data_AF-A0A9D7S9C6-F1
#
_entry.id   AF-A0A9D7S9C6-F1
#
_cell.length_a   1.000
_cell.length_b   1.000
_cell.length_c   1.000
_cell.angle_alpha   90.00
_cell.angle_beta   90.00
_cell.angle_gamma   90.00
#
_symmetry.space_group_name_H-M   'P 1'
#
loop_
_entity.id
_entity.type
_entity.pdbx_description
1 polymer ?
#
loop_
_entity_poly.entity_id
_entity_poly.type
_entity_poly.pdbx_seq_one_letter_code
_entity_poly.pdbx_strand_id
1 'polypeptide(L)'
;MSSRLLPNSVEISGNLYGDASGNNRSAFGIRIDNMSNLIIGDASVVAANIKIEDGSGFNAEGTGDNYALWLNSVSNITIDNLDLTATTYGYQGWGIRIDNTSANKNITIKNCKINNRYSAIYCSSGKDYTIQNNDLQNCGNDVTRPALWLNGITEDIIPKGIIASGNLFGTGASRVGLRIDNMSNLLIGNQTVVGANITLEDVSGMRATGSGGDNYCIYLNGVSNTTIDKVDLNSTIGFTGWGIRIDNSYLHSNITVKNCKIINRYVGVYCGSGKDYTILNNDLTNSGNDNSRPALWFNSVRPLNIPKGMIASGNLFGGTNARTALRVDGVDGLVVGDASVGGANIKIEDNSGANNMNCTDLTAVLYFSGVSNLTVDNVDVSRSFSGRDGTGIYLENSGNATYKNFTIKNCLLKQHHVGIWVNGGKDLTLTNNDFRYSGFYDDRPALYLNSITAGTLPGGILMSGNLFGGSFNSSTSKYGIRIDNMRDLIIGDTSVVGRNITIEDGSGLNEVGGADVSSRGCMKMNSVRNIIIDNVDFSKATGGQANSFGLYLNGCLNSVVKNCKGGNRFKGFHFNSGRDYTVFNNNLTGSGQSISYPGLFFANVQGQAIPIGISAYGNTFGGSAVRTALRVDNMKDLIVGDASVSGAHIVLEDNSGVNNCTATEGNSNSPVLYFTVVSNTIIDNVDASRPSGKDRSGIYINNSSINSNVTVRNCNFNNYYRGMYITGGRDYTITNNSFLNSGYIADQPAIYLSYIQSNSLPGGILMSGNTFGGTNALSGVRFEHMRDLIIGDTSVVGRNITFEDNCGLNNHAYNSSSNGYNLIHLVNVNNATIDNVDVSRPVGATPAQDLTGIRVDNSSDYGPVTIKNCDARSHRSGIILSGGQNYTVNNNDLRGCGFNSEEPAFYINSISQLDASIPMGLTASGNKFGSVNSINMNCGIRLENIGGIKITNIAGPGNHIVVTAADSLYRALGIAGNFPSTIMLRNTSGIVIDSLNLNFTGTQSGTGIYCHNDGAGQYGNIFSNNLIKNRRMGIRINNGSDYTITGNDFQTTGIADDEPAIRLEHVVEGNLSGGVSISGNKFGGTNALYGLKFVNMSNLKISDGTFGGTNVNLGLYGTNGLSEVAAGTGYVLHLSSVCNAEVNSLDLSRSGSTRQGTGLRLTSGMGNTIQKIYAQGRDNGLQISGSVSETIKCNTFYDNNFGMDFINSTITGLSLINNSMMCNTTGIKSAVTGTLNATSNYWGAANGPTNLGGTGNGYTGTVNANSF
;
A
#
# COMPACT_ATOMS: atom_id res chain seq x y z
N MET A 1 11.40 -12.84 -93.35
CA MET A 1 12.06 -13.73 -94.32
C MET A 1 11.41 -15.11 -94.20
N SER A 2 11.00 -15.70 -95.33
CA SER A 2 10.54 -17.08 -95.59
C SER A 2 10.01 -17.92 -94.41
N SER A 3 8.69 -18.10 -94.31
CA SER A 3 8.04 -19.09 -93.44
C SER A 3 8.39 -20.51 -93.90
N ARG A 4 9.20 -21.23 -93.14
CA ARG A 4 9.48 -22.65 -93.38
C ARG A 4 8.27 -23.46 -92.86
N LEU A 5 7.30 -23.72 -93.72
CA LEU A 5 6.21 -24.67 -93.46
C LEU A 5 6.82 -26.06 -93.19
N LEU A 6 6.48 -26.67 -92.06
CA LEU A 6 6.76 -28.09 -91.81
C LEU A 6 5.92 -28.92 -92.80
N PRO A 7 6.53 -29.77 -93.65
CA PRO A 7 5.76 -30.55 -94.63
C PRO A 7 4.99 -31.73 -94.03
N ASN A 8 5.17 -32.09 -92.75
CA ASN A 8 4.49 -33.20 -92.06
C ASN A 8 4.31 -32.87 -90.56
N SER A 9 3.29 -33.43 -89.90
CA SER A 9 3.11 -33.33 -88.45
C SER A 9 4.27 -34.01 -87.70
N VAL A 10 4.82 -33.35 -86.69
CA VAL A 10 5.83 -33.92 -85.78
C VAL A 10 5.09 -34.57 -84.62
N GLU A 11 5.16 -35.90 -84.53
CA GLU A 11 4.64 -36.65 -83.38
C GLU A 11 5.74 -36.79 -82.33
N ILE A 12 5.46 -36.31 -81.12
CA ILE A 12 6.34 -36.36 -79.95
C ILE A 12 5.62 -37.24 -78.91
N SER A 13 5.69 -38.56 -79.11
CA SER A 13 5.08 -39.59 -78.25
C SER A 13 6.16 -40.48 -77.62
N GLY A 14 5.88 -41.02 -76.42
CA GLY A 14 6.77 -41.96 -75.73
C GLY A 14 8.13 -41.42 -75.23
N ASN A 15 8.34 -40.09 -75.26
CA ASN A 15 9.57 -39.47 -74.76
C ASN A 15 9.52 -39.32 -73.22
N LEU A 16 10.64 -39.56 -72.55
CA LEU A 16 10.80 -39.35 -71.10
C LEU A 16 11.67 -38.11 -70.87
N TYR A 17 11.05 -36.92 -70.75
CA TYR A 17 11.75 -35.66 -70.44
C TYR A 17 12.09 -35.55 -68.94
N GLY A 18 13.00 -36.39 -68.46
CA GLY A 18 13.44 -36.45 -67.06
C GLY A 18 12.94 -37.68 -66.31
N ASP A 19 13.63 -38.10 -65.26
CA ASP A 19 13.25 -39.30 -64.49
C ASP A 19 12.28 -38.99 -63.33
N ALA A 20 11.36 -39.92 -63.07
CA ALA A 20 10.37 -39.82 -62.00
C ALA A 20 10.97 -39.86 -60.58
N SER A 21 12.28 -40.17 -60.44
CA SER A 21 13.02 -40.20 -59.17
C SER A 21 13.72 -38.88 -58.84
N GLY A 22 13.69 -37.89 -59.75
CA GLY A 22 14.22 -36.55 -59.58
C GLY A 22 15.74 -36.39 -59.80
N ASN A 23 16.44 -37.40 -60.32
CA ASN A 23 17.91 -37.42 -60.44
C ASN A 23 18.45 -36.90 -61.78
N ASN A 24 17.73 -37.08 -62.89
CA ASN A 24 17.98 -36.47 -64.19
C ASN A 24 16.84 -35.51 -64.56
N ARG A 25 17.13 -34.20 -64.57
CA ARG A 25 16.16 -33.13 -64.79
C ARG A 25 16.48 -32.40 -66.09
N SER A 26 15.52 -32.34 -67.03
CA SER A 26 15.65 -31.48 -68.21
C SER A 26 15.44 -30.01 -67.85
N ALA A 27 16.18 -29.10 -68.50
CA ALA A 27 15.98 -27.66 -68.37
C ALA A 27 14.79 -27.15 -69.21
N PHE A 28 14.45 -27.89 -70.26
CA PHE A 28 13.33 -27.58 -71.15
C PHE A 28 12.69 -28.87 -71.66
N GLY A 29 11.36 -28.91 -71.74
CA GLY A 29 10.64 -29.95 -72.47
C GLY A 29 10.74 -29.72 -73.98
N ILE A 30 10.11 -28.64 -74.48
CA ILE A 30 10.18 -28.24 -75.89
C ILE A 30 10.44 -26.73 -76.01
N ARG A 31 11.38 -26.36 -76.89
CA ARG A 31 11.63 -24.96 -77.27
C ARG A 31 11.40 -24.74 -78.77
N ILE A 32 10.66 -23.70 -79.13
CA ILE A 32 10.33 -23.32 -80.52
C ILE A 32 10.74 -21.86 -80.74
N ASP A 33 11.72 -21.63 -81.61
CA ASP A 33 12.20 -20.29 -81.97
C ASP A 33 11.84 -19.92 -83.41
N ASN A 34 11.24 -18.75 -83.62
CA ASN A 34 10.98 -18.14 -84.93
C ASN A 34 10.10 -18.98 -85.89
N MET A 35 9.27 -19.88 -85.36
CA MET A 35 8.31 -20.67 -86.14
C MET A 35 6.90 -20.10 -85.97
N SER A 36 6.11 -20.12 -87.05
CA SER A 36 4.77 -19.51 -87.08
C SER A 36 3.80 -20.38 -87.86
N ASN A 37 2.50 -20.20 -87.64
CA ASN A 37 1.42 -21.00 -88.23
C ASN A 37 1.46 -22.47 -87.74
N LEU A 38 1.54 -22.66 -86.41
CA LEU A 38 1.60 -23.99 -85.79
C LEU A 38 0.39 -24.22 -84.88
N ILE A 39 -0.15 -25.43 -84.95
CA ILE A 39 -1.07 -26.00 -83.97
C ILE A 39 -0.28 -27.04 -83.16
N ILE A 40 -0.25 -26.87 -81.84
CA ILE A 40 0.41 -27.75 -80.88
C ILE A 40 -0.68 -28.31 -79.98
N GLY A 41 -0.81 -29.64 -79.89
CA GLY A 41 -1.84 -30.25 -79.07
C GLY A 41 -1.66 -31.74 -78.91
N ASP A 42 -2.58 -32.40 -78.21
CA ASP A 42 -2.54 -33.85 -78.05
C ASP A 42 -3.13 -34.60 -79.27
N ALA A 43 -3.30 -35.92 -79.12
CA ALA A 43 -3.88 -36.76 -80.17
C ALA A 43 -5.35 -36.43 -80.49
N SER A 44 -6.07 -35.72 -79.60
CA SER A 44 -7.45 -35.32 -79.82
C SER A 44 -7.60 -34.04 -80.67
N VAL A 45 -6.52 -33.25 -80.79
CA VAL A 45 -6.52 -32.00 -81.57
C VAL A 45 -6.36 -32.29 -83.06
N VAL A 46 -7.42 -32.01 -83.81
CA VAL A 46 -7.46 -32.22 -85.26
C VAL A 46 -6.40 -31.35 -85.95
N ALA A 47 -5.59 -31.97 -86.83
CA ALA A 47 -4.56 -31.32 -87.63
C ALA A 47 -3.43 -30.61 -86.83
N ALA A 48 -3.15 -31.05 -85.60
CA ALA A 48 -1.99 -30.58 -84.85
C ALA A 48 -0.68 -30.80 -85.64
N ASN A 49 0.11 -29.73 -85.81
CA ASN A 49 1.43 -29.76 -86.44
C ASN A 49 2.47 -30.39 -85.51
N ILE A 50 2.35 -30.19 -84.20
CA ILE A 50 3.15 -30.85 -83.18
C ILE A 50 2.18 -31.57 -82.24
N LYS A 51 2.22 -32.91 -82.26
CA LYS A 51 1.39 -33.74 -81.38
C LYS A 51 2.18 -34.16 -80.15
N ILE A 52 1.67 -33.90 -78.95
CA ILE A 52 2.28 -34.27 -77.67
C ILE A 52 1.28 -35.13 -76.91
N GLU A 53 1.59 -36.40 -76.65
CA GLU A 53 0.69 -37.27 -75.88
C GLU A 53 0.64 -36.87 -74.41
N ASP A 54 -0.54 -37.02 -73.79
CA ASP A 54 -0.69 -36.86 -72.34
C ASP A 54 0.30 -37.79 -71.60
N GLY A 55 1.04 -37.23 -70.64
CA GLY A 55 2.03 -37.99 -69.88
C GLY A 55 3.36 -38.26 -70.60
N SER A 56 3.67 -37.55 -71.70
CA SER A 56 4.95 -37.60 -72.44
C SER A 56 6.17 -37.09 -71.64
N GLY A 57 6.26 -37.30 -70.33
CA GLY A 57 7.45 -37.02 -69.54
C GLY A 57 7.65 -35.56 -69.11
N PHE A 58 6.76 -34.61 -69.45
CA PHE A 58 6.81 -33.23 -68.94
C PHE A 58 6.61 -33.13 -67.42
N ASN A 59 6.26 -34.24 -66.76
CA ASN A 59 5.92 -34.33 -65.35
C ASN A 59 7.12 -34.18 -64.39
N ALA A 60 8.37 -34.21 -64.88
CA ALA A 60 9.62 -34.31 -64.11
C ALA A 60 10.67 -33.22 -64.44
N GLU A 61 10.24 -31.97 -64.64
CA GLU A 61 11.20 -30.86 -64.83
C GLU A 61 11.87 -30.44 -63.51
N GLY A 62 13.13 -30.00 -63.58
CA GLY A 62 13.92 -29.69 -62.39
C GLY A 62 13.40 -28.50 -61.57
N THR A 63 13.85 -28.41 -60.31
CA THR A 63 13.65 -27.20 -59.49
C THR A 63 14.40 -26.00 -60.08
N GLY A 64 13.70 -24.94 -60.46
CA GLY A 64 14.28 -23.71 -61.04
C GLY A 64 13.38 -23.10 -62.13
N ASP A 65 13.89 -22.12 -62.88
CA ASP A 65 13.23 -21.54 -64.06
C ASP A 65 13.41 -22.43 -65.30
N ASN A 66 12.92 -23.67 -65.21
CA ASN A 66 12.82 -24.62 -66.32
C ASN A 66 11.43 -24.51 -66.97
N TYR A 67 11.26 -24.92 -68.22
CA TYR A 67 10.01 -24.68 -68.98
C TYR A 67 9.52 -25.92 -69.73
N ALA A 68 8.26 -26.31 -69.50
CA ALA A 68 7.63 -27.41 -70.23
C ALA A 68 7.52 -27.07 -71.72
N LEU A 69 7.05 -25.86 -72.02
CA LEU A 69 6.96 -25.36 -73.38
C LEU A 69 7.43 -23.90 -73.45
N TRP A 70 8.49 -23.63 -74.22
CA TRP A 70 9.00 -22.29 -74.47
C TRP A 70 8.92 -21.93 -75.94
N LEU A 71 8.15 -20.90 -76.27
CA LEU A 71 8.08 -20.33 -77.61
C LEU A 71 8.69 -18.94 -77.63
N ASN A 72 9.50 -18.66 -78.65
CA ASN A 72 10.20 -17.39 -78.76
C ASN A 72 10.06 -16.83 -80.18
N SER A 73 9.61 -15.58 -80.28
CA SER A 73 9.43 -14.84 -81.53
C SER A 73 8.52 -15.57 -82.54
N VAL A 74 7.36 -16.03 -82.08
CA VAL A 74 6.38 -16.84 -82.84
C VAL A 74 5.11 -16.06 -83.17
N SER A 75 4.42 -16.41 -84.26
CA SER A 75 3.13 -15.82 -84.66
C SER A 75 2.17 -16.89 -85.18
N ASN A 76 0.85 -16.63 -85.12
CA ASN A 76 -0.19 -17.59 -85.56
C ASN A 76 0.01 -18.98 -84.91
N ILE A 77 0.10 -19.02 -83.59
CA ILE A 77 0.26 -20.26 -82.83
C ILE A 77 -1.05 -20.62 -82.14
N THR A 78 -1.44 -21.89 -82.18
CA THR A 78 -2.50 -22.45 -81.33
C THR A 78 -1.90 -23.55 -80.47
N ILE A 79 -2.10 -23.48 -79.15
CA ILE A 79 -1.80 -24.53 -78.19
C ILE A 79 -3.15 -25.01 -77.64
N ASP A 80 -3.49 -26.29 -77.84
CA ASP A 80 -4.81 -26.84 -77.53
C ASP A 80 -4.70 -28.20 -76.83
N ASN A 81 -5.51 -28.43 -75.79
CA ASN A 81 -5.69 -29.71 -75.11
C ASN A 81 -4.39 -30.44 -74.70
N LEU A 82 -3.49 -29.77 -73.97
CA LEU A 82 -2.27 -30.38 -73.42
C LEU A 82 -2.36 -30.56 -71.89
N ASP A 83 -2.00 -31.72 -71.35
CA ASP A 83 -1.69 -31.89 -69.92
C ASP A 83 -0.17 -31.72 -69.64
N LEU A 84 0.17 -30.59 -69.01
CA LEU A 84 1.52 -30.20 -68.60
C LEU A 84 1.70 -30.24 -67.06
N THR A 85 0.87 -31.00 -66.35
CA THR A 85 0.92 -31.12 -64.87
C THR A 85 2.24 -31.71 -64.38
N ALA A 86 2.84 -31.09 -63.35
CA ALA A 86 3.97 -31.69 -62.63
C ALA A 86 3.47 -32.71 -61.58
N THR A 87 4.06 -33.91 -61.52
CA THR A 87 3.58 -35.01 -60.65
C THR A 87 4.42 -35.23 -59.38
N THR A 88 5.51 -34.48 -59.18
CA THR A 88 6.36 -34.58 -57.99
C THR A 88 5.95 -33.56 -56.90
N TYR A 89 6.31 -33.81 -55.63
CA TYR A 89 5.93 -32.95 -54.51
C TYR A 89 6.40 -31.48 -54.67
N GLY A 90 5.45 -30.53 -54.73
CA GLY A 90 5.71 -29.08 -54.74
C GLY A 90 5.72 -28.44 -56.14
N TYR A 91 6.02 -27.14 -56.20
CA TYR A 91 6.09 -26.37 -57.46
C TYR A 91 7.32 -26.73 -58.30
N GLN A 92 7.15 -26.99 -59.60
CA GLN A 92 8.25 -27.39 -60.50
C GLN A 92 8.19 -26.70 -61.87
N GLY A 93 9.18 -25.87 -62.20
CA GLY A 93 9.30 -25.23 -63.52
C GLY A 93 8.11 -24.34 -63.90
N TRP A 94 8.07 -23.90 -65.15
CA TRP A 94 7.03 -23.11 -65.79
C TRP A 94 6.27 -24.00 -66.78
N GLY A 95 4.98 -23.75 -66.98
CA GLY A 95 4.17 -24.46 -67.97
C GLY A 95 4.49 -23.97 -69.39
N ILE A 96 3.77 -22.95 -69.84
CA ILE A 96 3.92 -22.35 -71.16
C ILE A 96 4.53 -20.97 -71.01
N ARG A 97 5.67 -20.74 -71.68
CA ARG A 97 6.32 -19.44 -71.78
C ARG A 97 6.38 -18.99 -73.22
N ILE A 98 5.90 -17.79 -73.50
CA ILE A 98 5.96 -17.15 -74.81
C ILE A 98 6.72 -15.85 -74.67
N ASP A 99 7.91 -15.78 -75.27
CA ASP A 99 8.74 -14.58 -75.35
C ASP A 99 8.67 -14.00 -76.76
N ASN A 100 7.78 -13.06 -76.96
CA ASN A 100 7.57 -12.41 -78.24
C ASN A 100 8.17 -11.00 -78.27
N THR A 101 8.19 -10.41 -79.46
CA THR A 101 8.43 -8.99 -79.68
C THR A 101 7.13 -8.32 -80.11
N SER A 102 7.09 -6.98 -80.16
CA SER A 102 5.89 -6.23 -80.58
C SER A 102 5.44 -6.50 -82.04
N ALA A 103 6.25 -7.19 -82.84
CA ALA A 103 5.90 -7.59 -84.21
C ALA A 103 5.15 -8.94 -84.29
N ASN A 104 5.26 -9.77 -83.25
CA ASN A 104 4.66 -11.10 -83.20
C ASN A 104 3.19 -11.03 -82.83
N LYS A 105 2.35 -11.94 -83.36
CA LYS A 105 0.90 -11.82 -83.16
C LYS A 105 0.10 -13.12 -83.28
N ASN A 106 -1.15 -13.05 -82.82
CA ASN A 106 -2.19 -14.08 -82.99
C ASN A 106 -1.80 -15.41 -82.33
N ILE A 107 -1.83 -15.42 -81.00
CA ILE A 107 -1.48 -16.59 -80.19
C ILE A 107 -2.72 -17.09 -79.44
N THR A 108 -3.04 -18.37 -79.58
CA THR A 108 -4.16 -19.02 -78.90
C THR A 108 -3.65 -20.10 -77.97
N ILE A 109 -4.09 -20.12 -76.71
CA ILE A 109 -3.80 -21.15 -75.70
C ILE A 109 -5.14 -21.56 -75.10
N LYS A 110 -5.58 -22.80 -75.32
CA LYS A 110 -6.88 -23.23 -74.82
C LYS A 110 -6.93 -24.69 -74.38
N ASN A 111 -7.88 -24.99 -73.50
CA ASN A 111 -8.16 -26.35 -73.00
C ASN A 111 -6.93 -27.07 -72.39
N CYS A 112 -5.87 -26.35 -72.02
CA CYS A 112 -4.67 -26.96 -71.46
C CYS A 112 -4.78 -27.09 -69.93
N LYS A 113 -4.21 -28.16 -69.38
CA LYS A 113 -4.11 -28.40 -67.94
C LYS A 113 -2.66 -28.24 -67.49
N ILE A 114 -2.40 -27.31 -66.60
CA ILE A 114 -1.05 -26.88 -66.20
C ILE A 114 -1.04 -26.71 -64.68
N ASN A 115 -0.87 -27.81 -63.95
CA ASN A 115 -0.91 -27.82 -62.49
C ASN A 115 0.47 -28.08 -61.86
N ASN A 116 0.65 -27.67 -60.59
CA ASN A 116 1.87 -27.85 -59.78
C ASN A 116 3.13 -27.18 -60.35
N ARG A 117 2.98 -26.10 -61.12
CA ARG A 117 4.09 -25.33 -61.71
C ARG A 117 4.32 -24.03 -60.94
N TYR A 118 5.54 -23.51 -60.93
CA TYR A 118 5.80 -22.18 -60.37
C TYR A 118 4.92 -21.11 -61.04
N SER A 119 4.83 -21.15 -62.37
CA SER A 119 3.98 -20.30 -63.20
C SER A 119 3.36 -21.15 -64.30
N ALA A 120 2.07 -20.95 -64.60
CA ALA A 120 1.38 -21.79 -65.56
C ALA A 120 1.55 -21.26 -66.99
N ILE A 121 1.18 -20.00 -67.22
CA ILE A 121 1.28 -19.35 -68.52
C ILE A 121 1.94 -17.98 -68.37
N TYR A 122 2.96 -17.72 -69.19
CA TYR A 122 3.59 -16.41 -69.33
C TYR A 122 3.62 -15.97 -70.78
N CYS A 123 3.10 -14.77 -71.02
CA CYS A 123 3.06 -14.13 -72.32
C CYS A 123 3.77 -12.77 -72.24
N SER A 124 4.94 -12.69 -72.88
CA SER A 124 5.75 -11.47 -72.98
C SER A 124 5.64 -10.86 -74.38
N SER A 125 5.22 -9.60 -74.43
CA SER A 125 5.03 -8.80 -75.64
C SER A 125 4.15 -9.48 -76.71
N GLY A 126 4.17 -8.93 -77.93
CA GLY A 126 3.35 -9.37 -79.05
C GLY A 126 1.97 -8.73 -79.08
N LYS A 127 1.13 -9.26 -79.98
CA LYS A 127 -0.22 -8.79 -80.21
C LYS A 127 -1.23 -9.93 -80.23
N ASP A 128 -2.45 -9.65 -79.80
CA ASP A 128 -3.60 -10.55 -79.92
C ASP A 128 -3.38 -11.96 -79.34
N TYR A 129 -3.61 -12.09 -78.04
CA TYR A 129 -3.62 -13.37 -77.35
C TYR A 129 -5.07 -13.81 -77.04
N THR A 130 -5.34 -15.10 -77.22
CA THR A 130 -6.57 -15.76 -76.77
C THR A 130 -6.20 -16.85 -75.78
N ILE A 131 -6.59 -16.73 -74.51
CA ILE A 131 -6.23 -17.68 -73.44
C ILE A 131 -7.50 -18.20 -72.77
N GLN A 132 -7.99 -19.38 -73.16
CA GLN A 132 -9.33 -19.82 -72.76
C GLN A 132 -9.42 -21.24 -72.22
N ASN A 133 -10.26 -21.47 -71.21
CA ASN A 133 -10.57 -22.81 -70.69
C ASN A 133 -9.35 -23.61 -70.20
N ASN A 134 -8.30 -22.95 -69.70
CA ASN A 134 -7.13 -23.64 -69.18
C ASN A 134 -7.26 -23.90 -67.66
N ASP A 135 -6.80 -25.05 -67.18
CA ASP A 135 -6.68 -25.34 -65.75
C ASP A 135 -5.28 -24.94 -65.26
N LEU A 136 -5.21 -23.91 -64.42
CA LEU A 136 -3.98 -23.32 -63.86
C LEU A 136 -3.92 -23.49 -62.32
N GLN A 137 -4.61 -24.50 -61.79
CA GLN A 137 -4.66 -24.78 -60.36
C GLN A 137 -3.31 -25.24 -59.79
N ASN A 138 -3.08 -25.04 -58.49
CA ASN A 138 -1.78 -25.32 -57.84
C ASN A 138 -0.58 -24.65 -58.54
N CYS A 139 -0.79 -23.49 -59.17
CA CYS A 139 0.27 -22.67 -59.77
C CYS A 139 0.32 -21.30 -59.10
N GLY A 140 1.41 -20.55 -59.36
CA GLY A 140 1.57 -19.19 -58.86
C GLY A 140 2.28 -19.11 -57.51
N ASN A 141 3.57 -19.38 -57.48
CA ASN A 141 4.36 -19.47 -56.25
C ASN A 141 4.73 -18.12 -55.60
N ASP A 142 4.77 -17.03 -56.34
CA ASP A 142 5.05 -15.69 -55.80
C ASP A 142 4.82 -14.63 -56.88
N VAL A 143 5.11 -13.37 -56.56
CA VAL A 143 4.91 -12.25 -57.49
C VAL A 143 5.73 -12.40 -58.77
N THR A 144 6.93 -12.98 -58.75
CA THR A 144 7.75 -13.17 -59.96
C THR A 144 7.34 -14.41 -60.75
N ARG A 145 6.48 -15.25 -60.19
CA ARG A 145 6.00 -16.52 -60.77
C ARG A 145 4.50 -16.68 -60.46
N PRO A 146 3.60 -15.90 -61.08
CA PRO A 146 2.15 -15.99 -60.90
C PRO A 146 1.55 -17.11 -61.77
N ALA A 147 0.31 -17.54 -61.53
CA ALA A 147 -0.30 -18.59 -62.34
C ALA A 147 -0.48 -18.15 -63.81
N LEU A 148 -1.01 -16.94 -64.03
CA LEU A 148 -1.07 -16.30 -65.35
C LEU A 148 -0.34 -14.96 -65.34
N TRP A 149 0.65 -14.79 -66.21
CA TRP A 149 1.40 -13.55 -66.38
C TRP A 149 1.28 -12.99 -67.80
N LEU A 150 0.73 -11.78 -67.92
CA LEU A 150 0.66 -11.01 -69.16
C LEU A 150 1.57 -9.78 -69.05
N ASN A 151 2.46 -9.57 -70.01
CA ASN A 151 3.41 -8.46 -69.97
C ASN A 151 3.55 -7.78 -71.33
N GLY A 152 3.14 -6.51 -71.45
CA GLY A 152 3.37 -5.69 -72.63
C GLY A 152 2.68 -6.15 -73.91
N ILE A 153 1.55 -6.86 -73.81
CA ILE A 153 0.73 -7.28 -74.97
C ILE A 153 -0.03 -6.08 -75.53
N THR A 154 -0.13 -5.98 -76.86
CA THR A 154 -0.78 -4.87 -77.57
C THR A 154 -1.84 -5.33 -78.58
N GLU A 155 -2.70 -4.41 -79.00
CA GLU A 155 -3.82 -4.67 -79.93
C GLU A 155 -3.36 -4.72 -81.40
N ASP A 156 -3.89 -5.68 -82.18
CA ASP A 156 -3.95 -5.64 -83.65
C ASP A 156 -5.42 -5.82 -84.11
N ILE A 157 -5.99 -7.00 -83.92
CA ILE A 157 -7.39 -7.36 -84.27
C ILE A 157 -8.21 -7.62 -83.02
N ILE A 158 -7.62 -8.25 -81.99
CA ILE A 158 -8.29 -8.50 -80.72
C ILE A 158 -8.30 -7.19 -79.93
N PRO A 159 -9.46 -6.65 -79.53
CA PRO A 159 -9.53 -5.42 -78.77
C PRO A 159 -8.63 -5.49 -77.53
N LYS A 160 -7.74 -4.51 -77.39
CA LYS A 160 -6.76 -4.41 -76.28
C LYS A 160 -5.72 -5.52 -76.24
N GLY A 161 -5.65 -6.35 -77.27
CA GLY A 161 -4.64 -7.38 -77.48
C GLY A 161 -4.84 -8.67 -76.70
N ILE A 162 -5.90 -8.81 -75.90
CA ILE A 162 -6.15 -10.01 -75.09
C ILE A 162 -7.65 -10.33 -74.99
N ILE A 163 -7.97 -11.62 -75.18
CA ILE A 163 -9.20 -12.26 -74.73
C ILE A 163 -8.80 -13.42 -73.82
N ALA A 164 -9.21 -13.40 -72.56
CA ALA A 164 -9.04 -14.52 -71.64
C ALA A 164 -10.34 -14.84 -70.90
N SER A 165 -10.75 -16.11 -70.85
CA SER A 165 -11.99 -16.54 -70.19
C SER A 165 -12.01 -18.04 -69.89
N GLY A 166 -12.76 -18.48 -68.89
CA GLY A 166 -12.92 -19.90 -68.54
C GLY A 166 -11.68 -20.54 -67.92
N ASN A 167 -10.65 -19.76 -67.57
CA ASN A 167 -9.45 -20.29 -66.96
C ASN A 167 -9.69 -20.55 -65.47
N LEU A 168 -9.27 -21.72 -64.99
CA LEU A 168 -9.30 -22.08 -63.58
C LEU A 168 -7.96 -21.71 -62.94
N PHE A 169 -8.02 -21.16 -61.74
CA PHE A 169 -6.92 -20.72 -60.91
C PHE A 169 -7.08 -21.37 -59.54
N GLY A 170 -6.00 -21.41 -58.76
CA GLY A 170 -6.09 -21.48 -57.30
C GLY A 170 -6.56 -22.82 -56.71
N THR A 171 -5.75 -23.31 -55.78
CA THR A 171 -6.06 -24.30 -54.73
C THR A 171 -5.25 -23.88 -53.49
N GLY A 172 -5.39 -24.51 -52.33
CA GLY A 172 -4.82 -24.06 -51.05
C GLY A 172 -3.31 -23.71 -50.99
N ALA A 173 -2.53 -23.96 -52.05
CA ALA A 173 -1.12 -23.59 -52.18
C ALA A 173 -0.85 -22.32 -53.04
N SER A 174 -1.79 -21.84 -53.85
CA SER A 174 -1.55 -20.75 -54.84
C SER A 174 -1.36 -19.40 -54.15
N ARG A 175 -0.25 -18.73 -54.44
CA ARG A 175 0.11 -17.43 -53.85
C ARG A 175 -0.26 -16.27 -54.76
N VAL A 176 0.01 -16.35 -56.07
CA VAL A 176 -0.36 -15.30 -57.02
C VAL A 176 -1.16 -15.82 -58.21
N GLY A 177 -2.39 -15.31 -58.39
CA GLY A 177 -3.30 -15.73 -59.46
C GLY A 177 -2.96 -15.09 -60.80
N LEU A 178 -3.32 -13.82 -60.97
CA LEU A 178 -3.14 -13.06 -62.21
C LEU A 178 -2.14 -11.92 -62.01
N ARG A 179 -1.15 -11.81 -62.90
CA ARG A 179 -0.26 -10.65 -62.99
C ARG A 179 -0.32 -10.00 -64.37
N ILE A 180 -0.43 -8.67 -64.39
CA ILE A 180 -0.42 -7.88 -65.63
C ILE A 180 0.59 -6.75 -65.50
N ASP A 181 1.52 -6.70 -66.44
CA ASP A 181 2.60 -5.72 -66.47
C ASP A 181 2.54 -4.90 -67.78
N ASN A 182 2.70 -3.58 -67.69
CA ASN A 182 2.88 -2.67 -68.82
C ASN A 182 1.79 -2.77 -69.92
N MET A 183 0.57 -3.12 -69.52
CA MET A 183 -0.60 -3.15 -70.41
C MET A 183 -1.61 -2.10 -69.97
N SER A 184 -2.41 -1.58 -70.90
CA SER A 184 -3.35 -0.49 -70.62
C SER A 184 -4.64 -0.64 -71.40
N ASN A 185 -5.67 0.10 -70.99
CA ASN A 185 -7.00 0.12 -71.60
C ASN A 185 -7.77 -1.19 -71.42
N LEU A 186 -7.56 -1.90 -70.30
CA LEU A 186 -8.15 -3.21 -70.04
C LEU A 186 -9.46 -3.12 -69.26
N LEU A 187 -10.40 -4.01 -69.58
CA LEU A 187 -11.57 -4.35 -68.77
C LEU A 187 -11.42 -5.78 -68.25
N ILE A 188 -11.30 -5.91 -66.93
CA ILE A 188 -11.24 -7.19 -66.21
C ILE A 188 -12.57 -7.33 -65.47
N GLY A 189 -13.30 -8.43 -65.65
CA GLY A 189 -14.56 -8.61 -64.95
C GLY A 189 -15.01 -10.05 -64.88
N ASN A 190 -16.16 -10.31 -64.24
CA ASN A 190 -16.74 -11.65 -64.24
C ASN A 190 -17.61 -11.89 -65.48
N GLN A 191 -18.21 -13.08 -65.58
CA GLN A 191 -19.03 -13.52 -66.71
C GLN A 191 -20.26 -12.62 -67.01
N THR A 192 -20.63 -11.73 -66.08
CA THR A 192 -21.76 -10.80 -66.25
C THR A 192 -21.33 -9.43 -66.79
N VAL A 193 -20.03 -9.17 -66.92
CA VAL A 193 -19.47 -7.93 -67.46
C VAL A 193 -19.30 -8.06 -68.96
N VAL A 194 -20.21 -7.45 -69.72
CA VAL A 194 -20.18 -7.48 -71.19
C VAL A 194 -18.91 -6.82 -71.73
N GLY A 195 -18.19 -7.55 -72.59
CA GLY A 195 -17.00 -7.03 -73.27
C GLY A 195 -15.72 -7.03 -72.45
N ALA A 196 -15.66 -7.76 -71.33
CA ALA A 196 -14.42 -7.94 -70.58
C ALA A 196 -13.31 -8.56 -71.45
N ASN A 197 -12.12 -7.95 -71.43
CA ASN A 197 -10.92 -8.49 -72.09
C ASN A 197 -10.40 -9.72 -71.34
N ILE A 198 -10.49 -9.67 -70.02
CA ILE A 198 -10.13 -10.78 -69.13
C ILE A 198 -11.35 -11.07 -68.26
N THR A 199 -11.97 -12.22 -68.49
CA THR A 199 -13.09 -12.74 -67.72
C THR A 199 -12.55 -13.66 -66.62
N LEU A 200 -12.82 -13.31 -65.37
CA LEU A 200 -12.56 -14.12 -64.18
C LEU A 200 -13.92 -14.57 -63.62
N GLU A 201 -14.38 -15.76 -64.02
CA GLU A 201 -15.67 -16.29 -63.57
C GLU A 201 -15.71 -16.46 -62.05
N ASP A 202 -16.90 -16.43 -61.45
CA ASP A 202 -17.05 -16.61 -60.00
C ASP A 202 -16.54 -18.01 -59.52
N VAL A 203 -16.51 -18.98 -60.44
CA VAL A 203 -15.97 -20.35 -60.25
C VAL A 203 -14.56 -20.53 -60.82
N SER A 204 -13.89 -19.46 -61.22
CA SER A 204 -12.51 -19.48 -61.73
C SER A 204 -11.49 -19.92 -60.67
N GLY A 205 -11.87 -20.09 -59.41
CA GLY A 205 -10.96 -20.51 -58.33
C GLY A 205 -9.99 -19.43 -57.84
N MET A 206 -10.06 -18.20 -58.38
CA MET A 206 -9.31 -17.03 -57.89
C MET A 206 -9.46 -16.79 -56.37
N ARG A 207 -10.61 -17.17 -55.80
CA ARG A 207 -10.92 -17.15 -54.36
C ARG A 207 -9.93 -17.96 -53.50
N ALA A 208 -9.28 -18.97 -54.08
CA ALA A 208 -8.29 -19.82 -53.41
C ALA A 208 -6.83 -19.37 -53.65
N THR A 209 -6.61 -18.19 -54.23
CA THR A 209 -5.27 -17.59 -54.40
C THR A 209 -4.93 -16.61 -53.26
N GLY A 210 -3.69 -16.09 -53.19
CA GLY A 210 -3.25 -15.18 -52.13
C GLY A 210 -2.83 -15.88 -50.83
N SER A 211 -2.45 -17.16 -50.88
CA SER A 211 -2.02 -17.89 -49.68
C SER A 211 -0.69 -17.34 -49.11
N GLY A 212 -0.45 -17.53 -47.80
CA GLY A 212 0.90 -17.40 -47.22
C GLY A 212 1.45 -15.98 -47.04
N GLY A 213 0.66 -15.02 -46.56
CA GLY A 213 1.14 -13.68 -46.18
C GLY A 213 0.76 -12.59 -47.18
N ASP A 214 1.71 -11.73 -47.54
CA ASP A 214 1.52 -10.58 -48.44
C ASP A 214 1.60 -11.00 -49.93
N ASN A 215 0.77 -11.98 -50.33
CA ASN A 215 0.62 -12.47 -51.71
C ASN A 215 -0.74 -12.07 -52.30
N TYR A 216 -0.93 -12.17 -53.63
CA TYR A 216 -1.95 -11.38 -54.35
C TYR A 216 -2.91 -12.24 -55.18
N CYS A 217 -4.21 -11.91 -55.21
CA CYS A 217 -5.09 -12.52 -56.21
C CYS A 217 -4.79 -11.90 -57.58
N ILE A 218 -4.82 -10.57 -57.67
CA ILE A 218 -4.51 -9.79 -58.87
C ILE A 218 -3.36 -8.82 -58.55
N TYR A 219 -2.31 -8.84 -59.37
CA TYR A 219 -1.19 -7.92 -59.32
C TYR A 219 -1.06 -7.14 -60.64
N LEU A 220 -1.21 -5.83 -60.58
CA LEU A 220 -1.14 -4.94 -61.74
C LEU A 220 0.06 -4.01 -61.58
N ASN A 221 0.93 -3.93 -62.59
CA ASN A 221 2.15 -3.13 -62.52
C ASN A 221 2.33 -2.30 -63.80
N GLY A 222 2.46 -0.99 -63.64
CA GLY A 222 2.61 -0.08 -64.78
C GLY A 222 1.41 -0.08 -65.74
N VAL A 223 0.20 -0.13 -65.20
CA VAL A 223 -1.05 -0.18 -65.98
C VAL A 223 -1.77 1.16 -65.99
N SER A 224 -2.44 1.51 -67.08
CA SER A 224 -3.29 2.71 -67.19
C SER A 224 -4.64 2.40 -67.83
N ASN A 225 -5.63 3.27 -67.62
CA ASN A 225 -6.98 3.17 -68.20
C ASN A 225 -7.62 1.79 -67.99
N THR A 226 -7.44 1.19 -66.82
CA THR A 226 -7.85 -0.20 -66.55
C THR A 226 -8.99 -0.23 -65.55
N THR A 227 -10.03 -1.01 -65.86
CA THR A 227 -11.20 -1.22 -65.01
C THR A 227 -11.27 -2.67 -64.54
N ILE A 228 -11.47 -2.88 -63.25
CA ILE A 228 -11.82 -4.16 -62.63
C ILE A 228 -13.27 -4.06 -62.13
N ASP A 229 -14.18 -4.91 -62.63
CA ASP A 229 -15.63 -4.83 -62.37
C ASP A 229 -16.23 -6.20 -61.99
N LYS A 230 -16.98 -6.27 -60.88
CA LYS A 230 -17.73 -7.48 -60.44
C LYS A 230 -16.91 -8.76 -60.20
N VAL A 231 -15.62 -8.68 -59.94
CA VAL A 231 -14.80 -9.87 -59.68
C VAL A 231 -15.01 -10.37 -58.24
N ASP A 232 -15.18 -11.69 -58.05
CA ASP A 232 -15.21 -12.34 -56.73
C ASP A 232 -13.83 -12.88 -56.31
N LEU A 233 -13.22 -12.20 -55.33
CA LEU A 233 -11.94 -12.50 -54.72
C LEU A 233 -12.07 -12.89 -53.23
N ASN A 234 -13.28 -13.19 -52.75
CA ASN A 234 -13.53 -13.62 -51.37
C ASN A 234 -12.71 -14.87 -51.02
N SER A 235 -11.83 -14.76 -50.02
CA SER A 235 -10.94 -15.85 -49.64
C SER A 235 -11.69 -17.10 -49.18
N THR A 236 -11.41 -18.24 -49.81
CA THR A 236 -11.85 -19.57 -49.35
C THR A 236 -10.79 -20.28 -48.51
N ILE A 237 -9.59 -19.69 -48.38
CA ILE A 237 -8.42 -20.26 -47.71
C ILE A 237 -8.14 -19.60 -46.35
N GLY A 238 -9.16 -18.94 -45.77
CA GLY A 238 -9.06 -18.20 -44.51
C GLY A 238 -8.61 -16.75 -44.67
N PHE A 239 -8.38 -16.06 -43.56
CA PHE A 239 -7.96 -14.67 -43.53
C PHE A 239 -6.48 -14.53 -43.89
N THR A 240 -6.19 -14.27 -45.18
CA THR A 240 -4.82 -14.16 -45.72
C THR A 240 -4.82 -13.44 -47.06
N GLY A 241 -3.67 -12.92 -47.44
CA GLY A 241 -3.43 -12.43 -48.80
C GLY A 241 -4.07 -11.08 -49.10
N TRP A 242 -3.79 -10.59 -50.28
CA TRP A 242 -4.23 -9.32 -50.81
C TRP A 242 -5.17 -9.60 -51.99
N GLY A 243 -6.27 -8.86 -52.08
CA GLY A 243 -7.18 -8.96 -53.21
C GLY A 243 -6.55 -8.42 -54.49
N ILE A 244 -6.49 -7.09 -54.58
CA ILE A 244 -5.98 -6.38 -55.76
C ILE A 244 -4.83 -5.49 -55.34
N ARG A 245 -3.65 -5.70 -55.93
CA ARG A 245 -2.50 -4.81 -55.79
C ARG A 245 -2.22 -4.09 -57.11
N ILE A 246 -2.31 -2.77 -57.10
CA ILE A 246 -1.90 -1.92 -58.21
C ILE A 246 -0.61 -1.21 -57.80
N ASP A 247 0.50 -1.59 -58.43
CA ASP A 247 1.83 -1.05 -58.18
C ASP A 247 2.26 -0.19 -59.36
N ASN A 248 1.76 1.04 -59.38
CA ASN A 248 2.02 1.98 -60.46
C ASN A 248 3.11 2.98 -60.07
N SER A 249 3.77 3.57 -61.07
CA SER A 249 4.55 4.81 -60.91
C SER A 249 3.71 6.04 -61.25
N TYR A 250 4.20 7.25 -60.94
CA TYR A 250 3.53 8.53 -61.23
C TYR A 250 3.22 8.81 -62.72
N LEU A 251 3.69 7.95 -63.63
CA LEU A 251 3.42 8.04 -65.07
C LEU A 251 2.10 7.38 -65.47
N HIS A 252 1.56 6.52 -64.62
CA HIS A 252 0.38 5.72 -64.92
C HIS A 252 -0.87 6.33 -64.31
N SER A 253 -2.03 6.11 -64.95
CA SER A 253 -3.25 6.80 -64.52
C SER A 253 -4.56 6.07 -64.84
N ASN A 254 -5.65 6.54 -64.23
CA ASN A 254 -7.03 6.21 -64.57
C ASN A 254 -7.34 4.72 -64.34
N ILE A 255 -7.31 4.31 -63.08
CA ILE A 255 -7.63 2.94 -62.65
C ILE A 255 -8.96 2.93 -61.92
N THR A 256 -9.87 2.03 -62.31
CA THR A 256 -11.17 1.86 -61.67
C THR A 256 -11.30 0.46 -61.10
N VAL A 257 -11.70 0.33 -59.82
CA VAL A 257 -12.08 -0.94 -59.18
C VAL A 257 -13.49 -0.79 -58.66
N LYS A 258 -14.44 -1.55 -59.18
CA LYS A 258 -15.84 -1.40 -58.78
C LYS A 258 -16.62 -2.71 -58.66
N ASN A 259 -17.63 -2.70 -57.80
CA ASN A 259 -18.56 -3.81 -57.60
C ASN A 259 -17.90 -5.17 -57.27
N CYS A 260 -16.65 -5.19 -56.83
CA CYS A 260 -15.90 -6.42 -56.57
C CYS A 260 -16.16 -6.92 -55.14
N LYS A 261 -16.06 -8.23 -54.95
CA LYS A 261 -16.19 -8.88 -53.63
C LYS A 261 -14.82 -9.34 -53.14
N ILE A 262 -14.25 -8.66 -52.14
CA ILE A 262 -12.86 -8.85 -51.69
C ILE A 262 -12.85 -9.01 -50.16
N ILE A 263 -13.40 -10.15 -49.72
CA ILE A 263 -13.66 -10.46 -48.31
C ILE A 263 -12.57 -11.37 -47.75
N ASN A 264 -12.30 -11.26 -46.44
CA ASN A 264 -11.35 -12.10 -45.69
C ASN A 264 -9.90 -12.00 -46.21
N ARG A 265 -9.46 -10.79 -46.56
CA ARG A 265 -8.08 -10.51 -47.04
C ARG A 265 -7.34 -9.60 -46.08
N TYR A 266 -6.02 -9.76 -45.95
CA TYR A 266 -5.20 -8.80 -45.22
C TYR A 266 -5.32 -7.39 -45.80
N VAL A 267 -5.34 -7.27 -47.12
CA VAL A 267 -5.63 -6.02 -47.84
C VAL A 267 -6.64 -6.30 -48.94
N GLY A 268 -7.69 -5.49 -49.02
CA GLY A 268 -8.68 -5.59 -50.09
C GLY A 268 -8.11 -5.03 -51.40
N VAL A 269 -7.87 -3.72 -51.41
CA VAL A 269 -7.34 -2.99 -52.56
C VAL A 269 -6.17 -2.09 -52.16
N TYR A 270 -5.05 -2.24 -52.85
CA TYR A 270 -3.88 -1.37 -52.74
C TYR A 270 -3.69 -0.55 -54.02
N CYS A 271 -3.63 0.77 -53.86
CA CYS A 271 -3.37 1.75 -54.92
C CYS A 271 -2.01 2.41 -54.67
N GLY A 272 -0.96 1.89 -55.29
CA GLY A 272 0.42 2.36 -55.17
C GLY A 272 0.80 3.37 -56.24
N SER A 273 1.31 4.53 -55.81
CA SER A 273 1.60 5.71 -56.63
C SER A 273 0.56 5.93 -57.75
N GLY A 274 0.96 6.39 -58.94
CA GLY A 274 0.03 6.62 -60.04
C GLY A 274 -0.88 7.83 -59.85
N LYS A 275 -1.80 8.00 -60.80
CA LYS A 275 -2.75 9.10 -60.84
C LYS A 275 -4.18 8.60 -61.04
N ASP A 276 -5.16 9.29 -60.46
CA ASP A 276 -6.59 9.05 -60.70
C ASP A 276 -7.06 7.59 -60.47
N TYR A 277 -7.38 7.26 -59.22
CA TYR A 277 -8.01 6.00 -58.83
C TYR A 277 -9.50 6.19 -58.51
N THR A 278 -10.35 5.28 -58.97
CA THR A 278 -11.79 5.27 -58.70
C THR A 278 -12.19 3.93 -58.08
N ILE A 279 -12.54 3.91 -56.80
CA ILE A 279 -12.83 2.68 -56.03
C ILE A 279 -14.28 2.70 -55.54
N LEU A 280 -15.19 2.00 -56.22
CA LEU A 280 -16.64 2.15 -56.00
C LEU A 280 -17.36 0.85 -55.67
N ASN A 281 -18.25 0.86 -54.67
CA ASN A 281 -19.18 -0.24 -54.41
C ASN A 281 -18.53 -1.62 -54.20
N ASN A 282 -17.31 -1.68 -53.67
CA ASN A 282 -16.65 -2.95 -53.39
C ASN A 282 -17.00 -3.46 -51.99
N ASP A 283 -17.22 -4.76 -51.86
CA ASP A 283 -17.40 -5.41 -50.56
C ASP A 283 -16.03 -5.82 -50.01
N LEU A 284 -15.51 -5.06 -49.05
CA LEU A 284 -14.24 -5.28 -48.36
C LEU A 284 -14.44 -5.78 -46.92
N THR A 285 -15.60 -6.35 -46.62
CA THR A 285 -15.90 -6.88 -45.27
C THR A 285 -14.91 -7.97 -44.86
N ASN A 286 -14.63 -8.08 -43.56
CA ASN A 286 -13.60 -8.93 -42.96
C ASN A 286 -12.18 -8.76 -43.54
N SER A 287 -11.91 -7.68 -44.29
CA SER A 287 -10.58 -7.37 -44.81
C SER A 287 -9.93 -6.22 -44.04
N GLY A 288 -8.59 -6.18 -44.01
CA GLY A 288 -7.81 -5.17 -43.30
C GLY A 288 -7.25 -5.69 -41.97
N ASN A 289 -6.02 -6.22 -41.96
CA ASN A 289 -5.41 -6.86 -40.80
C ASN A 289 -4.88 -5.89 -39.72
N ASP A 290 -4.31 -4.75 -40.12
CA ASP A 290 -3.68 -3.78 -39.22
C ASP A 290 -3.36 -2.45 -39.95
N ASN A 291 -2.76 -1.47 -39.28
CA ASN A 291 -2.41 -0.18 -39.87
C ASN A 291 -1.44 -0.28 -41.08
N SER A 292 -0.67 -1.37 -41.20
CA SER A 292 0.20 -1.64 -42.36
C SER A 292 -0.49 -2.43 -43.47
N ARG A 293 -1.67 -2.98 -43.19
CA ARG A 293 -2.47 -3.82 -44.09
C ARG A 293 -3.96 -3.45 -43.93
N PRO A 294 -4.40 -2.28 -44.44
CA PRO A 294 -5.79 -1.83 -44.37
C PRO A 294 -6.67 -2.55 -45.41
N ALA A 295 -7.99 -2.46 -45.28
CA ALA A 295 -8.90 -2.95 -46.32
C ALA A 295 -8.73 -2.18 -47.64
N LEU A 296 -8.57 -0.86 -47.56
CA LEU A 296 -8.31 0.03 -48.69
C LEU A 296 -7.08 0.91 -48.40
N TRP A 297 -6.12 0.92 -49.33
CA TRP A 297 -4.88 1.70 -49.20
C TRP A 297 -4.63 2.58 -50.41
N PHE A 298 -4.53 3.90 -50.19
CA PHE A 298 -3.94 4.84 -51.16
C PHE A 298 -2.55 5.27 -50.70
N ASN A 299 -1.51 4.93 -51.45
CA ASN A 299 -0.13 5.26 -51.13
C ASN A 299 0.47 6.20 -52.18
N SER A 300 0.71 7.46 -51.81
CA SER A 300 1.39 8.47 -52.64
C SER A 300 0.70 8.74 -54.00
N VAL A 301 -0.63 8.70 -54.02
CA VAL A 301 -1.46 8.94 -55.22
C VAL A 301 -1.46 10.43 -55.61
N ARG A 302 -1.51 10.71 -56.93
CA ARG A 302 -1.43 12.07 -57.48
C ARG A 302 -2.65 12.41 -58.36
N PRO A 303 -3.08 13.68 -58.44
CA PRO A 303 -4.12 14.09 -59.38
C PRO A 303 -3.62 14.13 -60.84
N LEU A 304 -4.52 13.81 -61.77
CA LEU A 304 -4.46 14.22 -63.17
C LEU A 304 -5.78 14.90 -63.58
N ASN A 305 -6.88 14.16 -63.60
CA ASN A 305 -8.23 14.62 -63.89
C ASN A 305 -9.16 14.52 -62.67
N ILE A 306 -8.89 13.57 -61.77
CA ILE A 306 -9.66 13.41 -60.54
C ILE A 306 -9.06 14.36 -59.48
N PRO A 307 -9.86 15.21 -58.82
CA PRO A 307 -9.38 16.03 -57.71
C PRO A 307 -8.65 15.18 -56.67
N LYS A 308 -7.42 15.56 -56.35
CA LYS A 308 -6.51 14.86 -55.43
C LYS A 308 -6.12 13.44 -55.86
N GLY A 309 -6.52 13.01 -57.05
CA GLY A 309 -6.14 11.75 -57.66
C GLY A 309 -6.92 10.54 -57.20
N MET A 310 -7.95 10.69 -56.37
CA MET A 310 -8.76 9.56 -55.91
C MET A 310 -10.21 9.90 -55.67
N ILE A 311 -11.08 8.94 -55.98
CA ILE A 311 -12.48 8.87 -55.58
C ILE A 311 -12.74 7.48 -54.98
N ALA A 312 -13.38 7.43 -53.81
CA ALA A 312 -13.90 6.17 -53.27
C ALA A 312 -15.28 6.37 -52.62
N SER A 313 -16.26 5.51 -52.92
CA SER A 313 -17.65 5.62 -52.40
C SER A 313 -18.37 4.28 -52.44
N GLY A 314 -19.35 4.06 -51.56
CA GLY A 314 -20.17 2.85 -51.51
C GLY A 314 -19.42 1.56 -51.15
N ASN A 315 -18.15 1.64 -50.73
CA ASN A 315 -17.39 0.46 -50.32
C ASN A 315 -17.82 0.02 -48.92
N LEU A 316 -17.96 -1.29 -48.72
CA LEU A 316 -18.33 -1.90 -47.44
C LEU A 316 -17.07 -2.38 -46.69
N PHE A 317 -17.07 -2.20 -45.38
CA PHE A 317 -16.01 -2.51 -44.43
C PHE A 317 -16.61 -3.23 -43.21
N GLY A 318 -15.77 -3.55 -42.23
CA GLY A 318 -16.19 -4.14 -40.96
C GLY A 318 -16.21 -5.66 -40.98
N GLY A 319 -16.38 -6.26 -39.81
CA GLY A 319 -16.33 -7.70 -39.59
C GLY A 319 -15.33 -8.10 -38.49
N THR A 320 -15.38 -9.36 -38.06
CA THR A 320 -14.66 -9.85 -36.87
C THR A 320 -13.13 -9.85 -37.03
N ASN A 321 -12.62 -9.95 -38.26
CA ASN A 321 -11.18 -9.97 -38.55
C ASN A 321 -10.63 -8.61 -39.02
N ALA A 322 -11.51 -7.66 -39.36
CA ALA A 322 -11.12 -6.39 -39.94
C ALA A 322 -10.74 -5.37 -38.84
N ARG A 323 -9.53 -4.81 -38.90
CA ARG A 323 -8.98 -3.86 -37.91
C ARG A 323 -8.74 -2.45 -38.46
N THR A 324 -8.41 -2.31 -39.75
CA THR A 324 -8.21 -1.00 -40.40
C THR A 324 -8.94 -0.93 -41.72
N ALA A 325 -9.84 0.05 -41.86
CA ALA A 325 -10.68 0.20 -43.05
C ALA A 325 -9.92 0.95 -44.14
N LEU A 326 -9.37 2.12 -43.80
CA LEU A 326 -8.73 3.01 -44.74
C LEU A 326 -7.34 3.42 -44.27
N ARG A 327 -6.38 3.39 -45.19
CA ARG A 327 -5.10 4.09 -45.05
C ARG A 327 -4.84 5.03 -46.22
N VAL A 328 -4.37 6.23 -45.91
CA VAL A 328 -3.85 7.16 -46.91
C VAL A 328 -2.47 7.69 -46.50
N ASP A 329 -1.49 7.55 -47.40
CA ASP A 329 -0.13 8.05 -47.20
C ASP A 329 0.25 9.10 -48.25
N GLY A 330 0.91 10.19 -47.83
CA GLY A 330 1.63 11.08 -48.74
C GLY A 330 0.75 11.90 -49.68
N VAL A 331 -0.46 12.31 -49.23
CA VAL A 331 -1.47 13.01 -50.04
C VAL A 331 -1.74 14.41 -49.48
N ASP A 332 -2.02 15.37 -50.38
CA ASP A 332 -2.32 16.75 -50.02
C ASP A 332 -3.73 17.19 -50.45
N GLY A 333 -4.49 17.76 -49.52
CA GLY A 333 -5.82 18.34 -49.75
C GLY A 333 -6.97 17.35 -49.74
N LEU A 334 -6.80 16.21 -49.05
CA LEU A 334 -7.80 15.14 -48.99
C LEU A 334 -9.02 15.57 -48.16
N VAL A 335 -10.22 15.29 -48.68
CA VAL A 335 -11.47 15.36 -47.92
C VAL A 335 -12.06 13.95 -47.78
N VAL A 336 -12.24 13.49 -46.54
CA VAL A 336 -12.94 12.26 -46.19
C VAL A 336 -14.23 12.64 -45.48
N GLY A 337 -15.37 12.12 -45.91
CA GLY A 337 -16.64 12.39 -45.23
C GLY A 337 -17.73 11.39 -45.55
N ASP A 338 -18.94 11.56 -45.06
CA ASP A 338 -20.07 10.72 -45.47
C ASP A 338 -20.72 11.22 -46.77
N ALA A 339 -21.91 10.71 -47.10
CA ALA A 339 -22.67 11.12 -48.27
C ALA A 339 -23.16 12.57 -48.21
N SER A 340 -23.30 13.15 -47.01
CA SER A 340 -23.76 14.53 -46.83
C SER A 340 -22.65 15.58 -47.04
N VAL A 341 -21.38 15.19 -46.90
CA VAL A 341 -20.24 16.08 -47.07
C VAL A 341 -19.97 16.36 -48.56
N GLY A 342 -20.29 17.58 -48.98
CA GLY A 342 -20.03 18.06 -50.34
C GLY A 342 -18.53 18.05 -50.67
N GLY A 343 -18.17 17.46 -51.81
CA GLY A 343 -16.78 17.45 -52.29
C GLY A 343 -15.85 16.41 -51.65
N ALA A 344 -16.37 15.48 -50.85
CA ALA A 344 -15.59 14.37 -50.30
C ALA A 344 -14.93 13.53 -51.42
N ASN A 345 -13.60 13.34 -51.32
CA ASN A 345 -12.84 12.44 -52.19
C ASN A 345 -13.11 10.98 -51.81
N ILE A 346 -13.12 10.68 -50.51
CA ILE A 346 -13.40 9.36 -49.98
C ILE A 346 -14.64 9.44 -49.11
N LYS A 347 -15.65 8.65 -49.45
CA LYS A 347 -16.90 8.56 -48.72
C LYS A 347 -16.91 7.36 -47.78
N ILE A 348 -17.03 7.62 -46.48
CA ILE A 348 -17.29 6.64 -45.43
C ILE A 348 -18.75 6.82 -45.01
N GLU A 349 -19.64 6.09 -45.66
CA GLU A 349 -21.09 6.19 -45.45
C GLU A 349 -21.50 5.56 -44.10
N ASP A 350 -22.61 6.00 -43.51
CA ASP A 350 -23.07 5.52 -42.19
C ASP A 350 -23.28 3.99 -42.16
N ASN A 351 -23.68 3.40 -43.27
CA ASN A 351 -23.87 1.96 -43.45
C ASN A 351 -22.68 1.27 -44.16
N SER A 352 -21.55 1.95 -44.31
CA SER A 352 -20.33 1.37 -44.88
C SER A 352 -19.74 0.28 -43.99
N GLY A 353 -20.15 0.16 -42.72
CA GLY A 353 -19.60 -0.81 -41.78
C GLY A 353 -18.24 -0.40 -41.19
N ALA A 354 -17.77 0.82 -41.43
CA ALA A 354 -16.58 1.37 -40.75
C ALA A 354 -16.74 1.39 -39.22
N ASN A 355 -17.97 1.56 -38.72
CA ASN A 355 -18.29 1.45 -37.30
C ASN A 355 -18.32 -0.01 -36.77
N ASN A 356 -18.17 -0.99 -37.67
CA ASN A 356 -18.17 -2.42 -37.37
C ASN A 356 -16.78 -3.03 -37.58
N MET A 357 -15.72 -2.22 -37.44
CA MET A 357 -14.33 -2.67 -37.46
C MET A 357 -13.92 -3.19 -36.07
N ASN A 358 -13.33 -4.38 -36.01
CA ASN A 358 -12.82 -4.99 -34.79
C ASN A 358 -11.37 -4.55 -34.50
N CYS A 359 -11.14 -3.24 -34.38
CA CYS A 359 -9.83 -2.68 -34.07
C CYS A 359 -9.29 -3.25 -32.74
N THR A 360 -7.99 -3.50 -32.65
CA THR A 360 -7.29 -3.90 -31.43
C THR A 360 -6.09 -2.99 -31.14
N ASP A 361 -5.81 -2.73 -29.87
CA ASP A 361 -4.73 -1.86 -29.41
C ASP A 361 -4.75 -0.44 -30.03
N LEU A 362 -3.78 -0.12 -30.88
CA LEU A 362 -3.62 1.18 -31.58
C LEU A 362 -3.96 1.08 -33.08
N THR A 363 -4.54 -0.05 -33.53
CA THR A 363 -5.05 -0.12 -34.90
C THR A 363 -6.21 0.85 -35.07
N ALA A 364 -6.23 1.56 -36.19
CA ALA A 364 -7.16 2.64 -36.46
C ALA A 364 -8.20 2.23 -37.49
N VAL A 365 -9.43 2.75 -37.39
CA VAL A 365 -10.42 2.63 -38.48
C VAL A 365 -9.91 3.41 -39.69
N LEU A 366 -9.54 4.68 -39.48
CA LEU A 366 -8.94 5.55 -40.49
C LEU A 366 -7.50 5.92 -40.08
N TYR A 367 -6.54 5.58 -40.94
CA TYR A 367 -5.12 5.85 -40.73
C TYR A 367 -4.59 6.82 -41.80
N PHE A 368 -3.99 7.92 -41.36
CA PHE A 368 -3.39 8.92 -42.22
C PHE A 368 -1.94 9.13 -41.85
N SER A 369 -1.04 9.15 -42.85
CA SER A 369 0.37 9.36 -42.60
C SER A 369 1.04 10.25 -43.64
N GLY A 370 1.80 11.24 -43.17
CA GLY A 370 2.47 12.20 -44.04
C GLY A 370 1.53 12.95 -44.98
N VAL A 371 0.36 13.35 -44.47
CA VAL A 371 -0.68 14.06 -45.24
C VAL A 371 -0.68 15.56 -44.92
N SER A 372 -1.28 16.39 -45.77
CA SER A 372 -1.50 17.81 -45.52
C SER A 372 -2.83 18.27 -46.08
N ASN A 373 -3.35 19.38 -45.55
CA ASN A 373 -4.65 19.93 -45.94
C ASN A 373 -5.77 18.87 -45.85
N LEU A 374 -5.74 18.04 -44.80
CA LEU A 374 -6.70 16.96 -44.58
C LEU A 374 -7.96 17.51 -43.92
N THR A 375 -9.13 17.14 -44.46
CA THR A 375 -10.42 17.28 -43.79
C THR A 375 -11.05 15.91 -43.59
N VAL A 376 -11.47 15.60 -42.36
CA VAL A 376 -12.36 14.48 -42.04
C VAL A 376 -13.64 15.08 -41.45
N ASP A 377 -14.78 14.87 -42.08
CA ASP A 377 -16.05 15.52 -41.73
C ASP A 377 -17.18 14.50 -41.69
N ASN A 378 -17.97 14.50 -40.62
CA ASN A 378 -19.22 13.75 -40.50
C ASN A 378 -19.09 12.25 -40.82
N VAL A 379 -18.07 11.56 -40.30
CA VAL A 379 -17.92 10.10 -40.44
C VAL A 379 -18.30 9.38 -39.14
N ASP A 380 -19.00 8.25 -39.25
CA ASP A 380 -19.19 7.31 -38.15
C ASP A 380 -18.11 6.23 -38.18
N VAL A 381 -17.14 6.37 -37.28
CA VAL A 381 -16.08 5.40 -37.06
C VAL A 381 -16.16 4.81 -35.65
N SER A 382 -17.31 4.92 -34.98
CA SER A 382 -17.52 4.39 -33.64
C SER A 382 -17.40 2.87 -33.59
N ARG A 383 -17.11 2.29 -32.42
CA ARG A 383 -17.08 0.83 -32.28
C ARG A 383 -18.46 0.27 -31.94
N SER A 384 -18.99 -0.63 -32.77
CA SER A 384 -20.24 -1.38 -32.51
C SER A 384 -20.07 -2.60 -31.59
N PHE A 385 -18.88 -3.21 -31.57
CA PHE A 385 -18.56 -4.38 -30.74
C PHE A 385 -18.63 -4.06 -29.24
N SER A 386 -18.91 -5.08 -28.43
CA SER A 386 -18.84 -4.95 -26.97
C SER A 386 -17.42 -4.60 -26.50
N GLY A 387 -17.32 -3.78 -25.46
CA GLY A 387 -16.05 -3.36 -24.88
C GLY A 387 -15.48 -2.12 -25.55
N ARG A 388 -14.21 -1.85 -25.29
CA ARG A 388 -13.47 -0.69 -25.80
C ARG A 388 -12.12 -1.18 -26.29
N ASP A 389 -11.79 -0.91 -27.55
CA ASP A 389 -10.46 -1.16 -28.09
C ASP A 389 -10.20 -0.36 -29.39
N GLY A 390 -8.93 -0.26 -29.79
CA GLY A 390 -8.51 0.40 -31.02
C GLY A 390 -8.62 1.91 -31.03
N THR A 391 -8.35 2.49 -32.20
CA THR A 391 -8.39 3.92 -32.48
C THR A 391 -9.43 4.25 -33.54
N GLY A 392 -10.17 5.36 -33.40
CA GLY A 392 -11.06 5.82 -34.46
C GLY A 392 -10.29 6.41 -35.64
N ILE A 393 -9.64 7.56 -35.42
CA ILE A 393 -8.82 8.26 -36.41
C ILE A 393 -7.39 8.39 -35.89
N TYR A 394 -6.42 7.99 -36.71
CA TYR A 394 -5.00 8.10 -36.40
C TYR A 394 -4.28 8.94 -37.47
N LEU A 395 -3.69 10.05 -37.06
CA LEU A 395 -2.89 10.95 -37.87
C LEU A 395 -1.42 10.90 -37.42
N GLU A 396 -0.57 10.24 -38.21
CA GLU A 396 0.85 10.03 -37.93
C GLU A 396 1.73 10.87 -38.88
N ASN A 397 2.27 11.96 -38.36
CA ASN A 397 3.20 12.85 -39.07
C ASN A 397 4.60 12.82 -38.44
N SER A 398 4.86 11.91 -37.50
CA SER A 398 6.16 11.65 -36.87
C SER A 398 6.81 12.90 -36.27
N GLY A 399 6.00 13.77 -35.67
CA GLY A 399 6.47 15.04 -35.11
C GLY A 399 6.91 16.08 -36.14
N ASN A 400 6.72 15.83 -37.43
CA ASN A 400 7.21 16.70 -38.51
C ASN A 400 6.24 17.85 -38.79
N ALA A 401 6.72 19.09 -38.64
CA ALA A 401 5.96 20.32 -38.87
C ALA A 401 5.80 20.73 -40.35
N THR A 402 6.39 19.99 -41.30
CA THR A 402 6.17 20.17 -42.74
C THR A 402 4.71 19.91 -43.11
N TYR A 403 4.10 18.93 -42.44
CA TYR A 403 2.70 18.58 -42.66
C TYR A 403 1.79 19.56 -41.93
N LYS A 404 0.74 20.04 -42.60
CA LYS A 404 -0.06 21.17 -42.09
C LYS A 404 -1.54 21.10 -42.44
N ASN A 405 -2.33 21.87 -41.71
CA ASN A 405 -3.75 22.14 -41.93
C ASN A 405 -4.59 20.86 -41.88
N PHE A 406 -4.97 20.46 -40.67
CA PHE A 406 -5.83 19.30 -40.44
C PHE A 406 -7.16 19.78 -39.86
N THR A 407 -8.28 19.27 -40.37
CA THR A 407 -9.61 19.53 -39.84
C THR A 407 -10.29 18.20 -39.60
N ILE A 408 -10.67 17.89 -38.35
CA ILE A 408 -11.49 16.73 -38.02
C ILE A 408 -12.72 17.24 -37.28
N LYS A 409 -13.90 17.06 -37.88
CA LYS A 409 -15.12 17.64 -37.34
C LYS A 409 -16.37 16.77 -37.54
N ASN A 410 -17.36 16.94 -36.67
CA ASN A 410 -18.65 16.26 -36.72
C ASN A 410 -18.56 14.71 -36.71
N CYS A 411 -17.43 14.12 -36.30
CA CYS A 411 -17.23 12.67 -36.38
C CYS A 411 -17.76 11.95 -35.13
N LEU A 412 -18.27 10.73 -35.29
CA LEU A 412 -18.64 9.83 -34.19
C LEU A 412 -17.48 8.85 -33.92
N LEU A 413 -16.90 8.92 -32.71
CA LEU A 413 -15.68 8.21 -32.32
C LEU A 413 -15.86 7.48 -30.97
N LYS A 414 -17.06 6.92 -30.77
CA LYS A 414 -17.47 6.29 -29.51
C LYS A 414 -16.82 4.93 -29.32
N GLN A 415 -16.60 4.54 -28.06
CA GLN A 415 -16.15 3.20 -27.65
C GLN A 415 -14.74 2.78 -28.12
N HIS A 416 -13.82 3.72 -28.33
CA HIS A 416 -12.42 3.43 -28.65
C HIS A 416 -11.48 3.56 -27.45
N HIS A 417 -10.35 2.86 -27.48
CA HIS A 417 -9.25 3.20 -26.57
C HIS A 417 -8.82 4.65 -26.80
N VAL A 418 -8.70 5.03 -28.07
CA VAL A 418 -8.40 6.41 -28.48
C VAL A 418 -9.39 6.82 -29.56
N GLY A 419 -10.18 7.88 -29.36
CA GLY A 419 -11.02 8.38 -30.44
C GLY A 419 -10.17 8.96 -31.56
N ILE A 420 -9.33 9.95 -31.23
CA ILE A 420 -8.41 10.58 -32.17
C ILE A 420 -6.99 10.58 -31.61
N TRP A 421 -6.04 10.13 -32.43
CA TRP A 421 -4.61 10.23 -32.18
C TRP A 421 -3.96 11.16 -33.20
N VAL A 422 -3.31 12.24 -32.73
CA VAL A 422 -2.53 13.14 -33.61
C VAL A 422 -1.09 13.24 -33.11
N ASN A 423 -0.14 12.89 -33.98
CA ASN A 423 1.29 12.96 -33.71
C ASN A 423 2.03 13.78 -34.78
N GLY A 424 2.32 15.04 -34.46
CA GLY A 424 3.05 15.96 -35.33
C GLY A 424 2.18 16.78 -36.28
N GLY A 425 2.82 17.75 -36.94
CA GLY A 425 2.21 18.64 -37.92
C GLY A 425 2.00 20.06 -37.39
N LYS A 426 1.28 20.85 -38.19
CA LYS A 426 0.99 22.26 -37.95
C LYS A 426 -0.49 22.55 -38.19
N ASP A 427 -1.11 23.32 -37.29
CA ASP A 427 -2.51 23.75 -37.36
C ASP A 427 -3.53 22.61 -37.44
N LEU A 428 -4.13 22.27 -36.31
CA LEU A 428 -5.20 21.29 -36.17
C LEU A 428 -6.51 21.98 -35.76
N THR A 429 -7.59 21.71 -36.48
CA THR A 429 -8.97 22.07 -36.11
C THR A 429 -9.74 20.83 -35.69
N LEU A 430 -10.26 20.80 -34.47
CA LEU A 430 -11.06 19.69 -33.90
C LEU A 430 -12.41 20.20 -33.41
N THR A 431 -13.49 20.01 -34.17
CA THR A 431 -14.80 20.55 -33.77
C THR A 431 -15.96 19.56 -33.81
N ASN A 432 -16.85 19.62 -32.82
CA ASN A 432 -18.10 18.85 -32.80
C ASN A 432 -17.94 17.31 -32.91
N ASN A 433 -16.83 16.75 -32.40
CA ASN A 433 -16.62 15.30 -32.42
C ASN A 433 -17.16 14.64 -31.14
N ASP A 434 -17.68 13.42 -31.25
CA ASP A 434 -18.24 12.68 -30.11
C ASP A 434 -17.32 11.53 -29.68
N PHE A 435 -16.59 11.74 -28.58
CA PHE A 435 -15.66 10.80 -27.96
C PHE A 435 -16.27 10.03 -26.79
N ARG A 436 -17.59 10.10 -26.57
CA ARG A 436 -18.21 9.44 -25.41
C ARG A 436 -17.88 7.94 -25.39
N TYR A 437 -17.69 7.43 -24.18
CA TYR A 437 -17.32 6.04 -23.91
C TYR A 437 -15.91 5.64 -24.41
N SER A 438 -15.08 6.58 -24.86
CA SER A 438 -13.69 6.35 -25.27
C SER A 438 -12.67 6.74 -24.17
N GLY A 439 -11.44 6.25 -24.27
CA GLY A 439 -10.32 6.58 -23.35
C GLY A 439 -10.24 5.69 -22.10
N PHE A 440 -9.09 5.04 -21.84
CA PHE A 440 -8.99 3.98 -20.81
C PHE A 440 -7.75 4.03 -19.90
N TYR A 441 -6.58 4.28 -20.47
CA TYR A 441 -5.27 4.32 -19.79
C TYR A 441 -4.54 5.61 -20.15
N ASP A 442 -3.41 5.88 -19.51
CA ASP A 442 -2.67 7.12 -19.73
C ASP A 442 -1.96 7.19 -21.08
N ASP A 443 -1.57 6.06 -21.65
CA ASP A 443 -1.11 5.89 -23.03
C ASP A 443 -2.26 5.83 -24.05
N ARG A 444 -3.52 5.76 -23.59
CA ARG A 444 -4.72 5.59 -24.42
C ARG A 444 -5.87 6.52 -23.96
N PRO A 445 -5.70 7.85 -24.08
CA PRO A 445 -6.74 8.85 -23.79
C PRO A 445 -7.82 8.85 -24.87
N ALA A 446 -9.02 9.39 -24.59
CA ALA A 446 -10.03 9.58 -25.63
C ALA A 446 -9.53 10.50 -26.77
N LEU A 447 -8.71 11.51 -26.42
CA LEU A 447 -8.04 12.40 -27.36
C LEU A 447 -6.55 12.51 -27.02
N TYR A 448 -5.67 12.17 -27.96
CA TYR A 448 -4.22 12.31 -27.85
C TYR A 448 -3.68 13.35 -28.83
N LEU A 449 -2.98 14.37 -28.30
CA LEU A 449 -2.37 15.45 -29.05
C LEU A 449 -0.88 15.50 -28.73
N ASN A 450 0.00 15.31 -29.72
CA ASN A 450 1.44 15.34 -29.52
C ASN A 450 2.16 16.13 -30.62
N SER A 451 3.11 16.98 -30.21
CA SER A 451 4.04 17.68 -31.10
C SER A 451 3.39 18.49 -32.23
N ILE A 452 2.19 19.03 -32.01
CA ILE A 452 1.53 19.93 -32.95
C ILE A 452 2.09 21.34 -32.75
N THR A 453 2.44 22.00 -33.86
CA THR A 453 3.09 23.32 -33.84
C THR A 453 2.21 24.40 -34.43
N ALA A 454 2.43 25.65 -34.00
CA ALA A 454 1.70 26.80 -34.50
C ALA A 454 2.09 27.18 -35.95
N GLY A 455 1.08 27.46 -36.76
CA GLY A 455 1.20 28.11 -38.05
C GLY A 455 0.31 29.35 -38.08
N THR A 456 -0.85 29.20 -38.70
CA THR A 456 -1.93 30.19 -38.75
C THR A 456 -2.81 30.15 -37.51
N LEU A 457 -2.91 28.99 -36.85
CA LEU A 457 -3.62 28.85 -35.58
C LEU A 457 -2.66 29.13 -34.42
N PRO A 458 -2.96 30.08 -33.52
CA PRO A 458 -2.23 30.24 -32.28
C PRO A 458 -2.19 28.89 -31.53
N GLY A 459 -1.06 28.58 -30.88
CA GLY A 459 -0.86 27.28 -30.21
C GLY A 459 -0.88 26.05 -31.12
N GLY A 460 -1.11 26.21 -32.44
CA GLY A 460 -1.24 25.14 -33.42
C GLY A 460 -2.58 24.39 -33.38
N ILE A 461 -3.56 24.83 -32.59
CA ILE A 461 -4.83 24.15 -32.45
C ILE A 461 -6.02 25.11 -32.29
N LEU A 462 -7.15 24.72 -32.88
CA LEU A 462 -8.48 25.27 -32.64
C LEU A 462 -9.44 24.13 -32.31
N MET A 463 -9.94 24.06 -31.07
CA MET A 463 -10.80 22.96 -30.62
C MET A 463 -12.06 23.48 -29.91
N SER A 464 -13.24 22.95 -30.25
CA SER A 464 -14.53 23.28 -29.59
C SER A 464 -15.66 22.29 -29.90
N GLY A 465 -16.70 22.23 -29.07
CA GLY A 465 -17.92 21.45 -29.29
C GLY A 465 -17.75 19.93 -29.16
N ASN A 466 -16.61 19.45 -28.64
CA ASN A 466 -16.32 18.02 -28.56
C ASN A 466 -16.92 17.41 -27.28
N LEU A 467 -17.51 16.22 -27.39
CA LEU A 467 -18.16 15.51 -26.29
C LEU A 467 -17.28 14.38 -25.74
N PHE A 468 -17.24 14.22 -24.43
CA PHE A 468 -16.46 13.23 -23.68
C PHE A 468 -17.35 12.55 -22.62
N GLY A 469 -16.79 11.58 -21.89
CA GLY A 469 -17.47 11.00 -20.73
C GLY A 469 -18.48 9.90 -21.06
N GLY A 470 -19.44 9.69 -20.15
CA GLY A 470 -20.49 8.68 -20.25
C GLY A 470 -20.11 7.21 -20.01
N SER A 471 -21.15 6.38 -19.91
CA SER A 471 -21.10 4.91 -19.89
C SER A 471 -22.01 4.29 -20.95
N PHE A 472 -21.54 3.28 -21.68
CA PHE A 472 -22.35 2.51 -22.64
C PHE A 472 -21.85 1.06 -22.70
N ASN A 473 -22.76 0.07 -22.76
CA ASN A 473 -22.41 -1.36 -22.80
C ASN A 473 -21.33 -1.77 -21.79
N SER A 474 -21.45 -1.34 -20.53
CA SER A 474 -20.45 -1.53 -19.45
C SER A 474 -19.08 -0.84 -19.62
N SER A 475 -18.85 -0.14 -20.74
CA SER A 475 -17.65 0.67 -21.01
C SER A 475 -17.83 2.11 -20.50
N THR A 476 -17.10 2.49 -19.44
CA THR A 476 -17.08 3.87 -18.87
C THR A 476 -15.85 4.65 -19.33
N SER A 477 -15.98 5.89 -19.79
CA SER A 477 -14.81 6.71 -20.18
C SER A 477 -13.93 6.95 -18.95
N LYS A 478 -12.66 6.52 -19.01
CA LYS A 478 -11.72 6.59 -17.87
C LYS A 478 -10.60 7.60 -18.08
N TYR A 479 -10.41 8.09 -19.30
CA TYR A 479 -9.36 9.05 -19.61
C TYR A 479 -9.80 10.02 -20.72
N GLY A 480 -9.81 11.32 -20.43
CA GLY A 480 -10.25 12.35 -21.37
C GLY A 480 -9.19 12.72 -22.40
N ILE A 481 -8.32 13.67 -22.03
CA ILE A 481 -7.42 14.36 -22.97
C ILE A 481 -5.97 14.23 -22.49
N ARG A 482 -5.04 13.96 -23.41
CA ARG A 482 -3.61 14.07 -23.17
C ARG A 482 -2.93 14.94 -24.20
N ILE A 483 -2.09 15.87 -23.73
CA ILE A 483 -1.39 16.86 -24.55
C ILE A 483 0.11 16.81 -24.25
N ASP A 484 0.92 16.47 -25.24
CA ASP A 484 2.35 16.25 -25.07
C ASP A 484 3.17 17.14 -26.02
N ASN A 485 4.28 17.69 -25.53
CA ASN A 485 5.29 18.40 -26.33
C ASN A 485 4.77 19.60 -27.16
N MET A 486 3.67 20.22 -26.74
CA MET A 486 3.09 21.42 -27.36
C MET A 486 3.49 22.70 -26.60
N ARG A 487 3.09 23.87 -27.11
CA ARG A 487 3.39 25.16 -26.47
C ARG A 487 2.39 26.25 -26.82
N ASP A 488 2.38 27.30 -25.99
CA ASP A 488 1.62 28.54 -26.19
C ASP A 488 0.10 28.27 -26.28
N LEU A 489 -0.43 27.60 -25.25
CA LEU A 489 -1.82 27.12 -25.19
C LEU A 489 -2.64 27.88 -24.15
N ILE A 490 -3.84 28.30 -24.55
CA ILE A 490 -4.91 28.82 -23.71
C ILE A 490 -6.07 27.83 -23.81
N ILE A 491 -6.43 27.23 -22.68
CA ILE A 491 -7.49 26.24 -22.53
C ILE A 491 -8.55 26.83 -21.61
N GLY A 492 -9.81 26.84 -22.02
CA GLY A 492 -10.88 27.36 -21.18
C GLY A 492 -12.27 27.09 -21.73
N ASP A 493 -13.30 27.48 -20.99
CA ASP A 493 -14.68 27.41 -21.49
C ASP A 493 -15.02 28.58 -22.45
N THR A 494 -16.31 28.72 -22.77
CA THR A 494 -16.76 29.77 -23.68
C THR A 494 -16.56 31.20 -23.17
N SER A 495 -16.30 31.40 -21.87
CA SER A 495 -16.07 32.72 -21.29
C SER A 495 -14.63 33.23 -21.46
N VAL A 496 -13.67 32.34 -21.71
CA VAL A 496 -12.24 32.68 -21.76
C VAL A 496 -11.84 33.24 -23.12
N VAL A 497 -11.38 34.49 -23.17
CA VAL A 497 -10.97 35.17 -24.41
C VAL A 497 -9.63 34.62 -24.94
N GLY A 498 -9.52 34.45 -26.26
CA GLY A 498 -8.26 34.05 -26.92
C GLY A 498 -7.88 32.57 -26.79
N ARG A 499 -8.77 31.73 -26.24
CA ARG A 499 -8.59 30.28 -26.10
C ARG A 499 -8.31 29.55 -27.41
N ASN A 500 -7.39 28.60 -27.37
CA ASN A 500 -7.09 27.64 -28.45
C ASN A 500 -7.98 26.41 -28.33
N ILE A 501 -8.16 25.93 -27.10
CA ILE A 501 -8.97 24.76 -26.77
C ILE A 501 -10.14 25.20 -25.91
N THR A 502 -11.34 25.04 -26.44
CA THR A 502 -12.60 25.23 -25.72
C THR A 502 -13.03 23.91 -25.12
N ILE A 503 -13.20 23.87 -23.80
CA ILE A 503 -13.84 22.77 -23.08
C ILE A 503 -15.13 23.32 -22.49
N GLU A 504 -16.27 23.00 -23.11
CA GLU A 504 -17.56 23.48 -22.65
C GLU A 504 -17.98 22.81 -21.33
N ASP A 505 -18.75 23.53 -20.49
CA ASP A 505 -19.32 22.98 -19.25
C ASP A 505 -20.15 21.71 -19.50
N GLY A 506 -20.81 21.63 -20.66
CA GLY A 506 -21.58 20.47 -21.10
C GLY A 506 -20.80 19.45 -21.95
N SER A 507 -19.48 19.58 -22.05
CA SER A 507 -18.64 18.66 -22.86
C SER A 507 -18.62 17.24 -22.30
N GLY A 508 -19.01 17.03 -21.04
CA GLY A 508 -18.95 15.72 -20.36
C GLY A 508 -17.53 15.31 -19.93
N LEU A 509 -16.53 16.19 -20.07
CA LEU A 509 -15.16 15.91 -19.58
C LEU A 509 -15.15 15.64 -18.06
N ASN A 510 -15.99 16.35 -17.30
CA ASN A 510 -16.21 16.15 -15.87
C ASN A 510 -16.86 14.78 -15.52
N GLU A 511 -17.42 14.06 -16.49
CA GLU A 511 -17.96 12.72 -16.28
C GLU A 511 -16.89 11.62 -16.36
N VAL A 512 -15.72 11.90 -16.94
CA VAL A 512 -14.60 10.95 -17.05
C VAL A 512 -14.18 10.50 -15.64
N GLY A 513 -14.18 9.19 -15.40
CA GLY A 513 -13.90 8.60 -14.10
C GLY A 513 -13.31 7.19 -14.21
N GLY A 514 -12.31 6.88 -13.39
CA GLY A 514 -11.54 5.64 -13.44
C GLY A 514 -11.64 4.80 -12.18
N ALA A 515 -10.93 3.66 -12.17
CA ALA A 515 -10.68 2.84 -10.99
C ALA A 515 -9.22 2.99 -10.47
N ASP A 516 -8.44 3.91 -11.05
CA ASP A 516 -7.03 4.13 -10.70
C ASP A 516 -6.64 5.60 -10.90
N VAL A 517 -6.43 6.33 -9.81
CA VAL A 517 -6.02 7.75 -9.80
C VAL A 517 -4.66 8.01 -10.44
N SER A 518 -3.77 7.03 -10.54
CA SER A 518 -2.42 7.28 -11.07
C SER A 518 -2.39 7.38 -12.60
N SER A 519 -3.29 6.67 -13.28
CA SER A 519 -3.31 6.50 -14.73
C SER A 519 -4.58 7.01 -15.40
N ARG A 520 -5.56 7.55 -14.67
CA ARG A 520 -6.89 7.90 -15.21
C ARG A 520 -7.42 9.23 -14.66
N GLY A 521 -7.97 10.06 -15.54
CA GLY A 521 -8.50 11.38 -15.20
C GLY A 521 -8.94 12.21 -16.41
N CYS A 522 -9.28 13.47 -16.16
CA CYS A 522 -9.79 14.34 -17.22
C CYS A 522 -8.69 14.77 -18.19
N MET A 523 -7.62 15.38 -17.67
CA MET A 523 -6.59 15.98 -18.51
C MET A 523 -5.17 15.80 -17.95
N LYS A 524 -4.26 15.30 -18.79
CA LYS A 524 -2.82 15.24 -18.50
C LYS A 524 -2.03 16.00 -19.56
N MET A 525 -1.01 16.70 -19.13
CA MET A 525 -0.10 17.41 -20.03
C MET A 525 1.35 17.03 -19.70
N ASN A 526 2.15 16.65 -20.70
CA ASN A 526 3.57 16.34 -20.52
C ASN A 526 4.46 17.25 -21.35
N SER A 527 5.47 17.85 -20.71
CA SER A 527 6.49 18.67 -21.38
C SER A 527 5.93 19.84 -22.21
N VAL A 528 4.78 20.39 -21.80
CA VAL A 528 4.12 21.51 -22.47
C VAL A 528 4.60 22.84 -21.87
N ARG A 529 4.72 23.88 -22.69
CA ARG A 529 5.26 25.19 -22.28
C ARG A 529 4.29 26.34 -22.53
N ASN A 530 4.30 27.36 -21.67
CA ASN A 530 3.47 28.57 -21.79
C ASN A 530 1.99 28.22 -21.88
N ILE A 531 1.40 27.83 -20.76
CA ILE A 531 0.03 27.29 -20.69
C ILE A 531 -0.81 28.20 -19.80
N ILE A 532 -2.03 28.49 -20.24
CA ILE A 532 -3.08 29.06 -19.39
C ILE A 532 -4.27 28.11 -19.43
N ILE A 533 -4.71 27.62 -18.28
CA ILE A 533 -5.95 26.87 -18.11
C ILE A 533 -6.87 27.73 -17.23
N ASP A 534 -7.99 28.17 -17.79
CA ASP A 534 -8.90 29.12 -17.14
C ASP A 534 -10.34 28.61 -17.24
N ASN A 535 -11.07 28.62 -16.12
CA ASN A 535 -12.50 28.31 -16.06
C ASN A 535 -12.91 26.98 -16.72
N VAL A 536 -12.16 25.90 -16.46
CA VAL A 536 -12.50 24.54 -16.95
C VAL A 536 -13.10 23.71 -15.82
N ASP A 537 -14.20 22.99 -16.10
CA ASP A 537 -14.78 22.03 -15.18
C ASP A 537 -14.12 20.64 -15.30
N PHE A 538 -13.14 20.39 -14.43
CA PHE A 538 -12.58 19.07 -14.17
C PHE A 538 -13.20 18.40 -12.94
N SER A 539 -14.30 18.87 -12.35
CA SER A 539 -14.89 18.23 -11.17
C SER A 539 -15.55 16.89 -11.52
N LYS A 540 -16.07 16.13 -10.54
CA LYS A 540 -16.99 15.03 -10.82
C LYS A 540 -18.44 15.50 -10.67
N ALA A 541 -19.24 15.32 -11.72
CA ALA A 541 -20.63 15.76 -11.79
C ALA A 541 -21.61 15.01 -10.84
N THR A 542 -21.32 13.76 -10.47
CA THR A 542 -22.19 12.92 -9.62
C THR A 542 -21.74 12.92 -8.16
N GLY A 543 -22.67 12.77 -7.20
CA GLY A 543 -22.35 12.72 -5.78
C GLY A 543 -21.34 11.60 -5.42
N GLY A 544 -20.29 11.98 -4.67
CA GLY A 544 -19.21 11.08 -4.24
C GLY A 544 -17.89 11.31 -4.99
N GLN A 545 -16.77 10.93 -4.37
CA GLN A 545 -15.45 11.14 -4.97
C GLN A 545 -15.16 10.12 -6.08
N ALA A 546 -14.76 10.58 -7.27
CA ALA A 546 -14.31 9.69 -8.34
C ALA A 546 -12.86 9.23 -8.12
N ASN A 547 -12.60 7.93 -8.33
CA ASN A 547 -11.26 7.32 -8.30
C ASN A 547 -10.43 7.68 -9.56
N SER A 548 -10.10 8.97 -9.68
CA SER A 548 -9.38 9.59 -10.81
C SER A 548 -8.74 10.92 -10.40
N PHE A 549 -7.90 11.49 -11.26
CA PHE A 549 -7.42 12.88 -11.14
C PHE A 549 -8.27 13.86 -11.95
N GLY A 550 -8.30 15.14 -11.55
CA GLY A 550 -8.86 16.23 -12.35
C GLY A 550 -7.86 16.70 -13.41
N LEU A 551 -6.72 17.21 -12.95
CA LEU A 551 -5.68 17.77 -13.81
C LEU A 551 -4.30 17.26 -13.38
N TYR A 552 -3.47 16.88 -14.36
CA TYR A 552 -2.08 16.45 -14.14
C TYR A 552 -1.15 17.19 -15.11
N LEU A 553 -0.26 18.05 -14.60
CA LEU A 553 0.83 18.66 -15.36
C LEU A 553 2.16 18.01 -14.98
N ASN A 554 2.89 17.50 -15.97
CA ASN A 554 4.15 16.80 -15.78
C ASN A 554 5.28 17.44 -16.59
N GLY A 555 6.30 17.99 -15.91
CA GLY A 555 7.45 18.60 -16.58
C GLY A 555 7.08 19.84 -17.42
N CYS A 556 5.97 20.50 -17.11
CA CYS A 556 5.51 21.70 -17.81
C CYS A 556 6.33 22.92 -17.40
N LEU A 557 6.36 23.94 -18.26
CA LEU A 557 7.06 25.21 -18.01
C LEU A 557 6.11 26.38 -18.14
N ASN A 558 6.12 27.30 -17.17
CA ASN A 558 5.37 28.56 -17.20
C ASN A 558 3.86 28.29 -17.43
N SER A 559 3.23 27.70 -16.41
CA SER A 559 1.85 27.23 -16.48
C SER A 559 0.96 27.93 -15.47
N VAL A 560 -0.14 28.50 -15.93
CA VAL A 560 -1.16 29.17 -15.11
C VAL A 560 -2.42 28.32 -15.09
N VAL A 561 -2.93 27.96 -13.92
CA VAL A 561 -4.18 27.23 -13.72
C VAL A 561 -5.09 28.04 -12.80
N LYS A 562 -6.18 28.57 -13.32
CA LYS A 562 -7.06 29.47 -12.56
C LYS A 562 -8.53 29.26 -12.80
N ASN A 563 -9.36 29.61 -11.81
CA ASN A 563 -10.83 29.55 -11.87
C ASN A 563 -11.39 28.16 -12.26
N CYS A 564 -10.60 27.08 -12.18
CA CYS A 564 -11.03 25.75 -12.60
C CYS A 564 -11.73 25.01 -11.46
N LYS A 565 -12.62 24.09 -11.79
CA LYS A 565 -13.26 23.18 -10.82
C LYS A 565 -12.54 21.84 -10.87
N GLY A 566 -12.01 21.37 -9.76
CA GLY A 566 -11.35 20.06 -9.61
C GLY A 566 -11.93 19.24 -8.46
N GLY A 567 -13.13 19.58 -7.99
CA GLY A 567 -13.81 18.97 -6.84
C GLY A 567 -14.35 17.55 -7.07
N ASN A 568 -14.71 16.88 -5.97
CA ASN A 568 -15.26 15.51 -5.94
C ASN A 568 -14.39 14.44 -6.65
N ARG A 569 -13.07 14.53 -6.54
CA ARG A 569 -12.12 13.55 -7.07
C ARG A 569 -11.17 13.04 -6.00
N PHE A 570 -10.69 11.82 -6.12
CA PHE A 570 -9.66 11.33 -5.19
C PHE A 570 -8.45 12.26 -5.22
N LYS A 571 -7.96 12.65 -6.41
CA LYS A 571 -6.93 13.68 -6.58
C LYS A 571 -7.49 14.85 -7.39
N GLY A 572 -7.33 16.07 -6.88
CA GLY A 572 -7.75 17.27 -7.61
C GLY A 572 -6.73 17.61 -8.70
N PHE A 573 -5.78 18.48 -8.38
CA PHE A 573 -4.74 18.95 -9.30
C PHE A 573 -3.33 18.52 -8.87
N HIS A 574 -2.55 18.06 -9.84
CA HIS A 574 -1.21 17.54 -9.64
C HIS A 574 -0.20 18.21 -10.56
N PHE A 575 0.82 18.79 -9.96
CA PHE A 575 1.93 19.46 -10.62
C PHE A 575 3.21 18.73 -10.24
N ASN A 576 3.72 17.92 -11.17
CA ASN A 576 4.90 17.10 -10.96
C ASN A 576 6.02 17.50 -11.90
N SER A 577 7.21 17.73 -11.37
CA SER A 577 8.36 18.22 -12.14
C SER A 577 8.04 19.54 -12.86
N GLY A 578 9.01 20.07 -13.60
CA GLY A 578 8.81 21.28 -14.38
C GLY A 578 9.06 22.56 -13.58
N ARG A 579 8.69 23.69 -14.17
CA ARG A 579 9.07 25.01 -13.66
C ARG A 579 7.95 26.03 -13.77
N ASP A 580 7.82 26.84 -12.73
CA ASP A 580 6.90 27.98 -12.64
C ASP A 580 5.42 27.63 -12.89
N TYR A 581 4.74 27.24 -11.81
CA TYR A 581 3.29 27.03 -11.75
C TYR A 581 2.61 28.14 -10.96
N THR A 582 1.61 28.78 -11.57
CA THR A 582 0.72 29.74 -10.92
C THR A 582 -0.67 29.14 -10.82
N VAL A 583 -1.17 28.87 -9.61
CA VAL A 583 -2.38 28.05 -9.38
C VAL A 583 -3.35 28.76 -8.44
N PHE A 584 -4.40 29.40 -8.94
CA PHE A 584 -5.26 30.23 -8.09
C PHE A 584 -6.75 30.21 -8.38
N ASN A 585 -7.58 30.54 -7.38
CA ASN A 585 -9.04 30.59 -7.50
C ASN A 585 -9.69 29.29 -7.99
N ASN A 586 -9.07 28.13 -7.74
CA ASN A 586 -9.63 26.85 -8.14
C ASN A 586 -10.52 26.25 -7.05
N ASN A 587 -11.59 25.53 -7.44
CA ASN A 587 -12.46 24.83 -6.51
C ASN A 587 -12.09 23.34 -6.43
N LEU A 588 -11.44 22.94 -5.35
CA LEU A 588 -11.03 21.55 -5.06
C LEU A 588 -11.88 20.93 -3.94
N THR A 589 -13.02 21.53 -3.60
CA THR A 589 -13.96 21.02 -2.59
C THR A 589 -14.40 19.59 -2.94
N GLY A 590 -14.36 18.70 -1.95
CA GLY A 590 -14.64 17.28 -2.11
C GLY A 590 -13.48 16.47 -2.70
N SER A 591 -12.32 17.08 -2.97
CA SER A 591 -11.14 16.36 -3.47
C SER A 591 -10.03 16.21 -2.44
N GLY A 592 -9.33 15.07 -2.46
CA GLY A 592 -8.21 14.79 -1.54
C GLY A 592 -8.45 13.61 -0.61
N GLN A 593 -8.64 12.42 -1.18
CA GLN A 593 -9.06 11.22 -0.43
C GLN A 593 -8.02 10.71 0.57
N SER A 594 -6.71 10.90 0.34
CA SER A 594 -5.63 10.43 1.23
C SER A 594 -4.30 11.10 0.90
N ILE A 595 -3.24 10.77 1.66
CA ILE A 595 -1.86 11.24 1.36
C ILE A 595 -1.44 10.97 -0.08
N SER A 596 -1.82 9.83 -0.65
CA SER A 596 -1.45 9.44 -2.03
C SER A 596 -2.23 10.22 -3.08
N TYR A 597 -3.41 10.72 -2.70
CA TYR A 597 -4.38 11.39 -3.56
C TYR A 597 -4.86 12.68 -2.87
N PRO A 598 -4.05 13.74 -2.84
CA PRO A 598 -4.40 15.00 -2.22
C PRO A 598 -5.29 15.86 -3.15
N GLY A 599 -5.94 16.88 -2.59
CA GLY A 599 -6.68 17.87 -3.38
C GLY A 599 -5.76 18.67 -4.31
N LEU A 600 -4.67 19.19 -3.76
CA LEU A 600 -3.61 19.90 -4.47
C LEU A 600 -2.25 19.27 -4.18
N PHE A 601 -1.50 18.94 -5.23
CA PHE A 601 -0.20 18.29 -5.12
C PHE A 601 0.89 19.02 -5.91
N PHE A 602 1.97 19.41 -5.24
CA PHE A 602 3.21 19.83 -5.86
C PHE A 602 4.34 18.84 -5.55
N ALA A 603 5.05 18.37 -6.57
CA ALA A 603 6.17 17.46 -6.43
C ALA A 603 7.31 17.84 -7.36
N ASN A 604 8.54 17.92 -6.86
CA ASN A 604 9.75 18.14 -7.67
C ASN A 604 9.71 19.42 -8.54
N VAL A 605 8.96 20.45 -8.11
CA VAL A 605 8.83 21.70 -8.85
C VAL A 605 10.08 22.57 -8.64
N GLN A 606 10.50 23.27 -9.68
CA GLN A 606 11.66 24.14 -9.67
C GLN A 606 11.31 25.58 -10.08
N GLY A 607 12.01 26.56 -9.50
CA GLY A 607 11.87 27.96 -9.92
C GLY A 607 12.69 28.30 -11.16
N GLN A 608 12.17 29.25 -11.96
CA GLN A 608 12.94 29.98 -12.95
C GLN A 608 12.56 31.46 -12.93
N ALA A 609 11.33 31.80 -13.32
CA ALA A 609 10.78 33.15 -13.20
C ALA A 609 10.11 33.38 -11.84
N ILE A 610 9.51 32.33 -11.28
CA ILE A 610 8.98 32.31 -9.91
C ILE A 610 10.09 31.76 -9.02
N PRO A 611 10.58 32.48 -7.99
CA PRO A 611 11.80 32.12 -7.24
C PRO A 611 11.86 30.69 -6.66
N ILE A 612 10.71 30.03 -6.47
CA ILE A 612 10.63 28.61 -6.05
C ILE A 612 9.80 27.73 -7.00
N GLY A 613 9.28 28.32 -8.07
CA GLY A 613 8.47 27.64 -9.07
C GLY A 613 6.99 27.47 -8.73
N ILE A 614 6.51 27.98 -7.60
CA ILE A 614 5.09 27.93 -7.22
C ILE A 614 4.60 29.30 -6.77
N SER A 615 3.42 29.68 -7.26
CA SER A 615 2.57 30.73 -6.68
C SER A 615 1.14 30.21 -6.66
N ALA A 616 0.59 29.89 -5.49
CA ALA A 616 -0.75 29.33 -5.37
C ALA A 616 -1.58 30.05 -4.31
N TYR A 617 -2.79 30.53 -4.64
CA TYR A 617 -3.63 31.31 -3.71
C TYR A 617 -5.12 31.25 -4.07
N GLY A 618 -6.01 31.54 -3.12
CA GLY A 618 -7.47 31.56 -3.38
C GLY A 618 -8.09 30.21 -3.77
N ASN A 619 -7.36 29.10 -3.63
CA ASN A 619 -7.91 27.76 -3.90
C ASN A 619 -8.78 27.30 -2.72
N THR A 620 -9.90 26.64 -3.01
CA THR A 620 -10.83 26.12 -1.99
C THR A 620 -10.77 24.61 -1.88
N PHE A 621 -10.98 24.09 -0.67
CA PHE A 621 -10.84 22.72 -0.22
C PHE A 621 -12.02 22.34 0.72
N GLY A 622 -11.91 21.19 1.38
CA GLY A 622 -12.87 20.76 2.39
C GLY A 622 -13.99 19.90 1.82
N GLY A 623 -14.88 19.43 2.70
CA GLY A 623 -15.98 18.53 2.35
C GLY A 623 -15.84 17.15 2.99
N SER A 624 -16.91 16.35 2.90
CA SER A 624 -16.94 14.98 3.39
C SER A 624 -16.02 14.07 2.56
N ALA A 625 -15.29 13.19 3.23
CA ALA A 625 -14.28 12.29 2.65
C ALA A 625 -13.01 12.98 2.11
N VAL A 626 -12.77 14.25 2.47
CA VAL A 626 -11.48 14.91 2.21
C VAL A 626 -10.56 14.71 3.41
N ARG A 627 -9.42 14.08 3.19
CA ARG A 627 -8.39 13.80 4.21
C ARG A 627 -7.15 14.66 4.04
N THR A 628 -6.67 14.85 2.80
CA THR A 628 -5.45 15.61 2.51
C THR A 628 -5.75 16.71 1.48
N ALA A 629 -5.77 17.96 1.96
CA ALA A 629 -5.99 19.13 1.11
C ALA A 629 -4.74 19.43 0.28
N LEU A 630 -3.59 19.55 0.95
CA LEU A 630 -2.32 19.94 0.34
C LEU A 630 -1.25 18.89 0.59
N ARG A 631 -0.52 18.55 -0.47
CA ARG A 631 0.72 17.78 -0.40
C ARG A 631 1.86 18.50 -1.12
N VAL A 632 3.04 18.53 -0.50
CA VAL A 632 4.27 19.04 -1.10
C VAL A 632 5.43 18.06 -0.91
N ASP A 633 6.05 17.67 -2.02
CA ASP A 633 7.12 16.67 -2.04
C ASP A 633 8.40 17.22 -2.68
N ASN A 634 9.54 16.96 -2.03
CA ASN A 634 10.88 17.21 -2.57
C ASN A 634 11.08 18.67 -3.03
N MET A 635 10.84 19.61 -2.13
CA MET A 635 10.93 21.05 -2.37
C MET A 635 11.73 21.75 -1.28
N LYS A 636 12.27 22.93 -1.57
CA LYS A 636 13.01 23.73 -0.59
C LYS A 636 12.70 25.22 -0.73
N ASP A 637 13.07 25.98 0.30
CA ASP A 637 12.93 27.44 0.35
C ASP A 637 11.46 27.89 0.24
N LEU A 638 10.55 27.10 0.82
CA LEU A 638 9.10 27.23 0.69
C LEU A 638 8.48 28.03 1.85
N ILE A 639 7.48 28.87 1.56
CA ILE A 639 6.65 29.54 2.56
C ILE A 639 5.19 29.18 2.26
N VAL A 640 4.51 28.61 3.25
CA VAL A 640 3.08 28.31 3.25
C VAL A 640 2.44 29.13 4.36
N GLY A 641 1.36 29.84 4.07
CA GLY A 641 0.63 30.58 5.09
C GLY A 641 -0.73 31.06 4.62
N ASP A 642 -1.44 31.83 5.43
CA ASP A 642 -2.65 32.54 4.98
C ASP A 642 -2.30 33.86 4.25
N ALA A 643 -3.30 34.65 3.87
CA ALA A 643 -3.08 35.93 3.19
C ALA A 643 -2.35 36.98 4.03
N SER A 644 -2.26 36.80 5.35
CA SER A 644 -1.52 37.73 6.22
C SER A 644 -0.01 37.50 6.14
N VAL A 645 0.44 36.32 5.71
CA VAL A 645 1.86 35.96 5.61
C VAL A 645 2.48 36.55 4.34
N SER A 646 3.26 37.62 4.53
CA SER A 646 3.99 38.28 3.45
C SER A 646 4.95 37.32 2.73
N GLY A 647 4.85 37.26 1.40
CA GLY A 647 5.72 36.43 0.56
C GLY A 647 5.39 34.92 0.58
N ALA A 648 4.23 34.52 1.11
CA ALA A 648 3.79 33.13 1.02
C ALA A 648 3.68 32.67 -0.44
N HIS A 649 4.28 31.51 -0.72
CA HIS A 649 4.24 30.89 -2.04
C HIS A 649 2.98 30.05 -2.24
N ILE A 650 2.48 29.44 -1.17
CA ILE A 650 1.18 28.76 -1.12
C ILE A 650 0.35 29.46 -0.04
N VAL A 651 -0.74 30.10 -0.45
CA VAL A 651 -1.69 30.81 0.40
C VAL A 651 -2.89 29.92 0.67
N LEU A 652 -3.08 29.54 1.93
CA LEU A 652 -4.22 28.81 2.46
C LEU A 652 -5.05 29.78 3.33
N GLU A 653 -6.00 30.47 2.70
CA GLU A 653 -6.90 31.42 3.37
C GLU A 653 -7.67 30.76 4.53
N ASP A 654 -8.06 31.53 5.54
CA ASP A 654 -8.89 31.04 6.66
C ASP A 654 -10.23 30.42 6.19
N ASN A 655 -10.77 30.93 5.08
CA ASN A 655 -11.98 30.43 4.44
C ASN A 655 -11.71 29.49 3.25
N SER A 656 -10.47 29.05 3.06
CA SER A 656 -10.11 28.09 2.01
C SER A 656 -10.79 26.74 2.20
N GLY A 657 -11.34 26.44 3.37
CA GLY A 657 -11.98 25.15 3.67
C GLY A 657 -11.01 24.04 4.04
N VAL A 658 -9.71 24.35 4.19
CA VAL A 658 -8.70 23.44 4.78
C VAL A 658 -9.13 22.98 6.19
N ASN A 659 -9.72 23.89 6.97
CA ASN A 659 -10.31 23.59 8.27
C ASN A 659 -11.65 22.80 8.19
N ASN A 660 -12.14 22.47 7.00
CA ASN A 660 -13.36 21.70 6.80
C ASN A 660 -13.12 20.38 6.05
N CYS A 661 -11.87 19.87 6.08
CA CYS A 661 -11.54 18.53 5.62
C CYS A 661 -12.01 17.50 6.66
N THR A 662 -13.01 16.69 6.33
CA THR A 662 -13.59 15.71 7.27
C THR A 662 -13.71 14.33 6.64
N ALA A 663 -13.31 13.28 7.37
CA ALA A 663 -13.65 11.90 7.05
C ALA A 663 -14.41 11.24 8.21
N THR A 664 -15.35 10.36 7.87
CA THR A 664 -16.19 9.59 8.82
C THR A 664 -15.52 8.29 9.28
N GLU A 665 -14.41 7.89 8.69
CA GLU A 665 -13.74 6.60 8.96
C GLU A 665 -12.48 6.80 9.80
N GLY A 666 -12.56 6.52 11.09
CA GLY A 666 -11.49 6.73 12.07
C GLY A 666 -10.31 5.74 11.99
N ASN A 667 -9.59 5.67 10.86
CA ASN A 667 -8.37 4.83 10.76
C ASN A 667 -7.34 5.21 9.67
N SER A 668 -7.32 6.43 9.12
CA SER A 668 -6.38 6.78 8.05
C SER A 668 -5.13 7.55 8.51
N ASN A 669 -3.92 7.11 8.15
CA ASN A 669 -2.67 7.85 8.37
C ASN A 669 -2.51 9.12 7.48
N SER A 670 -3.61 9.78 7.13
CA SER A 670 -3.61 10.92 6.22
C SER A 670 -3.85 12.23 6.97
N PRO A 671 -2.92 13.19 6.92
CA PRO A 671 -3.09 14.53 7.47
C PRO A 671 -3.84 15.42 6.48
N VAL A 672 -4.34 16.56 6.95
CA VAL A 672 -4.84 17.64 6.08
C VAL A 672 -3.70 18.24 5.26
N LEU A 673 -2.55 18.45 5.89
CA LEU A 673 -1.34 18.97 5.26
C LEU A 673 -0.21 17.93 5.32
N TYR A 674 0.34 17.54 4.17
CA TYR A 674 1.45 16.59 4.09
C TYR A 674 2.67 17.20 3.41
N PHE A 675 3.81 17.16 4.09
CA PHE A 675 5.10 17.62 3.57
C PHE A 675 6.11 16.49 3.66
N THR A 676 6.84 16.22 2.58
CA THR A 676 7.89 15.21 2.63
C THR A 676 9.12 15.58 1.82
N VAL A 677 10.30 15.30 2.37
CA VAL A 677 11.60 15.65 1.78
C VAL A 677 11.68 17.17 1.53
N VAL A 678 11.28 17.96 2.53
CA VAL A 678 11.29 19.43 2.47
C VAL A 678 12.40 20.03 3.33
N SER A 679 13.03 21.10 2.84
CA SER A 679 14.06 21.86 3.57
C SER A 679 13.80 23.36 3.51
N ASN A 680 14.31 24.14 4.46
CA ASN A 680 14.15 25.60 4.51
C ASN A 680 12.68 26.02 4.29
N THR A 681 11.76 25.37 5.01
CA THR A 681 10.32 25.51 4.80
C THR A 681 9.68 26.19 6.00
N ILE A 682 8.86 27.22 5.75
CA ILE A 682 8.09 27.93 6.76
C ILE A 682 6.60 27.66 6.53
N ILE A 683 5.90 27.25 7.58
CA ILE A 683 4.45 27.10 7.62
C ILE A 683 3.98 28.05 8.72
N ASP A 684 3.29 29.12 8.34
CA ASP A 684 2.94 30.23 9.23
C ASP A 684 1.45 30.59 9.12
N ASN A 685 0.78 30.81 10.25
CA ASN A 685 -0.60 31.30 10.30
C ASN A 685 -1.61 30.48 9.47
N VAL A 686 -1.50 29.15 9.48
CA VAL A 686 -2.45 28.26 8.79
C VAL A 686 -3.47 27.68 9.77
N ASP A 687 -4.76 27.85 9.48
CA ASP A 687 -5.83 27.13 10.17
C ASP A 687 -6.18 25.82 9.46
N ALA A 688 -5.71 24.71 10.02
CA ALA A 688 -6.09 23.36 9.61
C ALA A 688 -6.89 22.65 10.71
N SER A 689 -7.54 23.38 11.62
CA SER A 689 -8.38 22.79 12.68
C SER A 689 -9.62 22.09 12.13
N ARG A 690 -10.28 21.22 12.91
CA ARG A 690 -11.62 20.72 12.57
C ARG A 690 -12.71 21.51 13.31
N PRO A 691 -13.89 21.72 12.69
CA PRO A 691 -15.02 22.36 13.36
C PRO A 691 -15.62 21.50 14.47
N SER A 692 -15.60 20.16 14.31
CA SER A 692 -16.05 19.19 15.31
C SER A 692 -15.53 17.78 15.01
N GLY A 693 -15.58 16.90 16.02
CA GLY A 693 -15.05 15.54 15.94
C GLY A 693 -13.52 15.47 15.86
N LYS A 694 -12.94 14.26 15.89
CA LYS A 694 -11.49 14.05 15.73
C LYS A 694 -11.17 13.23 14.49
N ASP A 695 -10.12 13.62 13.74
CA ASP A 695 -9.45 12.75 12.76
C ASP A 695 -8.03 12.39 13.21
N ARG A 696 -7.34 11.55 12.45
CA ARG A 696 -5.98 11.12 12.80
C ARG A 696 -4.93 12.23 12.84
N SER A 697 -4.85 13.11 11.85
CA SER A 697 -3.73 14.07 11.77
C SER A 697 -4.07 15.43 11.15
N GLY A 698 -3.57 16.53 11.75
CA GLY A 698 -3.67 17.88 11.16
C GLY A 698 -2.56 18.11 10.13
N ILE A 699 -1.32 18.11 10.60
CA ILE A 699 -0.11 18.21 9.75
C ILE A 699 0.81 17.01 9.96
N TYR A 700 1.45 16.56 8.88
CA TYR A 700 2.52 15.56 8.95
C TYR A 700 3.70 15.96 8.05
N ILE A 701 4.89 16.01 8.64
CA ILE A 701 6.16 16.30 7.99
C ILE A 701 7.07 15.06 8.07
N ASN A 702 7.45 14.50 6.92
CA ASN A 702 8.24 13.28 6.82
C ASN A 702 9.53 13.53 6.03
N ASN A 703 10.65 13.63 6.73
CA ASN A 703 11.92 14.04 6.20
C ASN A 703 13.00 12.99 6.41
N SER A 704 13.97 12.96 5.50
CA SER A 704 15.18 12.16 5.70
C SER A 704 16.21 12.95 6.52
N SER A 705 17.27 12.28 7.01
CA SER A 705 18.30 12.93 7.83
C SER A 705 19.10 14.04 7.13
N ILE A 706 18.92 14.26 5.82
CA ILE A 706 19.57 15.35 5.07
C ILE A 706 18.70 16.62 4.97
N ASN A 707 17.41 16.52 5.26
CA ASN A 707 16.49 17.64 5.18
C ASN A 707 16.57 18.48 6.46
N SER A 708 16.50 19.82 6.37
CA SER A 708 16.71 20.68 7.53
C SER A 708 15.91 21.99 7.49
N ASN A 709 15.83 22.66 8.64
CA ASN A 709 15.31 24.02 8.80
C ASN A 709 13.83 24.14 8.42
N VAL A 710 12.96 23.42 9.16
CA VAL A 710 11.51 23.50 8.96
C VAL A 710 10.87 24.23 10.15
N THR A 711 10.15 25.31 9.87
CA THR A 711 9.44 26.11 10.86
C THR A 711 7.93 25.93 10.71
N VAL A 712 7.24 25.60 11.80
CA VAL A 712 5.78 25.63 11.89
C VAL A 712 5.39 26.58 13.01
N ARG A 713 4.74 27.70 12.68
CA ARG A 713 4.38 28.71 13.68
C ARG A 713 3.02 29.34 13.49
N ASN A 714 2.42 29.81 14.58
CA ASN A 714 1.11 30.50 14.58
C ASN A 714 -0.04 29.69 13.92
N CYS A 715 0.09 28.36 13.78
CA CYS A 715 -0.92 27.54 13.09
C CYS A 715 -1.92 26.92 14.08
N ASN A 716 -3.12 26.60 13.60
CA ASN A 716 -4.16 25.92 14.38
C ASN A 716 -4.34 24.46 13.89
N PHE A 717 -4.11 23.50 14.78
CA PHE A 717 -4.28 22.06 14.56
C PHE A 717 -5.17 21.45 15.64
N ASN A 718 -6.30 22.11 15.90
CA ASN A 718 -7.27 21.73 16.93
C ASN A 718 -8.14 20.54 16.48
N ASN A 719 -8.60 19.75 17.46
CA ASN A 719 -9.53 18.64 17.26
C ASN A 719 -8.98 17.46 16.40
N TYR A 720 -7.76 17.00 16.68
CA TYR A 720 -7.17 15.80 16.06
C TYR A 720 -6.73 14.73 17.07
N TYR A 721 -6.62 13.47 16.67
CA TYR A 721 -5.89 12.46 17.44
C TYR A 721 -4.41 12.84 17.50
N ARG A 722 -3.81 13.30 16.40
CA ARG A 722 -2.50 13.96 16.37
C ARG A 722 -2.62 15.32 15.71
N GLY A 723 -2.35 16.42 16.41
CA GLY A 723 -2.33 17.72 15.75
C GLY A 723 -1.18 17.82 14.75
N MET A 724 0.01 17.39 15.20
CA MET A 724 1.24 17.42 14.41
C MET A 724 2.03 16.12 14.55
N TYR A 725 2.50 15.59 13.42
CA TYR A 725 3.45 14.48 13.38
C TYR A 725 4.69 14.88 12.59
N ILE A 726 5.88 14.71 13.17
CA ILE A 726 7.15 14.99 12.52
C ILE A 726 8.06 13.78 12.71
N THR A 727 8.63 13.30 11.59
CA THR A 727 9.62 12.23 11.60
C THR A 727 10.82 12.58 10.74
N GLY A 728 12.02 12.34 11.27
CA GLY A 728 13.30 12.59 10.61
C GLY A 728 13.60 14.07 10.33
N GLY A 729 14.66 14.35 9.60
CA GLY A 729 15.16 15.72 9.35
C GLY A 729 15.97 16.32 10.49
N ARG A 730 16.37 17.58 10.31
CA ARG A 730 17.18 18.36 11.26
C ARG A 730 16.58 19.74 11.51
N ASP A 731 16.77 20.25 12.72
CA ASP A 731 16.45 21.63 13.09
C ASP A 731 14.99 22.05 12.76
N TYR A 732 14.06 21.70 13.65
CA TYR A 732 12.66 22.12 13.57
C TYR A 732 12.37 23.28 14.53
N THR A 733 11.65 24.31 14.06
CA THR A 733 11.09 25.35 14.94
C THR A 733 9.58 25.20 15.01
N ILE A 734 9.02 25.01 16.20
CA ILE A 734 7.58 24.75 16.42
C ILE A 734 7.06 25.74 17.45
N THR A 735 6.49 26.86 17.01
CA THR A 735 6.15 27.96 17.94
C THR A 735 4.74 28.53 17.80
N ASN A 736 4.12 28.90 18.92
CA ASN A 736 2.81 29.59 18.92
C ASN A 736 1.68 28.85 18.19
N ASN A 737 1.72 27.51 18.12
CA ASN A 737 0.65 26.73 17.47
C ASN A 737 -0.42 26.31 18.49
N SER A 738 -1.67 26.17 18.03
CA SER A 738 -2.78 25.68 18.84
C SER A 738 -3.06 24.20 18.58
N PHE A 739 -3.17 23.42 19.66
CA PHE A 739 -3.49 21.99 19.67
C PHE A 739 -4.64 21.66 20.62
N LEU A 740 -5.58 22.60 20.80
CA LEU A 740 -6.74 22.43 21.65
C LEU A 740 -7.57 21.21 21.23
N ASN A 741 -8.00 20.42 22.21
CA ASN A 741 -8.71 19.15 22.04
C ASN A 741 -7.98 18.12 21.17
N SER A 742 -6.67 18.28 20.93
CA SER A 742 -5.85 17.31 20.20
C SER A 742 -5.16 16.31 21.14
N GLY A 743 -4.84 15.11 20.64
CA GLY A 743 -4.26 14.02 21.44
C GLY A 743 -5.28 12.98 21.91
N TYR A 744 -5.00 11.69 21.69
CA TYR A 744 -5.91 10.58 22.03
C TYR A 744 -5.28 9.45 22.84
N ILE A 745 -4.16 8.88 22.42
CA ILE A 745 -3.45 7.80 23.14
C ILE A 745 -1.94 8.04 23.04
N ALA A 746 -1.12 7.27 23.74
CA ALA A 746 0.35 7.40 23.71
C ALA A 746 0.98 7.37 22.30
N ASP A 747 0.41 6.62 21.35
CA ASP A 747 0.87 6.58 19.95
C ASP A 747 0.22 7.66 19.06
N GLN A 748 -0.71 8.43 19.63
CA GLN A 748 -1.42 9.53 19.00
C GLN A 748 -1.47 10.74 19.96
N PRO A 749 -0.32 11.32 20.32
CA PRO A 749 -0.25 12.53 21.15
C PRO A 749 -0.64 13.77 20.33
N ALA A 750 -0.92 14.89 20.98
CA ALA A 750 -1.17 16.16 20.27
C ALA A 750 0.00 16.55 19.35
N ILE A 751 1.25 16.32 19.80
CA ILE A 751 2.46 16.45 18.98
C ILE A 751 3.30 15.18 19.11
N TYR A 752 3.66 14.57 17.98
CA TYR A 752 4.55 13.42 17.92
C TYR A 752 5.81 13.80 17.13
N LEU A 753 6.96 13.79 17.81
CA LEU A 753 8.28 14.08 17.26
C LEU A 753 9.15 12.82 17.31
N SER A 754 9.71 12.42 16.17
CA SER A 754 10.54 11.21 16.08
C SER A 754 11.75 11.36 15.17
N TYR A 755 12.87 10.75 15.54
CA TYR A 755 14.11 10.70 14.71
C TYR A 755 14.66 12.07 14.26
N ILE A 756 14.31 13.17 14.95
CA ILE A 756 14.83 14.50 14.66
C ILE A 756 16.28 14.59 15.14
N GLN A 757 17.15 15.15 14.31
CA GLN A 757 18.59 15.28 14.58
C GLN A 757 19.01 16.74 14.71
N SER A 758 20.01 17.00 15.55
CA SER A 758 20.62 18.33 15.67
C SER A 758 21.51 18.67 14.48
N ASN A 759 21.48 19.93 14.05
CA ASN A 759 22.52 20.53 13.21
C ASN A 759 22.92 21.91 13.75
N SER A 760 22.01 22.88 13.70
CA SER A 760 22.19 24.22 14.27
C SER A 760 21.42 24.43 15.57
N LEU A 761 20.30 23.73 15.75
CA LEU A 761 19.51 23.77 16.98
C LEU A 761 19.95 22.62 17.92
N PRO A 762 20.22 22.90 19.22
CA PRO A 762 20.43 21.86 20.21
C PRO A 762 19.27 20.86 20.21
N GLY A 763 19.57 19.56 20.21
CA GLY A 763 18.55 18.50 20.10
C GLY A 763 17.75 18.49 18.78
N GLY A 764 18.09 19.35 17.82
CA GLY A 764 17.41 19.46 16.52
C GLY A 764 16.06 20.14 16.58
N ILE A 765 15.71 20.80 17.69
CA ILE A 765 14.39 21.40 17.86
C ILE A 765 14.46 22.72 18.65
N LEU A 766 13.57 23.66 18.32
CA LEU A 766 13.22 24.83 19.10
C LEU A 766 11.69 24.88 19.20
N MET A 767 11.14 24.72 20.40
CA MET A 767 9.69 24.64 20.60
C MET A 767 9.24 25.55 21.75
N SER A 768 8.22 26.40 21.55
CA SER A 768 7.70 27.31 22.59
C SER A 768 6.34 27.92 22.22
N GLY A 769 5.54 28.37 23.19
CA GLY A 769 4.29 29.12 22.97
C GLY A 769 3.14 28.29 22.44
N ASN A 770 3.28 26.97 22.35
CA ASN A 770 2.23 26.10 21.84
C ASN A 770 1.16 25.86 22.91
N THR A 771 -0.12 25.85 22.50
CA THR A 771 -1.26 25.68 23.41
C THR A 771 -1.85 24.26 23.30
N PHE A 772 -2.16 23.64 24.43
CA PHE A 772 -2.67 22.27 24.60
C PHE A 772 -3.94 22.22 25.46
N GLY A 773 -4.45 21.02 25.71
CA GLY A 773 -5.58 20.80 26.63
C GLY A 773 -6.95 20.95 25.99
N GLY A 774 -7.99 20.88 26.84
CA GLY A 774 -9.40 20.85 26.44
C GLY A 774 -10.07 19.52 26.79
N THR A 775 -11.41 19.53 26.80
CA THR A 775 -12.24 18.41 27.30
C THR A 775 -12.05 17.07 26.58
N ASN A 776 -11.46 17.07 25.40
CA ASN A 776 -11.19 15.85 24.63
C ASN A 776 -9.69 15.55 24.48
N ALA A 777 -8.77 16.33 25.07
CA ALA A 777 -7.33 16.12 24.93
C ALA A 777 -6.83 15.05 25.92
N LEU A 778 -6.32 13.93 25.41
CA LEU A 778 -5.94 12.76 26.23
C LEU A 778 -4.43 12.53 26.32
N SER A 779 -3.64 13.08 25.40
CA SER A 779 -2.19 12.93 25.40
C SER A 779 -1.51 14.18 24.85
N GLY A 780 -0.42 14.61 25.48
CA GLY A 780 0.27 15.86 25.18
C GLY A 780 1.31 15.71 24.07
N VAL A 781 2.56 15.44 24.45
CA VAL A 781 3.71 15.43 23.54
C VAL A 781 4.53 14.16 23.69
N ARG A 782 4.96 13.58 22.57
CA ARG A 782 5.89 12.44 22.51
C ARG A 782 7.18 12.81 21.80
N PHE A 783 8.30 12.44 22.41
CA PHE A 783 9.64 12.51 21.86
C PHE A 783 10.20 11.11 21.71
N GLU A 784 10.57 10.72 20.50
CA GLU A 784 11.01 9.35 20.20
C GLU A 784 12.31 9.30 19.41
N HIS A 785 13.27 8.50 19.86
CA HIS A 785 14.57 8.34 19.19
C HIS A 785 15.30 9.68 18.96
N MET A 786 15.15 10.60 19.92
CA MET A 786 15.78 11.92 19.93
C MET A 786 16.85 12.00 21.02
N ARG A 787 17.71 13.01 20.94
CA ARG A 787 18.80 13.21 21.90
C ARG A 787 19.04 14.67 22.23
N ASP A 788 19.76 14.93 23.32
CA ASP A 788 20.20 16.27 23.72
C ASP A 788 19.01 17.23 23.95
N LEU A 789 17.98 16.72 24.65
CA LEU A 789 16.72 17.43 24.93
C LEU A 789 16.79 18.14 26.28
N ILE A 790 16.43 19.42 26.32
CA ILE A 790 16.27 20.20 27.54
C ILE A 790 14.87 20.82 27.50
N ILE A 791 13.96 20.16 28.22
CA ILE A 791 12.54 20.48 28.33
C ILE A 791 12.34 21.23 29.64
N GLY A 792 11.77 22.44 29.59
CA GLY A 792 11.49 23.20 30.81
C GLY A 792 10.57 24.39 30.59
N ASP A 793 10.23 25.10 31.66
CA ASP A 793 9.52 26.36 31.58
C ASP A 793 10.45 27.53 31.23
N THR A 794 9.93 28.76 31.29
CA THR A 794 10.72 29.96 30.94
C THR A 794 11.90 30.23 31.87
N SER A 795 11.93 29.63 33.06
CA SER A 795 13.01 29.79 34.04
C SER A 795 14.23 28.92 33.75
N VAL A 796 14.08 27.83 32.99
CA VAL A 796 15.16 26.86 32.71
C VAL A 796 16.12 27.40 31.66
N VAL A 797 17.38 27.56 32.04
CA VAL A 797 18.46 28.05 31.16
C VAL A 797 18.86 26.97 30.15
N GLY A 798 19.05 27.36 28.89
CA GLY A 798 19.55 26.47 27.83
C GLY A 798 18.51 25.49 27.27
N ARG A 799 17.24 25.61 27.69
CA ARG A 799 16.13 24.81 27.16
C ARG A 799 15.99 24.97 25.65
N ASN A 800 15.68 23.87 24.97
CA ASN A 800 15.31 23.86 23.56
C ASN A 800 13.81 23.59 23.35
N ILE A 801 13.13 23.07 24.37
CA ILE A 801 11.67 22.91 24.41
C ILE A 801 11.15 23.66 25.62
N THR A 802 10.29 24.63 25.38
CA THR A 802 9.61 25.44 26.40
C THR A 802 8.16 24.98 26.51
N PHE A 803 7.76 24.57 27.72
CA PHE A 803 6.36 24.46 28.10
C PHE A 803 6.06 25.57 29.10
N GLU A 804 5.37 26.61 28.66
CA GLU A 804 4.99 27.72 29.53
C GLU A 804 4.02 27.27 30.63
N ASP A 805 4.07 27.95 31.78
CA ASP A 805 3.03 27.82 32.80
C ASP A 805 1.67 28.12 32.17
N ASN A 806 0.74 27.17 32.27
CA ASN A 806 -0.58 27.23 31.63
C ASN A 806 -0.58 27.14 30.09
N CYS A 807 0.44 26.54 29.47
CA CYS A 807 0.36 26.11 28.06
C CYS A 807 -0.78 25.12 27.81
N GLY A 808 -1.45 24.62 28.84
CA GLY A 808 -2.65 23.79 28.76
C GLY A 808 -2.39 22.30 28.90
N LEU A 809 -1.13 21.85 29.06
CA LEU A 809 -0.79 20.47 29.42
C LEU A 809 -1.43 20.05 30.76
N ASN A 810 -1.61 21.01 31.67
CA ASN A 810 -2.32 20.83 32.93
C ASN A 810 -3.87 20.73 32.78
N ASN A 811 -4.40 20.95 31.58
CA ASN A 811 -5.83 20.99 31.27
C ASN A 811 -6.27 19.87 30.31
N HIS A 812 -5.67 18.68 30.42
CA HIS A 812 -6.12 17.46 29.76
C HIS A 812 -7.12 16.71 30.66
N ALA A 813 -8.22 16.18 30.10
CA ALA A 813 -9.29 15.59 30.89
C ALA A 813 -10.00 14.42 30.18
N TYR A 814 -10.15 13.28 30.88
CA TYR A 814 -11.01 12.14 30.54
C TYR A 814 -11.17 11.20 31.74
N ASN A 815 -12.15 10.29 31.69
CA ASN A 815 -12.44 9.27 32.72
C ASN A 815 -12.58 7.88 32.06
N SER A 816 -11.65 6.98 32.36
CA SER A 816 -11.30 5.76 31.64
C SER A 816 -10.43 4.86 32.51
N SER A 817 -10.45 3.54 32.27
CA SER A 817 -9.67 2.60 33.09
C SER A 817 -8.28 2.28 32.52
N SER A 818 -7.70 3.13 31.66
CA SER A 818 -6.50 2.81 30.87
C SER A 818 -5.29 3.66 31.26
N ASN A 819 -4.12 3.03 31.34
CA ASN A 819 -2.82 3.65 31.61
C ASN A 819 -2.08 4.13 30.34
N GLY A 820 -2.77 4.14 29.19
CA GLY A 820 -2.19 4.45 27.88
C GLY A 820 -2.13 5.94 27.51
N TYR A 821 -2.32 6.84 28.47
CA TYR A 821 -2.45 8.28 28.25
C TYR A 821 -1.35 9.06 28.97
N ASN A 822 -0.50 9.75 28.19
CA ASN A 822 0.70 10.42 28.71
C ASN A 822 0.70 11.90 28.34
N LEU A 823 1.03 12.79 29.28
CA LEU A 823 1.20 14.22 28.99
C LEU A 823 2.56 14.47 28.34
N ILE A 824 3.64 13.96 28.94
CA ILE A 824 4.97 13.97 28.34
C ILE A 824 5.47 12.53 28.26
N HIS A 825 5.78 12.08 27.04
CA HIS A 825 6.24 10.72 26.76
C HIS A 825 7.59 10.72 26.05
N LEU A 826 8.60 10.16 26.70
CA LEU A 826 9.95 10.00 26.16
C LEU A 826 10.15 8.53 25.81
N VAL A 827 10.51 8.25 24.56
CA VAL A 827 10.74 6.88 24.08
C VAL A 827 12.12 6.79 23.44
N ASN A 828 12.98 5.91 23.96
CA ASN A 828 14.33 5.70 23.43
C ASN A 828 15.12 7.00 23.25
N VAL A 829 15.15 7.85 24.29
CA VAL A 829 15.85 9.14 24.25
C VAL A 829 17.19 9.11 24.99
N ASN A 830 18.15 9.92 24.52
CA ASN A 830 19.49 10.03 25.12
C ASN A 830 19.79 11.46 25.56
N ASN A 831 20.47 11.60 26.71
CA ASN A 831 20.86 12.92 27.24
C ASN A 831 19.68 13.90 27.30
N ALA A 832 18.60 13.51 27.99
CA ALA A 832 17.38 14.29 28.10
C ALA A 832 17.19 14.84 29.53
N THR A 833 16.76 16.09 29.64
CA THR A 833 16.41 16.73 30.92
C THR A 833 15.01 17.32 30.84
N ILE A 834 14.18 17.05 31.84
CA ILE A 834 12.92 17.74 32.13
C ILE A 834 13.12 18.50 33.44
N ASP A 835 13.01 19.83 33.42
CA ASP A 835 13.25 20.70 34.57
C ASP A 835 12.11 21.74 34.71
N ASN A 836 11.59 21.91 35.92
CA ASN A 836 10.60 22.94 36.26
C ASN A 836 9.38 22.99 35.31
N VAL A 837 8.81 21.84 34.96
CA VAL A 837 7.59 21.76 34.13
C VAL A 837 6.38 21.50 34.99
N ASP A 838 5.30 22.28 34.79
CA ASP A 838 3.98 22.00 35.37
C ASP A 838 3.14 21.14 34.42
N VAL A 839 2.99 19.87 34.77
CA VAL A 839 2.01 18.95 34.17
C VAL A 839 0.91 18.59 35.16
N SER A 840 0.79 19.32 36.28
CA SER A 840 -0.17 19.01 37.33
C SER A 840 -1.60 19.15 36.86
N ARG A 841 -2.55 18.61 37.62
CA ARG A 841 -3.98 18.80 37.33
C ARG A 841 -4.64 19.74 38.36
N PRO A 842 -5.44 20.74 37.92
CA PRO A 842 -6.19 21.62 38.81
C PRO A 842 -7.13 20.87 39.76
N VAL A 843 -7.19 21.34 41.01
CA VAL A 843 -8.06 20.79 42.06
C VAL A 843 -9.54 21.00 41.70
N GLY A 844 -10.34 19.93 41.71
CA GLY A 844 -11.78 19.98 41.43
C GLY A 844 -12.19 19.79 39.97
N ALA A 845 -11.25 19.59 39.05
CA ALA A 845 -11.57 19.26 37.66
C ALA A 845 -12.35 17.92 37.59
N THR A 846 -13.35 17.84 36.72
CA THR A 846 -14.16 16.64 36.41
C THR A 846 -14.03 16.38 34.91
N PRO A 847 -13.87 15.11 34.44
CA PRO A 847 -13.97 13.86 35.18
C PRO A 847 -12.59 13.29 35.63
N ALA A 848 -12.59 12.27 36.50
CA ALA A 848 -11.48 11.84 37.36
C ALA A 848 -10.22 11.25 36.66
N GLN A 849 -9.07 11.36 37.36
CA GLN A 849 -7.69 10.87 37.15
C GLN A 849 -7.44 9.64 36.25
N ASP A 850 -6.93 9.81 35.01
CA ASP A 850 -6.43 8.66 34.22
C ASP A 850 -5.12 8.85 33.46
N LEU A 851 -4.45 9.99 33.64
CA LEU A 851 -3.24 10.28 32.87
C LEU A 851 -1.99 9.90 33.67
N THR A 852 -0.91 9.63 32.95
CA THR A 852 0.45 9.67 33.48
C THR A 852 1.05 11.04 33.19
N GLY A 853 1.62 11.69 34.21
CA GLY A 853 2.27 12.99 34.05
C GLY A 853 3.49 12.89 33.12
N ILE A 854 4.53 12.20 33.58
CA ILE A 854 5.76 12.01 32.81
C ILE A 854 6.06 10.51 32.69
N ARG A 855 6.27 10.04 31.46
CA ARG A 855 6.61 8.65 31.18
C ARG A 855 7.88 8.55 30.33
N VAL A 856 8.78 7.66 30.72
CA VAL A 856 9.97 7.29 29.94
C VAL A 856 9.93 5.79 29.67
N ASP A 857 9.94 5.40 28.40
CA ASP A 857 10.09 4.00 27.96
C ASP A 857 11.35 3.89 27.08
N ASN A 858 12.45 3.46 27.68
CA ASN A 858 13.75 3.34 27.01
C ASN A 858 14.16 1.87 26.92
N SER A 859 14.73 1.43 25.80
CA SER A 859 15.53 0.19 25.77
C SER A 859 16.83 0.37 26.56
N SER A 860 17.52 -0.72 26.90
CA SER A 860 18.73 -0.72 27.75
C SER A 860 19.83 0.27 27.34
N ASP A 861 19.94 0.56 26.04
CA ASP A 861 21.01 1.39 25.49
C ASP A 861 20.76 2.91 25.65
N TYR A 862 19.58 3.29 26.14
CA TYR A 862 19.13 4.68 26.17
C TYR A 862 19.19 5.31 27.57
N GLY A 863 19.67 6.55 27.62
CA GLY A 863 19.94 7.33 28.81
C GLY A 863 21.19 8.20 28.62
N PRO A 864 21.56 9.07 29.57
CA PRO A 864 20.85 9.36 30.82
C PRO A 864 19.58 10.20 30.61
N VAL A 865 18.66 10.16 31.59
CA VAL A 865 17.49 11.04 31.66
C VAL A 865 17.37 11.68 33.04
N THR A 866 17.24 13.01 33.08
CA THR A 866 17.03 13.78 34.31
C THR A 866 15.61 14.35 34.34
N ILE A 867 14.89 14.19 35.45
CA ILE A 867 13.56 14.77 35.70
C ILE A 867 13.63 15.47 37.05
N LYS A 868 13.55 16.81 37.08
CA LYS A 868 13.68 17.55 38.33
C LYS A 868 12.78 18.77 38.44
N ASN A 869 12.45 19.15 39.67
CA ASN A 869 11.65 20.32 40.00
C ASN A 869 10.27 20.37 39.29
N CYS A 870 9.76 19.26 38.75
CA CYS A 870 8.51 19.24 38.00
C CYS A 870 7.31 19.09 38.94
N ASP A 871 6.19 19.70 38.58
CA ASP A 871 4.90 19.48 39.23
C ASP A 871 4.08 18.46 38.43
N ALA A 872 4.01 17.22 38.93
CA ALA A 872 3.25 16.13 38.31
C ALA A 872 2.19 15.59 39.28
N ARG A 873 1.56 16.51 40.02
CA ARG A 873 0.52 16.19 41.00
C ARG A 873 -0.81 15.78 40.36
N SER A 874 -1.59 15.02 41.12
CA SER A 874 -2.99 14.68 40.85
C SER A 874 -3.26 13.83 39.59
N HIS A 875 -2.33 12.92 39.28
CA HIS A 875 -2.43 11.91 38.21
C HIS A 875 -2.66 10.50 38.77
N ARG A 876 -2.90 9.48 37.92
CA ARG A 876 -2.86 8.08 38.42
C ARG A 876 -1.45 7.71 38.82
N SER A 877 -0.53 7.98 37.89
CA SER A 877 0.91 7.84 38.07
C SER A 877 1.58 9.18 37.79
N GLY A 878 2.45 9.62 38.68
CA GLY A 878 3.16 10.89 38.49
C GLY A 878 4.30 10.72 37.49
N ILE A 879 5.25 9.84 37.83
CA ILE A 879 6.42 9.53 36.99
C ILE A 879 6.53 8.02 36.80
N ILE A 880 6.67 7.57 35.55
CA ILE A 880 6.97 6.18 35.18
C ILE A 880 8.29 6.13 34.42
N LEU A 881 9.21 5.28 34.88
CA LEU A 881 10.46 4.94 34.22
C LEU A 881 10.45 3.44 33.89
N SER A 882 10.54 3.10 32.60
CA SER A 882 10.60 1.72 32.12
C SER A 882 11.82 1.53 31.21
N GLY A 883 12.69 0.59 31.59
CA GLY A 883 13.94 0.31 30.88
C GLY A 883 14.98 1.43 30.97
N GLY A 884 15.95 1.45 30.05
CA GLY A 884 17.01 2.47 30.00
C GLY A 884 18.06 2.39 31.11
N GLN A 885 18.86 3.45 31.22
CA GLN A 885 19.95 3.58 32.19
C GLN A 885 20.16 5.03 32.66
N ASN A 886 20.77 5.20 33.84
CA ASN A 886 21.23 6.48 34.39
C ASN A 886 20.13 7.55 34.52
N TYR A 887 19.19 7.31 35.43
CA TYR A 887 18.10 8.22 35.77
C TYR A 887 18.41 9.11 36.97
N THR A 888 18.10 10.40 36.86
CA THR A 888 18.08 11.34 37.98
C THR A 888 16.66 11.90 38.16
N VAL A 889 16.02 11.69 39.31
CA VAL A 889 14.63 12.12 39.57
C VAL A 889 14.56 12.91 40.88
N ASN A 890 14.67 14.24 40.84
CA ASN A 890 14.84 15.04 42.05
C ASN A 890 13.81 16.17 42.22
N ASN A 891 13.37 16.43 43.45
CA ASN A 891 12.55 17.58 43.81
C ASN A 891 11.21 17.68 43.05
N ASN A 892 10.65 16.57 42.56
CA ASN A 892 9.38 16.59 41.86
C ASN A 892 8.21 16.51 42.83
N ASP A 893 7.08 17.12 42.47
CA ASP A 893 5.86 17.04 43.26
C ASP A 893 4.92 15.97 42.68
N LEU A 894 4.77 14.85 43.39
CA LEU A 894 3.96 13.69 43.00
C LEU A 894 2.74 13.52 43.91
N ARG A 895 2.44 14.55 44.71
CA ARG A 895 1.30 14.50 45.63
C ARG A 895 -0.02 14.33 44.84
N GLY A 896 -0.95 13.57 45.41
CA GLY A 896 -2.22 13.21 44.78
C GLY A 896 -2.09 12.04 43.79
N CYS A 897 -0.88 11.56 43.49
CA CYS A 897 -0.68 10.41 42.62
C CYS A 897 -0.68 9.08 43.40
N GLY A 898 -0.67 7.95 42.68
CA GLY A 898 -0.58 6.62 43.26
C GLY A 898 -1.93 5.97 43.48
N PHE A 899 -2.75 5.86 42.42
CA PHE A 899 -4.12 5.35 42.51
C PHE A 899 -4.22 3.92 43.08
N ASN A 900 -3.27 3.04 42.77
CA ASN A 900 -3.13 1.71 43.35
C ASN A 900 -1.69 1.19 43.14
N SER A 901 -1.38 -0.04 43.58
CA SER A 901 -0.03 -0.58 43.43
C SER A 901 0.40 -0.91 42.00
N GLU A 902 -0.51 -1.00 41.04
CA GLU A 902 -0.22 -1.08 39.59
C GLU A 902 -0.03 0.32 38.94
N GLU A 903 -0.50 1.37 39.61
CA GLU A 903 -0.45 2.76 39.16
C GLU A 903 0.11 3.64 40.29
N PRO A 904 1.40 3.51 40.65
CA PRO A 904 2.01 4.18 41.79
C PRO A 904 2.39 5.63 41.46
N ALA A 905 2.62 6.46 42.47
CA ALA A 905 3.08 7.84 42.26
C ALA A 905 4.43 7.89 41.51
N PHE A 906 5.36 6.98 41.87
CA PHE A 906 6.65 6.79 41.23
C PHE A 906 6.86 5.31 40.88
N TYR A 907 6.95 5.00 39.59
CA TYR A 907 7.14 3.65 39.07
C TYR A 907 8.50 3.52 38.38
N ILE A 908 9.28 2.52 38.79
CA ILE A 908 10.53 2.12 38.13
C ILE A 908 10.46 0.64 37.74
N ASN A 909 10.66 0.35 36.47
CA ASN A 909 10.61 -1.00 35.92
C ASN A 909 11.81 -1.29 35.03
N SER A 910 12.46 -2.44 35.24
CA SER A 910 13.44 -3.02 34.30
C SER A 910 14.59 -2.10 33.88
N ILE A 911 15.00 -1.13 34.72
CA ILE A 911 16.17 -0.30 34.41
C ILE A 911 17.42 -1.17 34.43
N SER A 912 18.39 -0.85 33.57
CA SER A 912 19.62 -1.60 33.38
C SER A 912 20.84 -0.68 33.41
N GLN A 913 22.03 -1.25 33.47
CA GLN A 913 23.28 -0.56 33.15
C GLN A 913 24.02 -1.36 32.08
N LEU A 914 24.71 -0.66 31.18
CA LEU A 914 25.51 -1.29 30.11
C LEU A 914 26.54 -2.31 30.61
N ASP A 915 27.09 -2.11 31.81
CA ASP A 915 28.06 -3.00 32.42
C ASP A 915 27.42 -4.05 33.35
N ALA A 916 26.09 -4.07 33.42
CA ALA A 916 25.29 -4.85 34.38
C ALA A 916 25.74 -4.68 35.84
N SER A 917 26.46 -3.60 36.15
CA SER A 917 26.99 -3.38 37.48
C SER A 917 25.86 -2.99 38.44
N ILE A 918 26.00 -3.46 39.68
CA ILE A 918 25.15 -3.04 40.78
C ILE A 918 25.98 -2.02 41.60
N PRO A 919 25.42 -0.84 41.91
CA PRO A 919 24.00 -0.53 41.76
C PRO A 919 23.63 0.17 40.44
N MET A 920 22.40 -0.09 40.00
CA MET A 920 21.86 0.50 38.77
C MET A 920 21.78 2.02 38.87
N GLY A 921 21.91 2.69 37.73
CA GLY A 921 22.08 4.14 37.64
C GLY A 921 20.77 4.85 37.93
N LEU A 922 20.44 5.03 39.21
CA LEU A 922 19.26 5.74 39.69
C LEU A 922 19.65 6.63 40.86
N THR A 923 19.35 7.92 40.77
CA THR A 923 19.39 8.84 41.91
C THR A 923 18.07 9.58 41.99
N ALA A 924 17.35 9.45 43.09
CA ALA A 924 16.09 10.13 43.32
C ALA A 924 15.99 10.68 44.74
N SER A 925 15.69 11.96 44.89
CA SER A 925 15.66 12.63 46.20
C SER A 925 14.73 13.85 46.21
N GLY A 926 14.12 14.15 47.36
CA GLY A 926 13.26 15.34 47.52
C GLY A 926 11.93 15.28 46.77
N ASN A 927 11.53 14.11 46.25
CA ASN A 927 10.25 13.95 45.58
C ASN A 927 9.13 13.88 46.62
N LYS A 928 8.10 14.72 46.46
CA LYS A 928 7.01 14.85 47.43
C LYS A 928 5.86 13.89 47.11
N PHE A 929 5.35 13.22 48.13
CA PHE A 929 4.26 12.25 48.09
C PHE A 929 3.13 12.66 49.06
N GLY A 930 1.96 12.02 48.96
CA GLY A 930 0.82 12.28 49.85
C GLY A 930 -0.22 13.22 49.23
N SER A 931 -1.11 13.82 50.03
CA SER A 931 -2.28 14.55 49.50
C SER A 931 -1.99 16.01 49.12
N VAL A 932 -2.60 16.48 48.02
CA VAL A 932 -2.66 17.91 47.63
C VAL A 932 -3.99 18.58 48.01
N ASN A 933 -5.06 17.80 48.22
CA ASN A 933 -6.26 18.08 49.03
C ASN A 933 -7.38 17.03 48.86
N SER A 934 -7.16 15.96 48.10
CA SER A 934 -7.48 14.57 48.46
C SER A 934 -7.51 13.75 47.18
N ILE A 935 -6.61 12.79 47.13
CA ILE A 935 -6.83 11.52 46.47
C ILE A 935 -6.13 10.53 47.40
N ASN A 936 -6.78 9.41 47.70
CA ASN A 936 -6.18 8.33 48.47
C ASN A 936 -4.91 7.85 47.75
N MET A 937 -3.76 8.42 48.10
CA MET A 937 -2.47 7.91 47.64
C MET A 937 -2.38 6.49 48.18
N ASN A 938 -2.59 5.51 47.32
CA ASN A 938 -2.60 4.11 47.71
C ASN A 938 -1.20 3.53 47.62
N CYS A 939 -0.42 3.84 46.58
CA CYS A 939 0.97 3.38 46.45
C CYS A 939 1.92 4.51 46.06
N GLY A 940 3.01 4.67 46.80
CA GLY A 940 4.00 5.71 46.54
C GLY A 940 5.08 5.30 45.57
N ILE A 941 5.72 4.16 45.84
CA ILE A 941 6.87 3.70 45.08
C ILE A 941 6.62 2.25 44.67
N ARG A 942 6.79 1.96 43.37
CA ARG A 942 6.91 0.59 42.86
C ARG A 942 8.25 0.39 42.21
N LEU A 943 8.92 -0.69 42.60
CA LEU A 943 10.12 -1.22 41.95
C LEU A 943 9.77 -2.57 41.33
N GLU A 944 10.06 -2.75 40.04
CA GLU A 944 9.74 -3.98 39.32
C GLU A 944 10.88 -4.48 38.43
N ASN A 945 11.14 -5.80 38.47
CA ASN A 945 12.16 -6.48 37.65
C ASN A 945 13.55 -5.82 37.78
N ILE A 946 13.96 -5.55 39.02
CA ILE A 946 15.04 -4.61 39.32
C ILE A 946 15.80 -5.04 40.58
N GLY A 947 17.11 -4.77 40.69
CA GLY A 947 17.87 -5.20 41.86
C GLY A 947 19.03 -4.31 42.30
N GLY A 948 19.38 -4.36 43.59
CA GLY A 948 20.49 -3.56 44.14
C GLY A 948 20.17 -2.07 44.39
N ILE A 949 18.90 -1.72 44.51
CA ILE A 949 18.45 -0.37 44.88
C ILE A 949 18.38 -0.23 46.41
N LYS A 950 18.75 0.95 46.89
CA LYS A 950 18.61 1.34 48.29
C LYS A 950 17.65 2.52 48.44
N ILE A 951 16.60 2.33 49.24
CA ILE A 951 15.63 3.36 49.64
C ILE A 951 15.89 3.72 51.11
N THR A 952 16.14 4.98 51.41
CA THR A 952 16.47 5.42 52.78
C THR A 952 16.11 6.88 53.04
N ASN A 953 16.13 7.34 54.29
CA ASN A 953 15.93 8.75 54.64
C ASN A 953 17.25 9.54 54.76
N ILE A 954 18.41 8.89 54.57
CA ILE A 954 19.73 9.50 54.67
C ILE A 954 20.30 9.74 53.28
N ALA A 955 20.75 10.96 52.99
CA ALA A 955 21.51 11.24 51.78
C ALA A 955 22.95 10.70 51.91
N GLY A 956 23.49 10.12 50.85
CA GLY A 956 24.87 9.64 50.84
C GLY A 956 25.21 8.77 49.63
N PRO A 957 26.51 8.47 49.40
CA PRO A 957 26.94 7.58 48.33
C PRO A 957 26.31 6.19 48.47
N GLY A 958 25.81 5.62 47.37
CA GLY A 958 25.15 4.31 47.35
C GLY A 958 23.69 4.31 47.83
N ASN A 959 23.12 5.48 48.14
CA ASN A 959 21.68 5.63 48.41
C ASN A 959 20.97 6.13 47.15
N HIS A 960 20.06 5.33 46.61
CA HIS A 960 19.47 5.53 45.28
C HIS A 960 18.17 6.33 45.34
N ILE A 961 17.31 6.02 46.32
CA ILE A 961 16.06 6.73 46.55
C ILE A 961 16.07 7.28 47.98
N VAL A 962 16.17 8.60 48.11
CA VAL A 962 16.19 9.29 49.40
C VAL A 962 14.81 9.87 49.69
N VAL A 963 14.17 9.37 50.74
CA VAL A 963 12.83 9.77 51.20
C VAL A 963 12.88 10.21 52.66
N THR A 964 12.82 11.52 52.87
CA THR A 964 12.79 12.17 54.17
C THR A 964 11.35 12.29 54.70
N ALA A 965 11.20 12.71 55.96
CA ALA A 965 9.87 12.99 56.50
C ALA A 965 9.13 14.12 55.75
N ALA A 966 9.86 15.08 55.16
CA ALA A 966 9.26 16.17 54.39
C ALA A 966 8.61 15.67 53.09
N ASP A 967 9.13 14.57 52.54
CA ASP A 967 8.62 13.93 51.31
C ASP A 967 7.28 13.23 51.52
N SER A 968 6.84 13.05 52.77
CA SER A 968 5.47 12.64 53.11
C SER A 968 4.97 11.29 52.56
N LEU A 969 5.88 10.38 52.20
CA LEU A 969 5.54 9.01 51.76
C LEU A 969 4.69 8.23 52.79
N TYR A 970 4.87 8.51 54.08
CA TYR A 970 4.08 7.90 55.16
C TYR A 970 2.56 8.13 55.04
N ARG A 971 2.13 9.12 54.24
CA ARG A 971 0.71 9.40 53.97
C ARG A 971 0.06 8.44 52.98
N ALA A 972 0.83 7.58 52.30
CA ALA A 972 0.27 6.55 51.44
C ALA A 972 -0.54 5.56 52.28
N LEU A 973 -1.78 5.27 51.87
CA LEU A 973 -2.71 4.43 52.59
C LEU A 973 -2.43 2.94 52.42
N GLY A 974 -1.97 2.51 51.24
CA GLY A 974 -1.70 1.11 50.93
C GLY A 974 -2.94 0.21 50.91
N ILE A 975 -4.09 0.68 50.40
CA ILE A 975 -5.40 -0.02 50.52
C ILE A 975 -6.08 -0.46 49.21
N ALA A 976 -5.58 -0.05 48.03
CA ALA A 976 -6.22 -0.34 46.75
C ALA A 976 -5.31 -1.10 45.77
N GLY A 977 -5.92 -1.94 44.93
CA GLY A 977 -5.26 -2.79 43.94
C GLY A 977 -5.15 -4.26 44.38
N ASN A 978 -4.62 -5.11 43.49
CA ASN A 978 -4.38 -6.53 43.79
C ASN A 978 -3.32 -6.74 44.89
N PHE A 979 -2.45 -5.75 45.07
CA PHE A 979 -1.25 -5.84 45.93
C PHE A 979 -1.09 -4.59 46.81
N PRO A 980 -2.05 -4.28 47.69
CA PRO A 980 -2.15 -2.94 48.30
C PRO A 980 -0.97 -2.66 49.27
N SER A 981 -0.15 -1.64 48.98
CA SER A 981 1.02 -1.26 49.80
C SER A 981 1.52 0.18 49.59
N THR A 982 2.23 0.76 50.57
CA THR A 982 2.93 2.04 50.40
C THR A 982 4.14 1.91 49.47
N ILE A 983 4.92 0.84 49.65
CA ILE A 983 6.02 0.45 48.77
C ILE A 983 5.73 -0.95 48.22
N MET A 984 5.75 -1.08 46.89
CA MET A 984 5.60 -2.35 46.18
C MET A 984 6.92 -2.76 45.55
N LEU A 985 7.36 -3.98 45.83
CA LEU A 985 8.52 -4.61 45.22
C LEU A 985 8.02 -5.83 44.45
N ARG A 986 8.21 -5.85 43.13
CA ARG A 986 7.81 -6.98 42.28
C ARG A 986 9.01 -7.56 41.55
N ASN A 987 9.26 -8.86 41.70
CA ASN A 987 10.39 -9.54 41.06
C ASN A 987 11.73 -8.81 41.29
N THR A 988 12.06 -8.53 42.56
CA THR A 988 13.23 -7.73 42.94
C THR A 988 14.25 -8.49 43.78
N SER A 989 15.54 -8.22 43.58
CA SER A 989 16.66 -8.82 44.34
C SER A 989 17.60 -7.77 44.92
N GLY A 990 18.18 -8.00 46.11
CA GLY A 990 19.18 -7.10 46.69
C GLY A 990 18.67 -5.68 47.00
N ILE A 991 17.36 -5.50 47.17
CA ILE A 991 16.76 -4.20 47.55
C ILE A 991 16.99 -3.95 49.03
N VAL A 992 17.48 -2.76 49.38
CA VAL A 992 17.64 -2.32 50.77
C VAL A 992 16.64 -1.21 51.07
N ILE A 993 15.77 -1.39 52.07
CA ILE A 993 14.91 -0.34 52.60
C ILE A 993 15.34 -0.07 54.03
N ASP A 994 15.96 1.08 54.27
CA ASP A 994 16.58 1.40 55.56
C ASP A 994 16.16 2.76 56.13
N SER A 995 15.85 2.80 57.42
CA SER A 995 15.60 4.04 58.18
C SER A 995 14.40 4.87 57.69
N LEU A 996 13.47 4.30 56.93
CA LEU A 996 12.30 5.03 56.43
C LEU A 996 11.23 5.26 57.49
N ASN A 997 10.54 6.40 57.39
CA ASN A 997 9.32 6.67 58.13
C ASN A 997 8.10 6.31 57.28
N LEU A 998 7.40 5.24 57.67
CA LEU A 998 6.12 4.78 57.11
C LEU A 998 4.99 4.81 58.15
N ASN A 999 5.16 5.55 59.26
CA ASN A 999 4.16 5.67 60.33
C ASN A 999 2.89 6.36 59.82
N PHE A 1000 1.77 5.64 59.82
CA PHE A 1000 0.49 6.22 59.45
C PHE A 1000 -0.20 6.87 60.66
N THR A 1001 -0.70 8.09 60.50
CA THR A 1001 -1.49 8.78 61.54
C THR A 1001 -2.98 8.67 61.18
N GLY A 1002 -3.76 7.86 61.92
CA GLY A 1002 -5.18 7.61 61.65
C GLY A 1002 -5.63 6.23 62.11
N THR A 1003 -6.73 5.70 61.55
CA THR A 1003 -7.11 4.29 61.71
C THR A 1003 -6.12 3.41 60.97
N GLN A 1004 -5.69 2.27 61.54
CA GLN A 1004 -4.79 1.32 60.88
C GLN A 1004 -5.18 1.09 59.41
N SER A 1005 -4.26 1.38 58.49
CA SER A 1005 -4.51 1.34 57.05
C SER A 1005 -3.38 0.63 56.30
N GLY A 1006 -3.78 -0.26 55.38
CA GLY A 1006 -2.94 -0.88 54.36
C GLY A 1006 -1.67 -1.60 54.80
N THR A 1007 -0.87 -1.99 53.79
CA THR A 1007 0.45 -2.60 53.98
C THR A 1007 1.55 -1.54 53.88
N GLY A 1008 2.57 -1.59 54.75
CA GLY A 1008 3.75 -0.75 54.63
C GLY A 1008 4.58 -1.14 53.39
N ILE A 1009 5.22 -2.31 53.45
CA ILE A 1009 6.06 -2.84 52.38
C ILE A 1009 5.49 -4.18 51.92
N TYR A 1010 5.32 -4.34 50.61
CA TYR A 1010 4.95 -5.63 50.02
C TYR A 1010 5.98 -6.04 48.98
N CYS A 1011 6.62 -7.19 49.19
CA CYS A 1011 7.43 -7.90 48.20
C CYS A 1011 6.64 -9.08 47.62
N HIS A 1012 6.48 -9.08 46.30
CA HIS A 1012 5.80 -10.14 45.54
C HIS A 1012 6.72 -10.63 44.41
N ASN A 1013 7.18 -11.86 44.51
CA ASN A 1013 7.99 -12.48 43.47
C ASN A 1013 7.22 -13.62 42.81
N ASP A 1014 7.49 -13.86 41.53
CA ASP A 1014 6.89 -14.97 40.79
C ASP A 1014 7.50 -16.34 41.21
N GLY A 1015 8.66 -16.34 41.88
CA GLY A 1015 9.30 -17.55 42.37
C GLY A 1015 10.50 -17.32 43.30
N ALA A 1016 11.30 -18.36 43.51
CA ALA A 1016 12.45 -18.38 44.42
C ALA A 1016 13.73 -17.72 43.87
N GLY A 1017 13.76 -17.36 42.58
CA GLY A 1017 14.96 -16.82 41.93
C GLY A 1017 15.35 -15.41 42.37
N GLN A 1018 14.47 -14.72 43.08
CA GLN A 1018 14.71 -13.38 43.64
C GLN A 1018 15.16 -13.48 45.10
N TYR A 1019 16.25 -12.78 45.46
CA TYR A 1019 16.89 -12.99 46.76
C TYR A 1019 17.55 -11.75 47.36
N GLY A 1020 17.81 -11.78 48.67
CA GLY A 1020 18.72 -10.84 49.34
C GLY A 1020 18.13 -9.47 49.65
N ASN A 1021 16.81 -9.32 49.74
CA ASN A 1021 16.19 -8.05 50.10
C ASN A 1021 16.32 -7.79 51.62
N ILE A 1022 16.69 -6.56 51.99
CA ILE A 1022 16.98 -6.14 53.37
C ILE A 1022 16.03 -5.01 53.77
N PHE A 1023 15.30 -5.19 54.86
CA PHE A 1023 14.42 -4.19 55.46
C PHE A 1023 14.91 -3.88 56.88
N SER A 1024 15.54 -2.73 57.08
CA SER A 1024 16.20 -2.39 58.35
C SER A 1024 15.79 -1.03 58.94
N ASN A 1025 15.70 -0.94 60.27
CA ASN A 1025 15.54 0.33 60.99
C ASN A 1025 14.32 1.19 60.57
N ASN A 1026 13.31 0.61 59.93
CA ASN A 1026 12.16 1.36 59.43
C ASN A 1026 11.10 1.55 60.51
N LEU A 1027 10.43 2.70 60.50
CA LEU A 1027 9.27 2.99 61.35
C LEU A 1027 7.98 2.63 60.60
N ILE A 1028 7.44 1.44 60.84
CA ILE A 1028 6.26 0.87 60.14
C ILE A 1028 5.11 0.67 61.15
N LYS A 1029 4.66 1.78 61.71
CA LYS A 1029 3.61 1.83 62.74
C LYS A 1029 2.22 2.08 62.17
N ASN A 1030 1.22 1.62 62.93
CA ASN A 1030 -0.20 1.88 62.70
C ASN A 1030 -0.67 1.46 61.29
N ARG A 1031 -0.16 0.34 60.81
CA ARG A 1031 -0.55 -0.29 59.54
C ARG A 1031 -1.46 -1.50 59.81
N ARG A 1032 -2.27 -1.88 58.82
CA ARG A 1032 -2.99 -3.17 58.90
C ARG A 1032 -2.00 -4.32 58.87
N MET A 1033 -0.99 -4.19 58.00
CA MET A 1033 0.13 -5.13 57.87
C MET A 1033 1.44 -4.35 57.71
N GLY A 1034 2.52 -4.78 58.37
CA GLY A 1034 3.80 -4.08 58.30
C GLY A 1034 4.56 -4.44 57.04
N ILE A 1035 5.02 -5.69 56.99
CA ILE A 1035 5.73 -6.27 55.84
C ILE A 1035 5.00 -7.52 55.38
N ARG A 1036 4.75 -7.59 54.07
CA ARG A 1036 4.31 -8.80 53.37
C ARG A 1036 5.38 -9.28 52.42
N ILE A 1037 5.64 -10.57 52.40
CA ILE A 1037 6.55 -11.20 51.44
C ILE A 1037 5.87 -12.44 50.87
N ASN A 1038 5.86 -12.56 49.56
CA ASN A 1038 5.41 -13.75 48.84
C ASN A 1038 6.50 -14.22 47.86
N ASN A 1039 6.95 -15.46 48.01
CA ASN A 1039 8.08 -16.08 47.32
C ASN A 1039 9.43 -15.35 47.55
N GLY A 1040 10.48 -15.84 46.88
CA GLY A 1040 11.87 -15.37 47.00
C GLY A 1040 12.68 -16.09 48.09
N SER A 1041 13.92 -15.67 48.29
CA SER A 1041 14.82 -16.21 49.33
C SER A 1041 15.65 -15.14 50.02
N ASP A 1042 16.24 -15.51 51.15
CA ASP A 1042 17.24 -14.72 51.88
C ASP A 1042 16.83 -13.29 52.27
N TYR A 1043 15.69 -13.15 52.95
CA TYR A 1043 15.21 -11.85 53.43
C TYR A 1043 15.79 -11.47 54.78
N THR A 1044 16.29 -10.25 54.92
CA THR A 1044 16.74 -9.71 56.22
C THR A 1044 15.76 -8.66 56.72
N ILE A 1045 15.17 -8.85 57.91
CA ILE A 1045 14.19 -7.92 58.52
C ILE A 1045 14.68 -7.56 59.92
N THR A 1046 15.35 -6.41 60.08
CA THR A 1046 16.05 -6.09 61.34
C THR A 1046 15.80 -4.69 61.88
N GLY A 1047 15.67 -4.53 63.19
CA GLY A 1047 15.61 -3.20 63.82
C GLY A 1047 14.36 -2.36 63.47
N ASN A 1048 13.35 -2.92 62.80
CA ASN A 1048 12.15 -2.18 62.41
C ASN A 1048 11.18 -2.03 63.58
N ASP A 1049 10.39 -0.97 63.58
CA ASP A 1049 9.39 -0.68 64.60
C ASP A 1049 7.96 -0.84 64.05
N PHE A 1050 7.32 -1.94 64.43
CA PHE A 1050 5.97 -2.35 64.05
C PHE A 1050 4.92 -2.11 65.15
N GLN A 1051 5.19 -1.24 66.14
CA GLN A 1051 4.18 -0.97 67.16
C GLN A 1051 2.87 -0.51 66.53
N THR A 1052 1.73 -0.93 67.10
CA THR A 1052 0.37 -0.67 66.64
C THR A 1052 0.08 -1.21 65.23
N THR A 1053 0.81 -2.21 64.76
CA THR A 1053 0.60 -2.85 63.45
C THR A 1053 0.13 -4.29 63.61
N GLY A 1054 -0.73 -4.76 62.71
CA GLY A 1054 -1.20 -6.16 62.65
C GLY A 1054 -2.63 -6.31 63.19
N ILE A 1055 -3.63 -6.31 62.30
CA ILE A 1055 -5.06 -6.22 62.67
C ILE A 1055 -5.84 -7.54 62.51
N ALA A 1056 -5.37 -8.46 61.66
CA ALA A 1056 -6.02 -9.74 61.39
C ALA A 1056 -4.98 -10.87 61.23
N ASP A 1057 -5.40 -12.14 61.32
CA ASP A 1057 -4.48 -13.26 61.11
C ASP A 1057 -3.82 -13.25 59.72
N ASP A 1058 -4.58 -12.81 58.72
CA ASP A 1058 -4.06 -12.64 57.37
C ASP A 1058 -3.37 -11.28 57.14
N GLU A 1059 -3.38 -10.40 58.13
CA GLU A 1059 -2.72 -9.09 58.15
C GLU A 1059 -1.93 -8.88 59.45
N PRO A 1060 -0.88 -9.68 59.73
CA PRO A 1060 -0.02 -9.52 60.91
C PRO A 1060 1.02 -8.41 60.70
N ALA A 1061 1.79 -8.07 61.74
CA ALA A 1061 2.89 -7.13 61.60
C ALA A 1061 3.93 -7.59 60.56
N ILE A 1062 4.25 -8.89 60.54
CA ILE A 1062 5.10 -9.52 59.52
C ILE A 1062 4.42 -10.78 58.98
N ARG A 1063 4.24 -10.84 57.65
CA ARG A 1063 3.74 -12.03 56.94
C ARG A 1063 4.74 -12.47 55.88
N LEU A 1064 5.19 -13.73 55.97
CA LEU A 1064 6.07 -14.35 54.99
C LEU A 1064 5.40 -15.61 54.43
N GLU A 1065 5.33 -15.71 53.10
CA GLU A 1065 4.66 -16.79 52.38
C GLU A 1065 5.61 -17.37 51.33
N HIS A 1066 5.81 -18.69 51.32
CA HIS A 1066 6.61 -19.41 50.32
C HIS A 1066 8.07 -18.93 50.18
N VAL A 1067 8.61 -18.30 51.23
CA VAL A 1067 10.02 -17.90 51.25
C VAL A 1067 10.86 -19.16 51.41
N VAL A 1068 11.86 -19.33 50.54
CA VAL A 1068 12.72 -20.50 50.52
C VAL A 1068 14.12 -20.19 51.05
N GLU A 1069 14.76 -21.22 51.57
CA GLU A 1069 16.15 -21.17 52.01
C GLU A 1069 17.11 -21.05 50.82
N GLY A 1070 17.95 -20.01 50.83
CA GLY A 1070 19.10 -19.84 49.97
C GLY A 1070 20.39 -19.90 50.80
N ASN A 1071 21.03 -18.76 50.99
CA ASN A 1071 22.19 -18.58 51.87
C ASN A 1071 21.81 -18.38 53.34
N LEU A 1072 20.61 -17.85 53.61
CA LEU A 1072 20.08 -17.71 54.97
C LEU A 1072 19.27 -18.94 55.29
N SER A 1073 19.61 -19.61 56.39
CA SER A 1073 18.85 -20.77 56.86
C SER A 1073 17.38 -20.39 57.05
N GLY A 1074 16.45 -21.25 56.62
CA GLY A 1074 15.01 -20.94 56.63
C GLY A 1074 14.57 -19.78 55.73
N GLY A 1075 15.48 -19.24 54.91
CA GLY A 1075 15.23 -18.17 53.93
C GLY A 1075 15.13 -16.76 54.52
N VAL A 1076 15.37 -16.60 55.83
CA VAL A 1076 15.17 -15.32 56.53
C VAL A 1076 16.22 -15.06 57.60
N SER A 1077 16.44 -13.78 57.92
CA SER A 1077 17.14 -13.30 59.11
C SER A 1077 16.33 -12.18 59.75
N ILE A 1078 15.66 -12.47 60.86
CA ILE A 1078 14.75 -11.52 61.54
C ILE A 1078 15.29 -11.24 62.93
N SER A 1079 15.58 -9.98 63.28
CA SER A 1079 16.11 -9.65 64.62
C SER A 1079 15.88 -8.19 65.06
N GLY A 1080 15.81 -7.93 66.36
CA GLY A 1080 15.78 -6.56 66.90
C GLY A 1080 14.56 -5.71 66.53
N ASN A 1081 13.50 -6.30 65.98
CA ASN A 1081 12.27 -5.59 65.63
C ASN A 1081 11.40 -5.33 66.87
N LYS A 1082 10.66 -4.22 66.90
CA LYS A 1082 9.70 -3.87 67.95
C LYS A 1082 8.27 -4.14 67.48
N PHE A 1083 7.45 -4.65 68.39
CA PHE A 1083 6.04 -5.00 68.21
C PHE A 1083 5.22 -4.43 69.39
N GLY A 1084 3.92 -4.71 69.43
CA GLY A 1084 3.07 -4.33 70.57
C GLY A 1084 2.40 -2.97 70.43
N GLY A 1085 1.87 -2.41 71.52
CA GLY A 1085 1.01 -1.23 71.50
C GLY A 1085 -0.47 -1.51 71.18
N THR A 1086 -1.31 -0.50 71.42
CA THR A 1086 -2.77 -0.59 71.24
C THR A 1086 -3.15 -0.98 69.80
N ASN A 1087 -4.03 -1.97 69.66
CA ASN A 1087 -4.50 -2.56 68.38
C ASN A 1087 -3.48 -3.41 67.59
N ALA A 1088 -2.32 -3.78 68.16
CA ALA A 1088 -1.43 -4.80 67.61
C ALA A 1088 -1.94 -6.21 67.95
N LEU A 1089 -2.86 -6.74 67.16
CA LEU A 1089 -3.53 -8.02 67.41
C LEU A 1089 -2.72 -9.23 66.93
N TYR A 1090 -1.97 -9.11 65.83
CA TYR A 1090 -1.25 -10.23 65.22
C TYR A 1090 0.22 -9.88 64.94
N GLY A 1091 1.14 -10.66 65.51
CA GLY A 1091 2.59 -10.41 65.45
C GLY A 1091 3.23 -10.92 64.16
N LEU A 1092 3.55 -12.21 64.10
CA LEU A 1092 4.25 -12.82 62.98
C LEU A 1092 3.48 -14.03 62.44
N LYS A 1093 3.39 -14.16 61.11
CA LYS A 1093 2.86 -15.33 60.42
C LYS A 1093 3.83 -15.82 59.35
N PHE A 1094 4.15 -17.11 59.41
CA PHE A 1094 4.95 -17.81 58.41
C PHE A 1094 4.07 -18.86 57.74
N VAL A 1095 4.07 -18.90 56.40
CA VAL A 1095 3.20 -19.75 55.59
C VAL A 1095 4.00 -20.53 54.56
N ASN A 1096 3.86 -21.86 54.52
CA ASN A 1096 4.53 -22.73 53.54
C ASN A 1096 6.06 -22.53 53.48
N MET A 1097 6.70 -22.48 54.65
CA MET A 1097 8.15 -22.32 54.81
C MET A 1097 8.76 -23.55 55.51
N SER A 1098 10.07 -23.72 55.44
CA SER A 1098 10.77 -24.81 56.12
C SER A 1098 12.03 -24.36 56.85
N ASN A 1099 12.53 -25.19 57.77
CA ASN A 1099 13.84 -25.02 58.43
C ASN A 1099 14.00 -23.72 59.23
N LEU A 1100 12.90 -23.17 59.77
CA LEU A 1100 12.94 -21.98 60.62
C LEU A 1100 13.48 -22.32 62.01
N LYS A 1101 14.34 -21.47 62.56
CA LYS A 1101 14.87 -21.54 63.93
C LYS A 1101 14.52 -20.26 64.68
N ILE A 1102 13.47 -20.34 65.50
CA ILE A 1102 12.83 -19.19 66.14
C ILE A 1102 13.16 -19.19 67.64
N SER A 1103 13.79 -18.15 68.17
CA SER A 1103 14.12 -18.06 69.61
C SER A 1103 14.28 -16.62 70.11
N ASP A 1104 14.56 -16.44 71.41
CA ASP A 1104 14.99 -15.17 72.01
C ASP A 1104 16.42 -14.73 71.62
N GLY A 1105 17.11 -15.52 70.79
CA GLY A 1105 18.49 -15.29 70.35
C GLY A 1105 19.55 -16.06 71.14
N THR A 1106 19.19 -16.71 72.25
CA THR A 1106 20.13 -17.52 73.05
C THR A 1106 20.37 -18.90 72.45
N PHE A 1107 19.52 -19.36 71.53
CA PHE A 1107 19.66 -20.65 70.85
C PHE A 1107 20.57 -20.57 69.62
N GLY A 1108 21.53 -21.49 69.51
CA GLY A 1108 22.52 -21.52 68.43
C GLY A 1108 21.89 -21.70 67.05
N GLY A 1109 22.31 -20.86 66.08
CA GLY A 1109 21.80 -20.90 64.71
C GLY A 1109 20.40 -20.31 64.51
N THR A 1110 19.91 -19.52 65.47
CA THR A 1110 18.63 -18.79 65.35
C THR A 1110 18.63 -17.87 64.14
N ASN A 1111 17.60 -17.99 63.30
CA ASN A 1111 17.37 -17.14 62.12
C ASN A 1111 16.15 -16.23 62.29
N VAL A 1112 15.24 -16.52 63.22
CA VAL A 1112 14.20 -15.61 63.69
C VAL A 1112 14.41 -15.33 65.17
N ASN A 1113 15.17 -14.28 65.45
CA ASN A 1113 15.47 -13.81 66.79
C ASN A 1113 14.40 -12.80 67.25
N LEU A 1114 13.55 -13.24 68.17
CA LEU A 1114 12.50 -12.45 68.78
C LEU A 1114 12.93 -11.84 70.13
N GLY A 1115 14.21 -11.88 70.50
CA GLY A 1115 14.73 -11.19 71.68
C GLY A 1115 14.21 -11.70 73.03
N LEU A 1116 14.82 -11.19 74.11
CA LEU A 1116 14.42 -11.52 75.48
C LEU A 1116 13.05 -10.92 75.81
N TYR A 1117 12.35 -11.54 76.74
CA TYR A 1117 11.05 -11.06 77.24
C TYR A 1117 11.07 -9.56 77.56
N GLY A 1118 10.02 -8.84 77.14
CA GLY A 1118 9.83 -7.42 77.42
C GLY A 1118 10.72 -6.46 76.60
N THR A 1119 11.67 -6.95 75.80
CA THR A 1119 12.59 -6.08 75.04
C THR A 1119 12.05 -5.65 73.68
N ASN A 1120 11.11 -6.41 73.12
CA ASN A 1120 10.62 -6.24 71.75
C ASN A 1120 9.11 -5.98 71.65
N GLY A 1121 8.39 -5.91 72.78
CA GLY A 1121 6.95 -5.62 72.82
C GLY A 1121 6.00 -6.76 72.40
N LEU A 1122 6.48 -7.98 72.14
CA LEU A 1122 5.57 -9.13 71.86
C LEU A 1122 4.64 -9.47 73.03
N SER A 1123 4.99 -9.07 74.25
CA SER A 1123 4.15 -9.23 75.44
C SER A 1123 2.87 -8.40 75.40
N GLU A 1124 2.81 -7.39 74.54
CA GLU A 1124 1.64 -6.52 74.33
C GLU A 1124 0.80 -6.94 73.12
N VAL A 1125 1.33 -7.79 72.24
CA VAL A 1125 0.64 -8.32 71.06
C VAL A 1125 -0.47 -9.30 71.47
N ALA A 1126 -1.45 -9.52 70.60
CA ALA A 1126 -2.53 -10.50 70.78
C ALA A 1126 -3.48 -10.15 71.93
N ALA A 1127 -4.10 -8.97 71.87
CA ALA A 1127 -5.33 -8.70 72.62
C ALA A 1127 -6.52 -9.48 72.00
N GLY A 1128 -7.51 -9.87 72.79
CA GLY A 1128 -8.67 -10.65 72.34
C GLY A 1128 -8.29 -12.05 71.82
N THR A 1129 -8.58 -12.33 70.54
CA THR A 1129 -8.35 -13.63 69.87
C THR A 1129 -7.11 -13.66 68.98
N GLY A 1130 -6.24 -12.65 69.06
CA GLY A 1130 -5.06 -12.51 68.20
C GLY A 1130 -3.92 -13.49 68.49
N TYR A 1131 -2.88 -13.51 67.64
CA TYR A 1131 -1.74 -14.45 67.73
C TYR A 1131 -0.39 -13.71 67.78
N VAL A 1132 0.51 -14.11 68.70
CA VAL A 1132 1.87 -13.56 68.72
C VAL A 1132 2.71 -14.16 67.58
N LEU A 1133 2.72 -15.50 67.48
CA LEU A 1133 3.42 -16.24 66.44
C LEU A 1133 2.52 -17.32 65.83
N HIS A 1134 2.41 -17.35 64.51
CA HIS A 1134 1.63 -18.34 63.76
C HIS A 1134 2.49 -19.03 62.70
N LEU A 1135 2.63 -20.34 62.80
CA LEU A 1135 3.27 -21.21 61.81
C LEU A 1135 2.18 -21.99 61.06
N SER A 1136 1.96 -21.68 59.79
CA SER A 1136 0.95 -22.31 58.94
C SER A 1136 1.60 -23.10 57.81
N SER A 1137 1.38 -24.41 57.74
CA SER A 1137 2.02 -25.32 56.78
C SER A 1137 3.54 -25.20 56.79
N VAL A 1138 4.12 -24.96 57.96
CA VAL A 1138 5.57 -24.88 58.17
C VAL A 1138 6.10 -26.26 58.49
N CYS A 1139 7.24 -26.62 57.89
CA CYS A 1139 7.87 -27.93 58.06
C CYS A 1139 9.26 -27.82 58.68
N ASN A 1140 9.64 -28.76 59.55
CA ASN A 1140 10.98 -28.85 60.12
C ASN A 1140 11.47 -27.55 60.79
N ALA A 1141 10.57 -26.77 61.41
CA ALA A 1141 10.94 -25.60 62.20
C ALA A 1141 11.26 -25.98 63.65
N GLU A 1142 12.12 -25.22 64.30
CA GLU A 1142 12.46 -25.32 65.71
C GLU A 1142 12.17 -23.99 66.41
N VAL A 1143 11.15 -23.96 67.28
CA VAL A 1143 10.88 -22.82 68.16
C VAL A 1143 11.48 -23.16 69.53
N ASN A 1144 12.43 -22.36 70.01
CA ASN A 1144 13.26 -22.67 71.19
C ASN A 1144 13.40 -21.46 72.10
N SER A 1145 13.60 -21.66 73.41
CA SER A 1145 13.98 -20.63 74.40
C SER A 1145 13.27 -19.31 74.15
N LEU A 1146 11.94 -19.29 74.22
CA LEU A 1146 11.17 -18.10 73.87
C LEU A 1146 10.07 -17.86 74.88
N ASP A 1147 9.99 -16.62 75.35
CA ASP A 1147 8.92 -16.18 76.24
C ASP A 1147 7.84 -15.42 75.45
N LEU A 1148 6.67 -16.04 75.35
CA LEU A 1148 5.50 -15.53 74.66
C LEU A 1148 4.45 -15.00 75.66
N SER A 1149 4.82 -14.72 76.90
CA SER A 1149 3.92 -14.26 77.95
C SER A 1149 3.33 -12.88 77.69
N ARG A 1150 2.20 -12.58 78.32
CA ARG A 1150 1.49 -11.30 78.23
C ARG A 1150 1.84 -10.38 79.40
N SER A 1151 2.00 -9.08 79.15
CA SER A 1151 2.35 -8.05 80.16
C SER A 1151 1.14 -7.41 80.89
N GLY A 1152 -0.02 -8.08 80.96
CA GLY A 1152 -1.25 -7.55 81.58
C GLY A 1152 -2.02 -8.58 82.41
N SER A 1153 -3.00 -8.13 83.20
CA SER A 1153 -3.74 -8.99 84.16
C SER A 1153 -4.86 -9.83 83.55
N THR A 1154 -5.30 -9.53 82.32
CA THR A 1154 -6.35 -10.30 81.64
C THR A 1154 -5.73 -11.35 80.73
N ARG A 1155 -6.15 -12.62 80.92
CA ARG A 1155 -5.82 -13.74 80.04
C ARG A 1155 -6.49 -13.56 78.68
N GLN A 1156 -5.69 -13.37 77.62
CA GLN A 1156 -6.19 -13.22 76.25
C GLN A 1156 -5.12 -13.51 75.19
N GLY A 1157 -5.55 -13.82 73.97
CA GLY A 1157 -4.70 -14.12 72.81
C GLY A 1157 -4.01 -15.48 72.86
N THR A 1158 -3.38 -15.85 71.76
CA THR A 1158 -2.57 -17.08 71.65
C THR A 1158 -1.09 -16.74 71.57
N GLY A 1159 -0.27 -17.40 72.40
CA GLY A 1159 1.19 -17.31 72.33
C GLY A 1159 1.72 -17.86 71.02
N LEU A 1160 1.58 -19.15 70.79
CA LEU A 1160 2.00 -19.82 69.54
C LEU A 1160 0.83 -20.58 68.92
N ARG A 1161 0.63 -20.41 67.60
CA ARG A 1161 -0.31 -21.21 66.82
C ARG A 1161 0.41 -22.03 65.76
N LEU A 1162 0.08 -23.32 65.67
CA LEU A 1162 0.49 -24.23 64.60
C LEU A 1162 -0.72 -24.64 63.78
N THR A 1163 -0.64 -24.47 62.47
CA THR A 1163 -1.69 -24.91 61.54
C THR A 1163 -1.06 -25.78 60.45
N SER A 1164 -1.53 -27.01 60.23
CA SER A 1164 -1.09 -27.90 59.13
C SER A 1164 0.44 -28.10 58.98
N GLY A 1165 1.20 -27.93 60.06
CA GLY A 1165 2.65 -28.09 60.08
C GLY A 1165 3.09 -29.56 60.12
N MET A 1166 4.36 -29.81 59.78
CA MET A 1166 4.94 -31.15 59.80
C MET A 1166 6.36 -31.17 60.39
N GLY A 1167 6.56 -31.96 61.45
CA GLY A 1167 7.90 -32.24 61.97
C GLY A 1167 8.57 -31.05 62.66
N ASN A 1168 7.81 -30.08 63.16
CA ASN A 1168 8.35 -28.96 63.91
C ASN A 1168 8.63 -29.36 65.37
N THR A 1169 9.66 -28.77 65.96
CA THR A 1169 10.02 -28.92 67.37
C THR A 1169 9.73 -27.63 68.13
N ILE A 1170 8.79 -27.67 69.07
CA ILE A 1170 8.45 -26.56 69.96
C ILE A 1170 9.03 -26.85 71.33
N GLN A 1171 10.05 -26.10 71.75
CA GLN A 1171 10.74 -26.39 73.00
C GLN A 1171 11.13 -25.18 73.83
N LYS A 1172 11.22 -25.37 75.15
CA LYS A 1172 11.61 -24.32 76.11
C LYS A 1172 10.83 -23.01 75.92
N ILE A 1173 9.57 -23.12 75.52
CA ILE A 1173 8.65 -22.00 75.41
C ILE A 1173 8.05 -21.72 76.78
N TYR A 1174 8.09 -20.46 77.20
CA TYR A 1174 7.37 -19.97 78.37
C TYR A 1174 6.21 -19.10 77.89
N ALA A 1175 4.98 -19.43 78.27
CA ALA A 1175 3.82 -18.61 77.92
C ALA A 1175 2.88 -18.47 79.11
N GLN A 1176 2.75 -17.23 79.58
CA GLN A 1176 1.92 -16.85 80.71
C GLN A 1176 0.86 -15.80 80.37
N GLY A 1177 -0.30 -15.90 81.02
CA GLY A 1177 -1.34 -14.86 80.96
C GLY A 1177 -2.04 -14.76 79.60
N ARG A 1178 -2.09 -15.85 78.84
CA ARG A 1178 -2.73 -15.95 77.51
C ARG A 1178 -4.08 -16.65 77.59
N ASP A 1179 -4.91 -16.50 76.54
CA ASP A 1179 -6.08 -17.36 76.35
C ASP A 1179 -5.60 -18.77 76.00
N ASN A 1180 -4.68 -18.89 75.03
CA ASN A 1180 -4.06 -20.15 74.65
C ASN A 1180 -2.53 -20.00 74.74
N GLY A 1181 -1.87 -20.85 75.53
CA GLY A 1181 -0.40 -20.92 75.53
C GLY A 1181 0.13 -21.40 74.18
N LEU A 1182 -0.35 -22.56 73.74
CA LEU A 1182 -0.09 -23.15 72.42
C LEU A 1182 -1.39 -23.64 71.79
N GLN A 1183 -1.66 -23.31 70.54
CA GLN A 1183 -2.83 -23.78 69.80
C GLN A 1183 -2.40 -24.57 68.56
N ILE A 1184 -3.05 -25.71 68.29
CA ILE A 1184 -2.66 -26.65 67.24
C ILE A 1184 -3.88 -27.04 66.40
N SER A 1185 -3.74 -26.96 65.07
CA SER A 1185 -4.79 -27.24 64.11
C SER A 1185 -4.25 -27.95 62.87
N GLY A 1186 -4.53 -29.23 62.63
CA GLY A 1186 -4.10 -29.92 61.39
C GLY A 1186 -2.63 -30.32 61.30
N SER A 1187 -1.81 -29.96 62.29
CA SER A 1187 -0.38 -30.31 62.34
C SER A 1187 -0.14 -31.79 62.68
N VAL A 1188 0.92 -32.37 62.10
CA VAL A 1188 1.32 -33.77 62.29
C VAL A 1188 2.79 -33.89 62.65
N SER A 1189 3.15 -34.93 63.40
CA SER A 1189 4.56 -35.21 63.76
C SER A 1189 5.29 -34.09 64.52
N GLU A 1190 4.57 -33.20 65.21
CA GLU A 1190 5.18 -32.13 66.01
C GLU A 1190 5.78 -32.68 67.31
N THR A 1191 6.96 -32.17 67.70
CA THR A 1191 7.61 -32.48 68.98
C THR A 1191 7.53 -31.28 69.91
N ILE A 1192 6.74 -31.38 70.97
CA ILE A 1192 6.49 -30.30 71.93
C ILE A 1192 7.17 -30.68 73.24
N LYS A 1193 8.30 -30.05 73.60
CA LYS A 1193 9.10 -30.47 74.75
C LYS A 1193 9.66 -29.37 75.65
N CYS A 1194 9.79 -29.65 76.95
CA CYS A 1194 10.40 -28.73 77.92
C CYS A 1194 9.71 -27.34 77.99
N ASN A 1195 8.45 -27.22 77.62
CA ASN A 1195 7.71 -25.95 77.63
C ASN A 1195 7.03 -25.71 78.98
N THR A 1196 6.79 -24.46 79.35
CA THR A 1196 6.02 -24.06 80.53
C THR A 1196 4.87 -23.16 80.10
N PHE A 1197 3.65 -23.67 80.24
CA PHE A 1197 2.42 -22.93 80.03
C PHE A 1197 1.80 -22.65 81.40
N TYR A 1198 1.83 -21.39 81.81
CA TYR A 1198 1.49 -20.97 83.16
C TYR A 1198 0.36 -19.93 83.19
N ASP A 1199 -0.66 -20.09 84.04
CA ASP A 1199 -1.68 -19.05 84.26
C ASP A 1199 -2.41 -18.60 82.95
N ASN A 1200 -2.70 -19.53 82.05
CA ASN A 1200 -3.49 -19.32 80.83
C ASN A 1200 -4.93 -19.82 80.99
N ASN A 1201 -5.85 -19.47 80.09
CA ASN A 1201 -7.15 -20.18 80.06
C ASN A 1201 -6.94 -21.62 79.59
N PHE A 1202 -6.21 -21.81 78.49
CA PHE A 1202 -5.84 -23.10 77.93
C PHE A 1202 -4.31 -23.18 77.83
N GLY A 1203 -3.69 -24.18 78.47
CA GLY A 1203 -2.25 -24.43 78.32
C GLY A 1203 -1.92 -24.83 76.88
N MET A 1204 -2.60 -25.87 76.38
CA MET A 1204 -2.65 -26.25 74.97
C MET A 1204 -4.09 -26.39 74.47
N ASP A 1205 -4.39 -25.94 73.25
CA ASP A 1205 -5.71 -26.05 72.61
C ASP A 1205 -5.61 -26.75 71.23
N PHE A 1206 -6.29 -27.88 71.07
CA PHE A 1206 -6.31 -28.67 69.84
C PHE A 1206 -7.65 -28.52 69.11
N ILE A 1207 -7.62 -27.98 67.89
CA ILE A 1207 -8.82 -27.61 67.12
C ILE A 1207 -8.82 -28.26 65.71
N ASN A 1208 -9.98 -28.74 65.27
CA ASN A 1208 -10.34 -29.09 63.87
C ASN A 1208 -9.46 -30.09 63.07
N SER A 1209 -8.92 -31.17 63.64
CA SER A 1209 -8.34 -32.31 62.87
C SER A 1209 -7.87 -33.49 63.75
N THR A 1210 -7.67 -34.67 63.18
CA THR A 1210 -7.08 -35.84 63.86
C THR A 1210 -5.66 -35.57 64.39
N ILE A 1211 -5.47 -35.70 65.70
CA ILE A 1211 -4.16 -35.65 66.35
C ILE A 1211 -3.34 -36.89 65.93
N THR A 1212 -2.27 -36.69 65.16
CA THR A 1212 -1.43 -37.79 64.62
C THR A 1212 0.06 -37.49 64.79
N GLY A 1213 0.79 -38.39 65.45
CA GLY A 1213 2.25 -38.33 65.56
C GLY A 1213 2.82 -37.27 66.51
N LEU A 1214 1.99 -36.61 67.32
CA LEU A 1214 2.46 -35.56 68.24
C LEU A 1214 3.12 -36.15 69.50
N SER A 1215 4.29 -35.60 69.87
CA SER A 1215 5.06 -36.01 71.06
C SER A 1215 5.16 -34.86 72.06
N LEU A 1216 4.69 -35.06 73.30
CA LEU A 1216 4.75 -34.09 74.39
C LEU A 1216 5.77 -34.58 75.43
N ILE A 1217 6.90 -33.89 75.63
CA ILE A 1217 7.98 -34.37 76.49
C ILE A 1217 8.42 -33.32 77.52
N ASN A 1218 8.41 -33.58 78.83
CA ASN A 1218 8.89 -32.64 79.86
C ASN A 1218 8.20 -31.26 79.88
N ASN A 1219 6.93 -31.15 79.45
CA ASN A 1219 6.20 -29.88 79.52
C ASN A 1219 5.57 -29.68 80.90
N SER A 1220 5.32 -28.42 81.26
CA SER A 1220 4.74 -27.99 82.53
C SER A 1220 3.48 -27.17 82.27
N MET A 1221 2.33 -27.68 82.72
CA MET A 1221 1.02 -27.02 82.68
C MET A 1221 0.65 -26.60 84.09
N MET A 1222 0.82 -25.34 84.42
CA MET A 1222 0.68 -24.86 85.81
C MET A 1222 -0.35 -23.73 85.89
N CYS A 1223 -1.27 -23.80 86.86
CA CYS A 1223 -2.23 -22.72 87.12
C CYS A 1223 -3.09 -22.28 85.92
N ASN A 1224 -3.16 -23.07 84.84
CA ASN A 1224 -4.07 -22.82 83.73
C ASN A 1224 -5.51 -23.17 84.17
N THR A 1225 -6.54 -22.54 83.59
CA THR A 1225 -7.94 -22.96 83.82
C THR A 1225 -8.17 -24.38 83.29
N THR A 1226 -7.55 -24.70 82.16
CA THR A 1226 -7.58 -26.01 81.50
C THR A 1226 -6.18 -26.28 80.96
N GLY A 1227 -5.59 -27.41 81.32
CA GLY A 1227 -4.23 -27.78 80.91
C GLY A 1227 -4.16 -28.12 79.42
N ILE A 1228 -5.01 -29.05 78.98
CA ILE A 1228 -5.24 -29.35 77.57
C ILE A 1228 -6.73 -29.20 77.29
N LYS A 1229 -7.06 -28.49 76.21
CA LYS A 1229 -8.39 -28.48 75.60
C LYS A 1229 -8.32 -29.15 74.24
N SER A 1230 -9.32 -29.97 73.93
CA SER A 1230 -9.39 -30.63 72.63
C SER A 1230 -10.83 -30.83 72.19
N ALA A 1231 -11.11 -30.49 70.93
CA ALA A 1231 -12.39 -30.72 70.28
C ALA A 1231 -12.43 -32.04 69.47
N VAL A 1232 -11.35 -32.83 69.51
CA VAL A 1232 -11.11 -34.00 68.65
C VAL A 1232 -10.54 -35.17 69.46
N THR A 1233 -11.01 -36.39 69.22
CA THR A 1233 -10.48 -37.59 69.89
C THR A 1233 -9.21 -38.08 69.21
N GLY A 1234 -8.13 -38.25 69.96
CA GLY A 1234 -6.86 -38.79 69.47
C GLY A 1234 -5.86 -39.04 70.60
N THR A 1235 -4.81 -39.79 70.32
CA THR A 1235 -3.79 -40.17 71.30
C THR A 1235 -2.51 -39.35 71.13
N LEU A 1236 -2.04 -38.75 72.22
CA LEU A 1236 -0.76 -38.03 72.33
C LEU A 1236 0.28 -38.93 72.98
N ASN A 1237 1.53 -38.90 72.49
CA ASN A 1237 2.64 -39.56 73.17
C ASN A 1237 3.23 -38.61 74.19
N ALA A 1238 2.92 -38.81 75.48
CA ALA A 1238 3.39 -37.95 76.56
C ALA A 1238 4.53 -38.62 77.34
N THR A 1239 5.64 -37.93 77.58
CA THR A 1239 6.76 -38.41 78.40
C THR A 1239 7.16 -37.35 79.42
N SER A 1240 7.13 -37.69 80.71
CA SER A 1240 7.58 -36.84 81.81
C SER A 1240 6.95 -35.44 81.92
N ASN A 1241 5.68 -35.27 81.53
CA ASN A 1241 5.00 -33.96 81.65
C ASN A 1241 4.43 -33.71 83.06
N TYR A 1242 4.31 -32.43 83.44
CA TYR A 1242 3.63 -31.95 84.64
C TYR A 1242 2.31 -31.28 84.27
N TRP A 1243 1.21 -31.71 84.90
CA TRP A 1243 -0.15 -31.29 84.57
C TRP A 1243 -0.83 -30.37 85.61
N GLY A 1244 -0.12 -29.98 86.67
CA GLY A 1244 -0.57 -28.90 87.58
C GLY A 1244 -1.49 -29.29 88.75
N ALA A 1245 -1.89 -30.57 88.90
CA ALA A 1245 -2.63 -31.06 90.08
C ALA A 1245 -2.23 -32.50 90.47
N ALA A 1246 -2.39 -32.87 91.75
CA ALA A 1246 -2.17 -34.24 92.24
C ALA A 1246 -3.10 -35.29 91.57
N ASN A 1247 -4.18 -34.82 90.93
CA ASN A 1247 -5.18 -35.61 90.22
C ASN A 1247 -5.24 -35.24 88.72
N GLY A 1248 -4.10 -35.30 87.99
CA GLY A 1248 -4.12 -35.29 86.51
C GLY A 1248 -5.17 -36.26 85.93
N PRO A 1249 -5.56 -36.16 84.65
CA PRO A 1249 -6.79 -36.78 84.13
C PRO A 1249 -6.86 -38.29 84.45
N THR A 1250 -7.61 -38.63 85.50
CA THR A 1250 -7.70 -39.99 86.07
C THR A 1250 -8.43 -40.95 85.15
N ASN A 1251 -9.24 -40.42 84.24
CA ASN A 1251 -9.95 -41.16 83.20
C ASN A 1251 -9.10 -41.45 81.94
N LEU A 1252 -7.86 -40.94 81.85
CA LEU A 1252 -7.03 -41.01 80.62
C LEU A 1252 -5.60 -41.53 80.89
N GLY A 1253 -5.36 -42.10 82.08
CA GLY A 1253 -4.14 -42.85 82.40
C GLY A 1253 -3.00 -42.06 83.04
N GLY A 1254 -3.08 -40.72 83.15
CA GLY A 1254 -1.96 -39.90 83.64
C GLY A 1254 -2.14 -39.32 85.04
N THR A 1255 -1.39 -39.79 86.05
CA THR A 1255 -1.37 -39.21 87.40
C THR A 1255 0.01 -38.62 87.75
N GLY A 1256 0.07 -37.31 88.00
CA GLY A 1256 1.18 -36.66 88.72
C GLY A 1256 2.52 -36.54 87.98
N ASN A 1257 3.46 -35.86 88.64
CA ASN A 1257 4.82 -35.52 88.16
C ASN A 1257 5.46 -36.69 87.39
N GLY A 1258 5.80 -36.49 86.11
CA GLY A 1258 6.63 -37.43 85.38
C GLY A 1258 5.89 -38.51 84.57
N TYR A 1259 4.59 -38.35 84.27
CA TYR A 1259 3.83 -39.35 83.50
C TYR A 1259 4.43 -39.63 82.11
N THR A 1260 4.65 -40.92 81.83
CA THR A 1260 5.13 -41.43 80.54
C THR A 1260 4.18 -42.48 79.99
N GLY A 1261 3.59 -42.23 78.83
CA GLY A 1261 2.63 -43.11 78.16
C GLY A 1261 1.76 -42.40 77.12
N THR A 1262 0.87 -43.15 76.48
CA THR A 1262 -0.14 -42.61 75.55
C THR A 1262 -1.28 -41.95 76.34
N VAL A 1263 -1.66 -40.72 76.00
CA VAL A 1263 -2.74 -39.94 76.66
C VAL A 1263 -3.81 -39.61 75.62
N ASN A 1264 -5.08 -39.86 75.94
CA ASN A 1264 -6.18 -39.36 75.12
C ASN A 1264 -6.29 -37.83 75.28
N ALA A 1265 -6.30 -37.09 74.17
CA ALA A 1265 -6.44 -35.65 74.17
C ALA A 1265 -7.90 -35.23 74.39
N ASN A 1266 -8.47 -35.48 75.58
CA ASN A 1266 -9.74 -34.89 76.01
C ASN A 1266 -9.46 -33.71 76.95
N SER A 1267 -10.39 -32.75 77.05
CA SER A 1267 -10.19 -31.54 77.86
C SER A 1267 -10.04 -31.83 79.37
N PHE A 1268 -9.06 -31.23 80.06
CA PHE A 1268 -8.88 -31.33 81.52
C PHE A 1268 -8.29 -30.08 82.17
#